data_AF-A0A6N2VAP5-F1
#
_entry.id   AF-A0A6N2VAP5-F1
#
_cell.length_a   1.000
_cell.length_b   1.000
_cell.length_c   1.000
_cell.angle_alpha   90.00
_cell.angle_beta   90.00
_cell.angle_gamma   90.00
#
_symmetry.space_group_name_H-M   'P 1'
#
loop_
_entity.id
_entity.type
_entity.pdbx_description
1 polymer ?
#
loop_
_entity_poly.entity_id
_entity_poly.type
_entity_poly.pdbx_seq_one_letter_code
_entity_poly.pdbx_strand_id
1 'polypeptide(L)'
;MGQLKPTQVLNKAYRQIAVETTDFEHFKSALQILLDNVSDGQREETQKEHLRNFLSETFYKPYYMAPEEDIDLAVRLDKTAKSNIGLLIEVKSTTNKSEMISVDNLNKKALQELLLYYLKERVTKKNTDIKYLIATNICEYFIFDAQEFEQKFYQNKKLRREFQDFQDGRKTSNKTDFFYTEIASPFIEEVQGNLEYTYLNIYDYHKYLREDGNNAPKKLIELYKIFSDTHLLKLSFQTDSNSLNRGFYSELLHIIGIEEKKEGNKTVIVRKSIEKRSEASLLENTINQLDAEDCLYKIKNIALYGSTREERLFNVAMELCITWINRILFLKLLEAQMLKYHNGKLCYKFLTIKKIRDFDDLNTLFFQVLARNFEHRTPSILKNFEYVPYLNSSLFEVTELESDTIKINSLSQREELPLLPSSVLKNKKGNLKVDSLPTLGYLFAFLDSYNFASEGSEEVQEEAKTLINASVLGLIFEKINGHKDGSVFTPGIITMYMCHEAITKTVLQKFNGFYGWNCTSVIDLYNKIDDISKANDLINSIRICDPAVGSGHFLVSALNELIYLKYELGILVDVNGKRIRKQDYTFAIENDELIVTDSENNLFTYNPCNEESRRMQETLFREKKLIIENCLFGVDINPNSVKICRLRLWIELLKNAYYTQSSNYQYLETLPNIDINIKCGNSLVYRFNLEDSIKSVLRETGITIKQYKNGVAKYKNAQDKEEKKELEILISEIKSKLKTEIGQKEPKRVKLNRYRAELNDLLTPQLFEFTKKEQKERQKRIEFLHRGIKVLEDYFQEICSNKIYLGAFEWRLEFPEVLDDEGNFIGFDCIIGNPPYIQLQSIEHDADILERMEYETYARTGDIYCLFYEQGMNVLKENGCLCYITSNKWMRAGYGENLRNYFATKTNPTLLVDFAGVKIFDAATVEANILLTNKEANKYSTLACIFSDTNGLSKLSDFIQQQGVECEFSSSDSWVILSPIEQSIKRKIEAIGTPLKDWDINIYRGVLTGYNEAFIISTEKRNEILANCQSEEERQRTAELIRPILRGRDIKRYGYNWAGLWIIATFPSRHYNIEDFPAVKSYFLSVGIERLEQTGEVHTVNGEKIKARKKTCNKWFETQDSISYWEDFYKPKIVWKIIGNQMAFAYDKNQFIMNNACYIMTGEHLDYLLSILNSQAILWYSYVTNMNKTGVGDVQVGGQNIITFPIPAYSDNKNILAKMADCVTNQKISLKSVDYQIENIISEIFGFTTDERNFLNTFANSLRKKG
;
A
#
# COMPACT_ATOMS: atom_id res chain seq x y z
N MET A 1 -33.42 -2.90 21.78
CA MET A 1 -33.40 -4.37 21.84
C MET A 1 -32.06 -4.81 21.28
N GLY A 2 -31.18 -5.39 22.12
CA GLY A 2 -29.83 -5.79 21.74
C GLY A 2 -29.69 -7.25 21.28
N GLN A 3 -30.80 -8.01 21.17
CA GLN A 3 -30.74 -9.40 20.72
C GLN A 3 -30.50 -9.48 19.21
N LEU A 4 -29.43 -10.16 18.81
CA LEU A 4 -29.05 -10.46 17.44
C LEU A 4 -29.40 -11.91 17.08
N LYS A 5 -29.83 -12.13 15.84
CA LYS A 5 -30.04 -13.46 15.25
C LYS A 5 -28.70 -14.05 14.79
N PRO A 6 -28.57 -15.39 14.76
CA PRO A 6 -27.44 -16.09 14.14
C PRO A 6 -26.93 -15.51 12.81
N THR A 7 -27.86 -15.18 11.91
CA THR A 7 -27.54 -14.66 10.57
C THR A 7 -26.95 -13.25 10.58
N GLN A 8 -27.15 -12.48 11.64
CA GLN A 8 -26.66 -11.09 11.79
C GLN A 8 -25.22 -11.03 12.29
N VAL A 9 -24.76 -12.04 13.03
CA VAL A 9 -23.45 -12.02 13.71
C VAL A 9 -22.37 -12.75 12.90
N LEU A 10 -22.76 -13.72 12.07
CA LEU A 10 -21.85 -14.35 11.13
C LEU A 10 -21.38 -13.33 10.07
N ASN A 11 -20.07 -13.24 9.89
CA ASN A 11 -19.46 -12.47 8.80
C ASN A 11 -20.07 -12.90 7.46
N LYS A 12 -20.52 -11.93 6.64
CA LYS A 12 -21.30 -12.23 5.44
C LYS A 12 -20.48 -12.95 4.36
N ALA A 13 -19.16 -12.70 4.30
CA ALA A 13 -18.26 -13.44 3.43
C ALA A 13 -18.04 -14.89 3.92
N TYR A 14 -17.93 -15.12 5.24
CA TYR A 14 -17.84 -16.48 5.79
C TYR A 14 -19.10 -17.31 5.52
N ARG A 15 -20.27 -16.64 5.53
CA ARG A 15 -21.54 -17.27 5.14
C ARG A 15 -21.53 -17.83 3.73
N GLN A 16 -20.75 -17.28 2.81
CA GLN A 16 -20.64 -17.80 1.45
C GLN A 16 -19.78 -19.07 1.32
N ILE A 17 -19.00 -19.45 2.33
CA ILE A 17 -18.12 -20.64 2.22
C ILE A 17 -18.94 -21.92 2.34
N ALA A 18 -18.85 -22.80 1.34
CA ALA A 18 -19.47 -24.12 1.37
C ALA A 18 -18.84 -25.01 2.45
N VAL A 19 -19.64 -25.89 3.05
CA VAL A 19 -19.18 -26.83 4.08
C VAL A 19 -18.98 -28.22 3.46
N GLU A 20 -17.86 -28.90 3.76
CA GLU A 20 -17.65 -30.29 3.32
C GLU A 20 -18.70 -31.21 3.97
N THR A 21 -19.34 -32.09 3.19
CA THR A 21 -20.35 -33.04 3.70
C THR A 21 -19.81 -33.88 4.84
N THR A 22 -18.55 -34.30 4.79
CA THR A 22 -17.92 -35.10 5.85
C THR A 22 -17.86 -34.34 7.17
N ASP A 23 -17.46 -33.07 7.13
CA ASP A 23 -17.33 -32.24 8.34
C ASP A 23 -18.70 -31.87 8.88
N PHE A 24 -19.67 -31.61 7.99
CA PHE A 24 -21.04 -31.31 8.36
C PHE A 24 -21.76 -32.50 9.00
N GLU A 25 -21.63 -33.70 8.44
CA GLU A 25 -22.22 -34.91 9.03
C GLU A 25 -21.53 -35.30 10.35
N HIS A 26 -20.22 -35.04 10.48
CA HIS A 26 -19.52 -35.20 11.74
C HIS A 26 -20.05 -34.23 12.81
N PHE A 27 -20.26 -32.96 12.45
CA PHE A 27 -20.90 -31.97 13.33
C PHE A 27 -22.33 -32.38 13.72
N LYS A 28 -23.16 -32.82 12.76
CA LYS A 28 -24.52 -33.32 13.06
C LYS A 28 -24.49 -34.48 14.05
N SER A 29 -23.56 -35.43 13.86
CA SER A 29 -23.39 -36.56 14.76
C SER A 29 -22.98 -36.11 16.16
N ALA A 30 -22.01 -35.20 16.27
CA ALA A 30 -21.58 -34.64 17.56
C ALA A 30 -22.70 -33.84 18.26
N LEU A 31 -23.49 -33.07 17.49
CA LEU A 31 -24.63 -32.32 18.02
C LEU A 31 -25.76 -33.25 18.50
N GLN A 32 -26.04 -34.34 17.77
CA GLN A 32 -27.00 -35.35 18.20
C GLN A 32 -26.55 -36.02 19.51
N ILE A 33 -25.26 -36.38 19.62
CA ILE A 33 -24.68 -36.94 20.85
C ILE A 33 -24.78 -35.95 22.01
N LEU A 34 -24.57 -34.65 21.78
CA LEU A 34 -24.74 -33.64 22.81
C LEU A 34 -26.19 -33.59 23.30
N LEU A 35 -27.16 -33.51 22.38
CA LEU A 35 -28.59 -33.44 22.71
C LEU A 35 -29.10 -34.70 23.40
N ASP A 36 -28.61 -35.88 23.02
CA ASP A 36 -29.01 -37.17 23.63
C ASP A 36 -28.44 -37.33 25.05
N ASN A 37 -27.29 -36.72 25.35
CA ASN A 37 -26.63 -36.82 26.65
C ASN A 37 -27.12 -35.78 27.66
N VAL A 38 -27.68 -34.65 27.20
CA VAL A 38 -28.16 -33.58 28.09
C VAL A 38 -29.50 -33.97 28.69
N SER A 39 -29.56 -34.04 30.03
CA SER A 39 -30.79 -34.32 30.77
C SER A 39 -30.95 -33.41 31.99
N ASP A 40 -32.20 -33.09 32.32
CA ASP A 40 -32.52 -32.25 33.47
C ASP A 40 -32.12 -32.91 34.79
N GLY A 41 -31.46 -32.13 35.66
CA GLY A 41 -30.98 -32.59 36.97
C GLY A 41 -29.55 -33.13 36.98
N GLN A 42 -28.83 -33.09 35.85
CA GLN A 42 -27.39 -33.38 35.82
C GLN A 42 -26.58 -32.36 36.63
N ARG A 43 -25.46 -32.84 37.20
CA ARG A 43 -24.49 -31.96 37.85
C ARG A 43 -23.87 -31.02 36.81
N GLU A 44 -23.62 -29.78 37.22
CA GLU A 44 -23.01 -28.75 36.36
C GLU A 44 -21.66 -29.20 35.78
N GLU A 45 -20.85 -29.95 36.54
CA GLU A 45 -19.57 -30.48 36.06
C GLU A 45 -19.72 -31.50 34.92
N THR A 46 -20.75 -32.36 35.00
CA THR A 46 -21.08 -33.32 33.94
C THR A 46 -21.51 -32.60 32.66
N GLN A 47 -22.25 -31.52 32.85
CA GLN A 47 -22.66 -30.62 31.79
C GLN A 47 -21.45 -29.94 31.11
N LYS A 48 -20.48 -29.41 31.88
CA LYS A 48 -19.22 -28.87 31.37
C LYS A 48 -18.45 -29.90 30.53
N GLU A 49 -18.41 -31.16 30.97
CA GLU A 49 -17.75 -32.25 30.24
C GLU A 49 -18.43 -32.55 28.89
N HIS A 50 -19.78 -32.58 28.84
CA HIS A 50 -20.51 -32.77 27.59
C HIS A 50 -20.23 -31.66 26.57
N LEU A 51 -20.24 -30.39 27.01
CA LEU A 51 -19.90 -29.25 26.15
C LEU A 51 -18.45 -29.34 25.65
N ARG A 52 -17.50 -29.64 26.54
CA ARG A 52 -16.09 -29.79 26.18
C ARG A 52 -15.88 -30.89 25.14
N ASN A 53 -16.57 -32.02 25.28
CA ASN A 53 -16.49 -33.12 24.33
C ASN A 53 -17.06 -32.72 22.96
N PHE A 54 -18.22 -32.05 22.92
CA PHE A 54 -18.80 -31.54 21.67
C PHE A 54 -17.86 -30.58 20.94
N LEU A 55 -17.30 -29.59 21.64
CA LEU A 55 -16.34 -28.64 21.05
C LEU A 55 -15.06 -29.35 20.58
N SER A 56 -14.56 -30.33 21.33
CA SER A 56 -13.33 -31.05 20.99
C SER A 56 -13.49 -31.99 19.79
N GLU A 57 -14.62 -32.69 19.68
CA GLU A 57 -14.89 -33.59 18.54
C GLU A 57 -15.13 -32.81 17.25
N THR A 58 -15.61 -31.57 17.34
CA THR A 58 -15.88 -30.72 16.17
C THR A 58 -14.66 -29.89 15.77
N PHE A 59 -14.54 -28.67 16.28
CA PHE A 59 -13.59 -27.66 15.76
C PHE A 59 -12.36 -27.48 16.65
N TYR A 60 -12.44 -27.78 17.94
CA TYR A 60 -11.50 -27.26 18.93
C TYR A 60 -10.37 -28.23 19.32
N LYS A 61 -10.29 -29.42 18.71
CA LYS A 61 -9.17 -30.37 18.89
C LYS A 61 -7.77 -29.76 18.70
N PRO A 62 -7.55 -28.78 17.80
CA PRO A 62 -6.26 -28.14 17.64
C PRO A 62 -5.90 -27.12 18.72
N TYR A 63 -6.78 -26.78 19.66
CA TYR A 63 -6.57 -25.72 20.66
C TYR A 63 -6.47 -26.28 22.08
N TYR A 64 -5.81 -25.55 22.97
CA TYR A 64 -5.86 -25.88 24.39
C TYR A 64 -7.19 -25.39 24.98
N MET A 65 -7.96 -26.31 25.56
CA MET A 65 -9.25 -26.04 26.17
C MET A 65 -9.37 -26.74 27.53
N ALA A 66 -9.47 -25.97 28.60
CA ALA A 66 -9.58 -26.47 29.96
C ALA A 66 -10.26 -25.44 30.90
N PRO A 67 -10.79 -25.89 32.05
CA PRO A 67 -11.10 -25.00 33.17
C PRO A 67 -9.82 -24.33 33.70
N GLU A 68 -9.89 -23.05 34.04
CA GLU A 68 -8.73 -22.29 34.52
C GLU A 68 -9.09 -21.31 35.64
N GLU A 69 -8.44 -21.41 36.80
CA GLU A 69 -8.76 -20.62 38.00
C GLU A 69 -10.25 -20.79 38.38
N ASP A 70 -11.02 -19.71 38.26
CA ASP A 70 -12.47 -19.67 38.50
C ASP A 70 -13.28 -19.76 37.20
N ILE A 71 -12.64 -19.88 36.03
CA ILE A 71 -13.29 -19.93 34.72
C ILE A 71 -13.67 -21.37 34.40
N ASP A 72 -14.95 -21.60 34.14
CA ASP A 72 -15.50 -22.91 33.81
C ASP A 72 -14.86 -23.57 32.59
N LEU A 73 -14.74 -22.82 31.49
CA LEU A 73 -14.10 -23.31 30.27
C LEU A 73 -13.47 -22.14 29.49
N ALA A 74 -12.17 -22.25 29.24
CA ALA A 74 -11.42 -21.29 28.43
C ALA A 74 -10.79 -21.97 27.21
N VAL A 75 -10.86 -21.34 26.04
CA VAL A 75 -10.16 -21.77 24.82
C VAL A 75 -9.02 -20.80 24.53
N ARG A 76 -7.80 -21.33 24.43
CA ARG A 76 -6.60 -20.56 24.08
C ARG A 76 -6.33 -20.60 22.57
N LEU A 77 -5.65 -19.56 22.07
CA LEU A 77 -5.38 -19.41 20.63
C LEU A 77 -4.36 -20.41 20.06
N ASP A 78 -3.65 -21.18 20.91
CA ASP A 78 -2.71 -22.22 20.48
C ASP A 78 -2.87 -23.49 21.34
N LYS A 79 -2.16 -24.57 20.97
CA LYS A 79 -2.07 -25.82 21.75
C LYS A 79 -1.37 -25.70 23.10
N THR A 80 -0.82 -24.54 23.44
CA THR A 80 0.00 -24.36 24.64
C THR A 80 -0.75 -23.60 25.71
N ALA A 81 -0.54 -23.99 26.98
CA ALA A 81 -1.08 -23.25 28.13
C ALA A 81 -0.46 -21.84 28.31
N LYS A 82 0.42 -21.40 27.39
CA LYS A 82 1.09 -20.08 27.44
C LYS A 82 0.44 -19.04 26.52
N SER A 83 -0.36 -19.44 25.53
CA SER A 83 -0.97 -18.50 24.58
C SER A 83 -2.22 -17.85 25.17
N ASN A 84 -2.58 -16.64 24.75
CA ASN A 84 -3.71 -15.90 25.33
C ASN A 84 -5.05 -16.64 25.15
N ILE A 85 -5.97 -16.40 26.09
CA ILE A 85 -7.36 -16.90 26.01
C ILE A 85 -8.11 -16.10 24.95
N GLY A 86 -8.76 -16.81 24.02
CA GLY A 86 -9.58 -16.24 22.94
C GLY A 86 -11.08 -16.35 23.18
N LEU A 87 -11.55 -17.38 23.89
CA LEU A 87 -12.97 -17.62 24.18
C LEU A 87 -13.16 -17.95 25.67
N LEU A 88 -14.10 -17.25 26.31
CA LEU A 88 -14.51 -17.48 27.69
C LEU A 88 -15.92 -18.07 27.71
N ILE A 89 -16.14 -19.17 28.43
CA ILE A 89 -17.44 -19.82 28.53
C ILE A 89 -17.77 -20.06 30.00
N GLU A 90 -18.94 -19.59 30.42
CA GLU A 90 -19.56 -19.82 31.73
C GLU A 90 -20.74 -20.78 31.55
N VAL A 91 -20.79 -21.85 32.35
CA VAL A 91 -21.77 -22.93 32.18
C VAL A 91 -22.60 -23.10 33.45
N LYS A 92 -23.92 -22.92 33.33
CA LYS A 92 -24.87 -23.14 34.44
C LYS A 92 -25.67 -24.43 34.26
N SER A 93 -26.13 -25.00 35.39
CA SER A 93 -27.03 -26.15 35.33
C SER A 93 -28.33 -25.82 34.60
N THR A 94 -28.83 -26.73 33.76
CA THR A 94 -30.15 -26.62 33.09
C THR A 94 -31.32 -26.37 34.06
N THR A 95 -31.17 -26.78 35.33
CA THR A 95 -32.18 -26.57 36.38
C THR A 95 -32.04 -25.24 37.14
N ASN A 96 -30.91 -24.55 37.00
CA ASN A 96 -30.56 -23.34 37.75
C ASN A 96 -31.04 -22.06 37.03
N LYS A 97 -32.38 -21.93 36.91
CA LYS A 97 -33.02 -20.78 36.26
C LYS A 97 -32.83 -19.45 37.00
N SER A 98 -32.46 -19.49 38.28
CA SER A 98 -32.22 -18.29 39.09
C SER A 98 -30.93 -17.56 38.72
N GLU A 99 -29.87 -18.31 38.38
CA GLU A 99 -28.53 -17.80 38.09
C GLU A 99 -28.25 -17.64 36.59
N MET A 100 -28.93 -18.42 35.73
CA MET A 100 -28.85 -18.32 34.28
C MET A 100 -29.56 -17.05 33.76
N ILE A 101 -28.99 -16.42 32.75
CA ILE A 101 -29.59 -15.26 32.06
C ILE A 101 -30.78 -15.65 31.18
N SER A 102 -31.68 -14.70 30.96
CA SER A 102 -32.81 -14.85 30.02
C SER A 102 -32.90 -13.64 29.08
N VAL A 103 -33.68 -13.78 28.01
CA VAL A 103 -33.91 -12.69 27.04
C VAL A 103 -34.52 -11.44 27.70
N ASP A 104 -35.30 -11.62 28.76
CA ASP A 104 -35.92 -10.52 29.51
C ASP A 104 -35.03 -9.97 30.64
N ASN A 105 -34.00 -10.71 31.07
CA ASN A 105 -33.15 -10.32 32.18
C ASN A 105 -31.72 -10.87 32.02
N LEU A 106 -30.82 -9.98 31.59
CA LEU A 106 -29.40 -10.25 31.43
C LEU A 106 -28.61 -10.11 32.75
N ASN A 107 -29.13 -9.38 33.75
CA ASN A 107 -28.43 -9.11 35.00
C ASN A 107 -28.55 -10.27 35.98
N LYS A 108 -27.91 -11.39 35.64
CA LYS A 108 -27.83 -12.60 36.46
C LYS A 108 -26.40 -13.01 36.72
N LYS A 109 -26.22 -13.96 37.64
CA LYS A 109 -24.92 -14.43 38.10
C LYS A 109 -24.01 -14.88 36.95
N ALA A 110 -24.55 -15.60 35.96
CA ALA A 110 -23.78 -16.04 34.80
C ALA A 110 -23.09 -14.88 34.03
N LEU A 111 -23.77 -13.75 33.83
CA LEU A 111 -23.16 -12.58 33.16
C LEU A 111 -22.22 -11.81 34.09
N GLN A 112 -22.52 -11.77 35.39
CA GLN A 112 -21.66 -11.17 36.42
C GLN A 112 -20.33 -11.91 36.55
N GLU A 113 -20.34 -13.24 36.43
CA GLU A 113 -19.16 -14.11 36.37
C GLU A 113 -18.35 -13.89 35.10
N LEU A 114 -18.99 -13.87 33.92
CA LEU A 114 -18.31 -13.54 32.67
C LEU A 114 -17.64 -12.17 32.70
N LEU A 115 -18.29 -11.16 33.28
CA LEU A 115 -17.70 -9.83 33.45
C LEU A 115 -16.46 -9.85 34.37
N LEU A 116 -16.50 -10.65 35.44
CA LEU A 116 -15.34 -10.85 36.31
C LEU A 116 -14.18 -11.48 35.54
N TYR A 117 -14.43 -12.55 34.77
CA TYR A 117 -13.40 -13.25 34.00
C TYR A 117 -12.79 -12.33 32.94
N TYR A 118 -13.62 -11.60 32.22
CA TYR A 118 -13.18 -10.61 31.23
C TYR A 118 -12.26 -9.57 31.85
N LEU A 119 -12.65 -8.95 32.98
CA LEU A 119 -11.84 -7.92 33.64
C LEU A 119 -10.53 -8.48 34.20
N LYS A 120 -10.53 -9.71 34.76
CA LYS A 120 -9.28 -10.38 35.20
C LYS A 120 -8.31 -10.56 34.04
N GLU A 121 -8.76 -11.09 32.91
CA GLU A 121 -7.89 -11.29 31.74
C GLU A 121 -7.43 -9.95 31.14
N ARG A 122 -8.37 -9.02 30.92
CA ARG A 122 -8.11 -7.76 30.23
C ARG A 122 -7.28 -6.77 31.05
N VAL A 123 -7.57 -6.63 32.35
CA VAL A 123 -6.91 -5.67 33.25
C VAL A 123 -5.66 -6.26 33.88
N THR A 124 -5.76 -7.46 34.48
CA THR A 124 -4.65 -8.06 35.25
C THR A 124 -3.63 -8.71 34.35
N LYS A 125 -4.06 -9.53 33.38
CA LYS A 125 -3.16 -10.23 32.45
C LYS A 125 -2.85 -9.45 31.17
N LYS A 126 -3.48 -8.29 30.98
CA LYS A 126 -3.34 -7.42 29.79
C LYS A 126 -3.63 -8.15 28.47
N ASN A 127 -4.51 -9.14 28.51
CA ASN A 127 -4.93 -9.90 27.33
C ASN A 127 -5.85 -9.05 26.45
N THR A 128 -5.46 -8.79 25.20
CA THR A 128 -6.24 -8.06 24.18
C THR A 128 -6.86 -8.99 23.15
N ASP A 129 -6.72 -10.30 23.31
CA ASP A 129 -7.04 -11.30 22.30
C ASP A 129 -8.37 -12.04 22.50
N ILE A 130 -9.11 -11.72 23.56
CA ILE A 130 -10.46 -12.25 23.80
C ILE A 130 -11.36 -11.82 22.64
N LYS A 131 -12.05 -12.79 22.01
CA LYS A 131 -12.90 -12.57 20.83
C LYS A 131 -14.38 -12.62 21.17
N TYR A 132 -14.80 -13.62 21.95
CA TYR A 132 -16.19 -13.81 22.38
C TYR A 132 -16.27 -14.30 23.84
N LEU A 133 -17.43 -14.07 24.45
CA LEU A 133 -17.81 -14.59 25.76
C LEU A 133 -19.16 -15.30 25.65
N ILE A 134 -19.30 -16.47 26.27
CA ILE A 134 -20.51 -17.30 26.17
C ILE A 134 -21.04 -17.62 27.56
N ALA A 135 -22.31 -17.30 27.81
CA ALA A 135 -23.05 -17.84 28.95
C ALA A 135 -24.02 -18.89 28.43
N THR A 136 -23.99 -20.10 28.99
CA THR A 136 -24.82 -21.21 28.51
C THR A 136 -25.27 -22.14 29.62
N ASN A 137 -26.42 -22.78 29.42
CA ASN A 137 -26.82 -23.98 30.17
C ASN A 137 -26.75 -25.25 29.30
N ILE A 138 -25.92 -25.21 28.25
CA ILE A 138 -25.77 -26.18 27.14
C ILE A 138 -26.94 -26.19 26.17
N CYS A 139 -28.13 -25.81 26.59
CA CYS A 139 -29.31 -25.74 25.73
C CYS A 139 -29.45 -24.35 25.11
N GLU A 140 -29.42 -23.33 25.96
CA GLU A 140 -29.49 -21.91 25.62
C GLU A 140 -28.08 -21.33 25.62
N TYR A 141 -27.71 -20.61 24.57
CA TYR A 141 -26.43 -19.93 24.43
C TYR A 141 -26.67 -18.44 24.24
N PHE A 142 -25.96 -17.66 25.03
CA PHE A 142 -25.86 -16.21 24.92
C PHE A 142 -24.41 -15.86 24.61
N ILE A 143 -24.16 -15.41 23.39
CA ILE A 143 -22.82 -15.16 22.85
C ILE A 143 -22.63 -13.64 22.72
N PHE A 144 -21.62 -13.12 23.39
CA PHE A 144 -21.28 -11.68 23.43
C PHE A 144 -19.95 -11.44 22.71
N ASP A 145 -19.92 -10.48 21.78
CA ASP A 145 -18.65 -10.02 21.20
C ASP A 145 -17.82 -9.33 22.29
N ALA A 146 -16.54 -9.67 22.40
CA ALA A 146 -15.65 -9.05 23.39
C ALA A 146 -15.51 -7.53 23.19
N GLN A 147 -15.78 -7.01 21.98
CA GLN A 147 -15.82 -5.56 21.73
C GLN A 147 -16.96 -4.86 22.47
N GLU A 148 -18.10 -5.51 22.67
CA GLU A 148 -19.19 -4.96 23.50
C GLU A 148 -18.72 -4.81 24.94
N PHE A 149 -17.97 -5.80 25.45
CA PHE A 149 -17.40 -5.72 26.78
C PHE A 149 -16.32 -4.63 26.89
N GLU A 150 -15.51 -4.44 25.84
CA GLU A 150 -14.51 -3.38 25.79
C GLU A 150 -15.19 -1.99 25.84
N GLN A 151 -16.21 -1.76 25.01
CA GLN A 151 -16.92 -0.49 24.91
C GLN A 151 -17.76 -0.17 26.15
N LYS A 152 -18.56 -1.12 26.62
CA LYS A 152 -19.55 -0.88 27.70
C LYS A 152 -18.94 -1.00 29.10
N PHE A 153 -17.99 -1.92 29.29
CA PHE A 153 -17.42 -2.20 30.61
C PHE A 153 -15.98 -1.69 30.76
N TYR A 154 -15.05 -2.08 29.89
CA TYR A 154 -13.64 -1.70 30.06
C TYR A 154 -13.38 -0.20 29.90
N GLN A 155 -14.03 0.48 28.96
CA GLN A 155 -13.89 1.93 28.80
C GLN A 155 -14.52 2.73 29.95
N ASN A 156 -15.39 2.11 30.76
CA ASN A 156 -15.96 2.73 31.95
C ASN A 156 -14.90 2.89 33.06
N LYS A 157 -14.35 4.11 33.18
CA LYS A 157 -13.33 4.45 34.17
C LYS A 157 -13.76 4.16 35.61
N LYS A 158 -15.06 4.26 35.92
CA LYS A 158 -15.61 3.99 37.25
C LYS A 158 -15.54 2.50 37.56
N LEU A 159 -16.05 1.64 36.69
CA LEU A 159 -16.00 0.18 36.84
C LEU A 159 -14.56 -0.33 36.96
N ARG A 160 -13.64 0.17 36.12
CA ARG A 160 -12.21 -0.19 36.22
C ARG A 160 -11.60 0.15 37.57
N ARG A 161 -11.93 1.32 38.12
CA ARG A 161 -11.44 1.73 39.44
C ARG A 161 -12.01 0.86 40.54
N GLU A 162 -13.32 0.59 40.49
CA GLU A 162 -14.01 -0.31 41.42
C GLU A 162 -13.41 -1.73 41.40
N PHE A 163 -13.13 -2.27 40.21
CA PHE A 163 -12.48 -3.56 40.03
C PHE A 163 -11.04 -3.59 40.56
N GLN A 164 -10.25 -2.54 40.29
CA GLN A 164 -8.89 -2.45 40.83
C GLN A 164 -8.89 -2.36 42.36
N ASP A 165 -9.80 -1.56 42.93
CA ASP A 165 -9.96 -1.46 44.38
C ASP A 165 -10.40 -2.80 45.01
N PHE A 166 -11.23 -3.58 44.30
CA PHE A 166 -11.59 -4.95 44.69
C PHE A 166 -10.38 -5.90 44.66
N GLN A 167 -9.59 -5.88 43.58
CA GLN A 167 -8.37 -6.69 43.43
C GLN A 167 -7.29 -6.34 44.47
N ASP A 168 -7.14 -5.05 44.78
CA ASP A 168 -6.16 -4.55 45.76
C ASP A 168 -6.63 -4.77 47.22
N GLY A 169 -7.81 -5.36 47.44
CA GLY A 169 -8.36 -5.58 48.77
C GLY A 169 -8.79 -4.31 49.51
N ARG A 170 -9.04 -3.21 48.79
CA ARG A 170 -9.46 -1.91 49.34
C ARG A 170 -10.97 -1.80 49.56
N LYS A 171 -11.75 -2.80 49.12
CA LYS A 171 -13.21 -2.88 49.31
C LYS A 171 -13.56 -3.61 50.62
N THR A 172 -14.82 -3.47 51.04
CA THR A 172 -15.36 -4.08 52.27
C THR A 172 -15.31 -5.60 52.28
N SER A 173 -15.17 -6.23 51.12
CA SER A 173 -14.95 -7.68 50.95
C SER A 173 -14.16 -7.94 49.67
N ASN A 174 -13.33 -8.99 49.68
CA ASN A 174 -12.61 -9.52 48.52
C ASN A 174 -13.25 -10.80 47.96
N LYS A 175 -14.42 -11.19 48.45
CA LYS A 175 -15.14 -12.37 47.96
C LYS A 175 -15.83 -12.07 46.63
N THR A 176 -15.91 -13.08 45.76
CA THR A 176 -16.55 -12.98 44.44
C THR A 176 -18.04 -12.61 44.54
N ASP A 177 -18.77 -13.11 45.54
CA ASP A 177 -20.17 -12.72 45.79
C ASP A 177 -20.36 -11.20 45.95
N PHE A 178 -19.40 -10.53 46.60
CA PHE A 178 -19.42 -9.08 46.75
C PHE A 178 -19.20 -8.39 45.40
N PHE A 179 -18.30 -8.91 44.56
CA PHE A 179 -18.12 -8.39 43.21
C PHE A 179 -19.40 -8.52 42.39
N TYR A 180 -20.07 -9.67 42.42
CA TYR A 180 -21.28 -9.91 41.64
C TYR A 180 -22.42 -8.95 42.03
N THR A 181 -22.65 -8.78 43.33
CA THR A 181 -23.80 -8.02 43.86
C THR A 181 -23.55 -6.51 43.91
N GLU A 182 -22.39 -6.06 44.38
CA GLU A 182 -22.12 -4.65 44.67
C GLU A 182 -21.35 -3.94 43.54
N ILE A 183 -20.67 -4.69 42.66
CA ILE A 183 -19.88 -4.12 41.56
C ILE A 183 -20.51 -4.45 40.22
N ALA A 184 -20.56 -5.72 39.81
CA ALA A 184 -21.02 -6.10 38.48
C ALA A 184 -22.49 -5.75 38.23
N SER A 185 -23.39 -6.10 39.17
CA SER A 185 -24.84 -5.94 38.98
C SER A 185 -25.27 -4.49 38.66
N PRO A 186 -24.82 -3.43 39.38
CA PRO A 186 -25.16 -2.05 39.04
C PRO A 186 -24.72 -1.64 37.62
N PHE A 187 -23.52 -2.02 37.19
CA PHE A 187 -23.02 -1.64 35.86
C PHE A 187 -23.68 -2.43 34.73
N ILE A 188 -24.07 -3.68 34.97
CA ILE A 188 -24.87 -4.45 34.01
C ILE A 188 -26.27 -3.85 33.88
N GLU A 189 -26.89 -3.45 34.99
CA GLU A 189 -28.21 -2.81 34.99
C GLU A 189 -28.25 -1.52 34.13
N GLU A 190 -27.17 -0.74 34.16
CA GLU A 190 -27.01 0.49 33.37
C GLU A 190 -26.98 0.22 31.85
N VAL A 191 -26.44 -0.93 31.42
CA VAL A 191 -26.18 -1.21 29.99
C VAL A 191 -27.07 -2.28 29.38
N GLN A 192 -27.79 -3.08 30.19
CA GLN A 192 -28.55 -4.26 29.70
C GLN A 192 -29.55 -3.94 28.58
N GLY A 193 -30.12 -2.73 28.55
CA GLY A 193 -31.07 -2.32 27.50
C GLY A 193 -30.44 -2.13 26.12
N ASN A 194 -29.12 -1.92 26.08
CA ASN A 194 -28.32 -1.62 24.90
C ASN A 194 -27.13 -2.58 24.72
N LEU A 195 -27.07 -3.68 25.47
CA LEU A 195 -26.02 -4.68 25.36
C LEU A 195 -26.36 -5.64 24.21
N GLU A 196 -25.47 -5.74 23.22
CA GLU A 196 -25.68 -6.63 22.08
C GLU A 196 -25.24 -8.07 22.36
N TYR A 197 -26.07 -9.05 21.99
CA TYR A 197 -25.77 -10.47 22.18
C TYR A 197 -26.51 -11.36 21.18
N THR A 198 -25.92 -12.51 20.85
CA THR A 198 -26.59 -13.56 20.05
C THR A 198 -27.26 -14.55 20.99
N TYR A 199 -28.54 -14.84 20.76
CA TYR A 199 -29.27 -15.88 21.48
C TYR A 199 -29.64 -17.03 20.54
N LEU A 200 -29.36 -18.26 20.97
CA LEU A 200 -29.80 -19.47 20.28
C LEU A 200 -30.13 -20.57 21.29
N ASN A 201 -31.13 -21.39 20.96
CA ASN A 201 -31.50 -22.58 21.72
C ASN A 201 -31.31 -23.81 20.84
N ILE A 202 -30.37 -24.70 21.20
CA ILE A 202 -30.03 -25.87 20.37
C ILE A 202 -31.17 -26.90 20.30
N TYR A 203 -32.13 -26.93 21.24
CA TYR A 203 -33.30 -27.81 21.15
C TYR A 203 -34.20 -27.48 19.95
N ASP A 204 -34.26 -26.22 19.53
CA ASP A 204 -35.04 -25.80 18.36
C ASP A 204 -34.53 -26.46 17.06
N TYR A 205 -33.29 -26.96 17.09
CA TYR A 205 -32.63 -27.61 15.96
C TYR A 205 -32.78 -29.13 15.93
N HIS A 206 -33.30 -29.74 17.01
CA HIS A 206 -33.46 -31.19 17.11
C HIS A 206 -34.37 -31.76 16.00
N LYS A 207 -35.38 -31.01 15.55
CA LYS A 207 -36.26 -31.42 14.45
C LYS A 207 -35.55 -31.51 13.10
N TYR A 208 -34.51 -30.70 12.91
CA TYR A 208 -33.75 -30.62 11.66
C TYR A 208 -32.68 -31.72 11.55
N LEU A 209 -32.28 -32.33 12.67
CA LEU A 209 -31.31 -33.43 12.70
C LEU A 209 -31.84 -34.73 12.10
N ARG A 210 -33.17 -34.88 11.98
CA ARG A 210 -33.86 -36.08 11.49
C ARG A 210 -34.40 -35.96 10.07
N GLU A 211 -34.20 -34.82 9.40
CA GLU A 211 -34.60 -34.65 8.00
C GLU A 211 -33.53 -35.27 7.08
N ASP A 212 -33.81 -36.48 6.56
CA ASP A 212 -32.95 -37.14 5.57
C ASP A 212 -33.23 -36.60 4.16
N GLY A 213 -32.23 -35.93 3.58
CA GLY A 213 -32.24 -35.49 2.18
C GLY A 213 -31.00 -34.66 1.83
N ASN A 214 -30.60 -34.65 0.55
CA ASN A 214 -29.44 -33.92 0.02
C ASN A 214 -29.47 -32.39 0.21
N ASN A 215 -30.54 -31.83 0.82
CA ASN A 215 -30.64 -30.43 1.19
C ASN A 215 -30.65 -30.31 2.71
N ALA A 216 -29.48 -30.11 3.32
CA ALA A 216 -29.39 -29.79 4.73
C ALA A 216 -30.19 -28.50 5.03
N PRO A 217 -31.00 -28.46 6.10
CA PRO A 217 -31.74 -27.25 6.44
C PRO A 217 -30.77 -26.12 6.76
N LYS A 218 -30.95 -24.97 6.10
CA LYS A 218 -30.12 -23.76 6.21
C LYS A 218 -29.73 -23.40 7.64
N LYS A 219 -30.66 -23.59 8.58
CA LYS A 219 -30.48 -23.38 10.01
C LYS A 219 -29.37 -24.23 10.64
N LEU A 220 -29.18 -25.48 10.22
CA LEU A 220 -28.07 -26.31 10.72
C LEU A 220 -26.71 -25.85 10.19
N ILE A 221 -26.65 -25.32 8.96
CA ILE A 221 -25.44 -24.72 8.40
C ILE A 221 -25.07 -23.44 9.17
N GLU A 222 -26.06 -22.61 9.49
CA GLU A 222 -25.87 -21.43 10.35
C GLU A 222 -25.33 -21.83 11.73
N LEU A 223 -25.89 -22.87 12.34
CA LEU A 223 -25.43 -23.38 13.63
C LEU A 223 -24.00 -23.92 13.58
N TYR A 224 -23.67 -24.69 12.54
CA TYR A 224 -22.30 -25.16 12.27
C TYR A 224 -21.32 -23.97 12.22
N LYS A 225 -21.68 -22.93 11.47
CA LYS A 225 -20.83 -21.74 11.29
C LYS A 225 -20.68 -20.90 12.55
N ILE A 226 -21.68 -20.87 13.43
CA ILE A 226 -21.57 -20.18 14.72
C ILE A 226 -20.60 -20.89 15.64
N PHE A 227 -20.65 -22.22 15.73
CA PHE A 227 -19.75 -22.95 16.63
C PHE A 227 -18.34 -23.13 16.08
N SER A 228 -18.11 -22.84 14.79
CA SER A 228 -16.80 -23.00 14.20
C SER A 228 -15.74 -22.14 14.89
N ASP A 229 -14.52 -22.67 14.97
CA ASP A 229 -13.35 -21.95 15.47
C ASP A 229 -13.06 -20.70 14.64
N THR A 230 -13.39 -20.74 13.34
CA THR A 230 -13.33 -19.60 12.43
C THR A 230 -14.15 -18.42 12.94
N HIS A 231 -15.38 -18.65 13.40
CA HIS A 231 -16.24 -17.59 13.92
C HIS A 231 -15.85 -17.18 15.34
N LEU A 232 -15.83 -18.12 16.29
CA LEU A 232 -15.66 -17.81 17.72
C LEU A 232 -14.25 -17.40 18.10
N LEU A 233 -13.23 -17.74 17.30
CA LEU A 233 -11.86 -17.24 17.48
C LEU A 233 -11.49 -16.14 16.46
N LYS A 234 -12.45 -15.68 15.64
CA LYS A 234 -12.26 -14.66 14.59
C LYS A 234 -11.04 -14.96 13.70
N LEU A 235 -10.87 -16.23 13.30
CA LEU A 235 -9.75 -16.65 12.46
C LEU A 235 -9.96 -16.16 11.03
N SER A 236 -8.86 -15.85 10.35
CA SER A 236 -8.89 -15.65 8.90
C SER A 236 -9.30 -16.95 8.21
N PHE A 237 -10.36 -16.91 7.42
CA PHE A 237 -10.78 -18.01 6.56
C PHE A 237 -10.20 -17.82 5.16
N GLN A 238 -10.09 -18.91 4.38
CA GLN A 238 -9.41 -18.98 3.08
C GLN A 238 -9.94 -18.01 1.99
N THR A 239 -10.99 -17.25 2.29
CA THR A 239 -11.51 -16.14 1.47
C THR A 239 -11.29 -14.79 2.13
N ASP A 240 -10.13 -14.53 2.76
CA ASP A 240 -9.60 -13.18 2.64
C ASP A 240 -9.38 -12.95 1.15
N SER A 241 -10.22 -12.13 0.54
CA SER A 241 -10.22 -11.79 -0.89
C SER A 241 -8.86 -11.31 -1.38
N ASN A 242 -7.97 -10.94 -0.43
CA ASN A 242 -6.63 -10.44 -0.64
C ASN A 242 -5.52 -11.49 -0.40
N SER A 243 -5.87 -12.73 -0.03
CA SER A 243 -4.90 -13.79 0.23
C SER A 243 -4.70 -14.70 -0.99
N LEU A 244 -3.43 -14.93 -1.35
CA LEU A 244 -3.10 -15.77 -2.49
C LEU A 244 -3.35 -17.25 -2.16
N ASN A 245 -4.21 -17.92 -2.93
CA ASN A 245 -4.26 -19.38 -2.92
C ASN A 245 -2.97 -19.95 -3.55
N ARG A 246 -2.01 -20.36 -2.70
CA ARG A 246 -0.70 -20.85 -3.13
C ARG A 246 -0.79 -22.13 -3.97
N GLY A 247 -1.76 -23.00 -3.68
CA GLY A 247 -1.99 -24.23 -4.45
C GLY A 247 -2.39 -23.90 -5.88
N PHE A 248 -3.46 -23.12 -6.06
CA PHE A 248 -3.92 -22.65 -7.36
C PHE A 248 -2.81 -21.90 -8.11
N TYR A 249 -2.15 -20.96 -7.44
CA TYR A 249 -1.11 -20.12 -8.04
C TYR A 249 0.07 -20.94 -8.56
N SER A 250 0.67 -21.79 -7.73
CA SER A 250 1.85 -22.58 -8.10
C SER A 250 1.56 -23.56 -9.24
N GLU A 251 0.37 -24.15 -9.27
CA GLU A 251 -0.04 -25.06 -10.34
C GLU A 251 -0.35 -24.31 -11.65
N LEU A 252 -0.95 -23.12 -11.58
CA LEU A 252 -1.14 -22.27 -12.75
C LEU A 252 0.19 -21.83 -13.37
N LEU A 253 1.18 -21.42 -12.56
CA LEU A 253 2.54 -21.12 -13.05
C LEU A 253 3.16 -22.32 -13.75
N HIS A 254 2.94 -23.52 -13.20
CA HIS A 254 3.44 -24.75 -13.79
C HIS A 254 2.85 -25.02 -15.18
N ILE A 255 1.54 -24.88 -15.34
CA ILE A 255 0.81 -25.05 -16.62
C ILE A 255 1.28 -24.01 -17.65
N ILE A 256 1.47 -22.76 -17.23
CA ILE A 256 1.99 -21.71 -18.11
C ILE A 256 3.43 -22.00 -18.54
N GLY A 257 4.29 -22.53 -17.66
CA GLY A 257 5.69 -22.83 -17.95
C GLY A 257 6.71 -21.89 -17.27
N ILE A 258 6.31 -21.23 -16.18
CA ILE A 258 7.10 -20.22 -15.46
C ILE A 258 7.30 -20.63 -13.99
N GLU A 259 8.26 -20.01 -13.30
CA GLU A 259 8.49 -20.21 -11.85
C GLU A 259 8.87 -18.91 -11.13
N GLU A 260 8.61 -18.86 -9.82
CA GLU A 260 9.11 -17.78 -8.95
C GLU A 260 10.58 -18.02 -8.61
N LYS A 261 11.40 -16.98 -8.75
CA LYS A 261 12.80 -16.97 -8.31
C LYS A 261 13.04 -15.79 -7.39
N LYS A 262 13.77 -16.03 -6.28
CA LYS A 262 14.22 -14.95 -5.39
C LYS A 262 15.51 -14.34 -5.92
N GLU A 263 15.48 -13.05 -6.20
CA GLU A 263 16.65 -12.23 -6.55
C GLU A 263 16.81 -11.13 -5.49
N GLY A 264 17.74 -11.36 -4.55
CA GLY A 264 17.91 -10.52 -3.36
C GLY A 264 16.68 -10.56 -2.44
N ASN A 265 16.09 -9.39 -2.17
CA ASN A 265 14.86 -9.25 -1.38
C ASN A 265 13.58 -9.29 -2.24
N LYS A 266 13.67 -9.43 -3.57
CA LYS A 266 12.51 -9.43 -4.47
C LYS A 266 12.25 -10.83 -5.01
N THR A 267 10.98 -11.18 -5.19
CA THR A 267 10.54 -12.36 -5.94
C THR A 267 10.17 -11.93 -7.34
N VAL A 268 10.74 -12.58 -8.35
CA VAL A 268 10.48 -12.29 -9.77
C VAL A 268 10.00 -13.55 -10.48
N ILE A 269 9.17 -13.35 -11.50
CA ILE A 269 8.69 -14.43 -12.35
C ILE A 269 9.66 -14.60 -13.50
N VAL A 270 10.16 -15.82 -13.65
CA VAL A 270 11.15 -16.17 -14.67
C VAL A 270 10.70 -17.38 -15.47
N ARG A 271 11.20 -17.47 -16.70
CA ARG A 271 11.13 -18.68 -17.50
C ARG A 271 11.87 -19.80 -16.75
N LYS A 272 11.29 -21.00 -16.72
CA LYS A 272 11.93 -22.17 -16.08
C LYS A 272 13.33 -22.42 -16.64
N SER A 273 14.23 -22.95 -15.80
CA SER A 273 15.55 -23.41 -16.23
C SER A 273 15.44 -24.46 -17.33
N ILE A 274 16.42 -24.53 -18.25
CA ILE A 274 16.39 -25.39 -19.44
C ILE A 274 15.99 -26.85 -19.10
N GLU A 275 16.53 -27.41 -18.03
CA GLU A 275 16.25 -28.79 -17.57
C GLU A 275 14.80 -29.03 -17.08
N LYS A 276 14.09 -27.96 -16.72
CA LYS A 276 12.71 -28.00 -16.19
C LYS A 276 11.67 -27.50 -17.21
N ARG A 277 12.11 -27.07 -18.40
CA ARG A 277 11.21 -26.63 -19.47
C ARG A 277 10.48 -27.85 -20.03
N SER A 278 9.22 -27.66 -20.39
CA SER A 278 8.42 -28.68 -21.06
C SER A 278 7.81 -28.05 -22.30
N GLU A 279 8.02 -28.67 -23.46
CA GLU A 279 7.49 -28.21 -24.75
C GLU A 279 5.95 -28.17 -24.76
N ALA A 280 5.30 -28.99 -23.92
CA ALA A 280 3.86 -28.97 -23.74
C ALA A 280 3.37 -27.69 -23.03
N SER A 281 4.19 -27.06 -22.18
CA SER A 281 3.75 -25.88 -21.42
C SER A 281 3.36 -24.72 -22.34
N LEU A 282 2.38 -23.90 -21.92
CA LEU A 282 1.77 -22.89 -22.78
C LEU A 282 2.81 -21.92 -23.35
N LEU A 283 3.74 -21.45 -22.51
CA LEU A 283 4.80 -20.52 -22.88
C LEU A 283 5.78 -21.12 -23.88
N GLU A 284 6.28 -22.33 -23.64
CA GLU A 284 7.27 -22.96 -24.53
C GLU A 284 6.66 -23.27 -25.90
N ASN A 285 5.42 -23.77 -25.92
CA ASN A 285 4.67 -23.99 -27.14
C ASN A 285 4.49 -22.68 -27.94
N THR A 286 4.16 -21.58 -27.25
CA THR A 286 4.03 -20.24 -27.87
C THR A 286 5.37 -19.74 -28.42
N ILE A 287 6.46 -19.86 -27.66
CA ILE A 287 7.80 -19.43 -28.10
C ILE A 287 8.24 -20.22 -29.34
N ASN A 288 8.03 -21.53 -29.34
CA ASN A 288 8.40 -22.39 -30.46
C ASN A 288 7.65 -22.00 -31.74
N GLN A 289 6.36 -21.67 -31.66
CA GLN A 289 5.60 -21.23 -32.83
C GLN A 289 5.98 -19.81 -33.28
N LEU A 290 6.20 -18.88 -32.35
CA LEU A 290 6.65 -17.53 -32.68
C LEU A 290 8.00 -17.53 -33.39
N ASP A 291 8.94 -18.38 -32.95
CA ASP A 291 10.26 -18.50 -33.57
C ASP A 291 10.19 -19.25 -34.91
N ALA A 292 9.35 -20.29 -35.01
CA ALA A 292 9.15 -21.04 -36.26
C ALA A 292 8.51 -20.20 -37.37
N GLU A 293 7.54 -19.34 -37.04
CA GLU A 293 6.90 -18.43 -38.00
C GLU A 293 7.66 -17.09 -38.21
N ASP A 294 8.78 -16.89 -37.48
CA ASP A 294 9.61 -15.68 -37.46
C ASP A 294 8.80 -14.38 -37.32
N CYS A 295 7.71 -14.37 -36.55
CA CYS A 295 6.74 -13.27 -36.57
C CYS A 295 7.20 -11.95 -35.92
N LEU A 296 8.36 -11.93 -35.24
CA LEU A 296 8.82 -10.75 -34.49
C LEU A 296 9.08 -9.52 -35.38
N TYR A 297 9.38 -9.68 -36.66
CA TYR A 297 9.61 -8.53 -37.56
C TYR A 297 8.33 -7.74 -37.86
N LYS A 298 7.14 -8.33 -37.64
CA LYS A 298 5.84 -7.69 -37.90
C LYS A 298 5.45 -6.72 -36.77
N ILE A 299 6.01 -6.90 -35.57
CA ILE A 299 5.67 -6.10 -34.39
C ILE A 299 6.32 -4.72 -34.47
N LYS A 300 5.49 -3.68 -34.44
CA LYS A 300 5.96 -2.29 -34.33
C LYS A 300 6.63 -2.08 -32.98
N ASN A 301 7.76 -1.36 -32.95
CA ASN A 301 8.51 -1.03 -31.72
C ASN A 301 8.96 -2.26 -30.88
N ILE A 302 9.40 -3.34 -31.53
CA ILE A 302 9.91 -4.58 -30.88
C ILE A 302 10.97 -4.33 -29.78
N ALA A 303 11.69 -3.20 -29.81
CA ALA A 303 12.66 -2.82 -28.78
C ALA A 303 12.05 -2.73 -27.36
N LEU A 304 10.74 -2.46 -27.24
CA LEU A 304 10.03 -2.45 -25.96
C LEU A 304 9.98 -3.84 -25.28
N TYR A 305 10.06 -4.91 -26.07
CA TYR A 305 10.00 -6.28 -25.57
C TYR A 305 11.36 -6.85 -25.18
N GLY A 306 12.42 -6.05 -25.20
CA GLY A 306 13.75 -6.45 -24.74
C GLY A 306 14.86 -6.10 -25.71
N SER A 307 16.08 -6.21 -25.20
CA SER A 307 17.29 -5.86 -25.91
C SER A 307 17.79 -7.03 -26.79
N THR A 308 17.57 -8.27 -26.34
CA THR A 308 17.99 -9.49 -27.05
C THR A 308 16.81 -10.18 -27.74
N ARG A 309 17.09 -11.04 -28.74
CA ARG A 309 16.05 -11.84 -29.42
C ARG A 309 15.33 -12.78 -28.46
N GLU A 310 16.05 -13.41 -27.52
CA GLU A 310 15.46 -14.31 -26.53
C GLU A 310 14.53 -13.56 -25.55
N GLU A 311 14.95 -12.38 -25.08
CA GLU A 311 14.07 -11.52 -24.25
C GLU A 311 12.79 -11.13 -25.00
N ARG A 312 12.93 -10.75 -26.27
CA ARG A 312 11.78 -10.39 -27.13
C ARG A 312 10.83 -11.55 -27.32
N LEU A 313 11.33 -12.74 -27.65
CA LEU A 313 10.51 -13.95 -27.77
C LEU A 313 9.78 -14.26 -26.47
N PHE A 314 10.48 -14.24 -25.34
CA PHE A 314 9.89 -14.51 -24.04
C PHE A 314 8.80 -13.51 -23.67
N ASN A 315 9.07 -12.20 -23.78
CA ASN A 315 8.12 -11.17 -23.36
C ASN A 315 6.87 -11.13 -24.28
N VAL A 316 7.04 -11.31 -25.60
CA VAL A 316 5.91 -11.41 -26.55
C VAL A 316 5.08 -12.66 -26.28
N ALA A 317 5.72 -13.83 -26.10
CA ALA A 317 5.03 -15.08 -25.80
C ALA A 317 4.27 -14.99 -24.46
N MET A 318 4.89 -14.36 -23.45
CA MET A 318 4.28 -14.16 -22.15
C MET A 318 3.04 -13.27 -22.23
N GLU A 319 3.09 -12.18 -23.01
CA GLU A 319 1.92 -11.31 -23.22
C GLU A 319 0.74 -12.05 -23.91
N LEU A 320 1.04 -12.88 -24.93
CA LEU A 320 0.02 -13.72 -25.57
C LEU A 320 -0.56 -14.76 -24.59
N CYS A 321 0.31 -15.45 -23.85
CA CYS A 321 -0.10 -16.44 -22.84
C CYS A 321 -1.00 -15.83 -21.77
N ILE A 322 -0.65 -14.66 -21.23
CA ILE A 322 -1.49 -13.93 -20.26
C ILE A 322 -2.84 -13.59 -20.89
N THR A 323 -2.85 -13.07 -22.13
CA THR A 323 -4.08 -12.70 -22.84
C THR A 323 -5.02 -13.91 -23.01
N TRP A 324 -4.48 -15.07 -23.37
CA TRP A 324 -5.27 -16.31 -23.52
C TRP A 324 -5.74 -16.89 -22.18
N ILE A 325 -4.89 -16.92 -21.17
CA ILE A 325 -5.26 -17.37 -19.82
C ILE A 325 -6.35 -16.46 -19.22
N ASN A 326 -6.26 -15.15 -19.43
CA ASN A 326 -7.29 -14.18 -19.03
C ASN A 326 -8.66 -14.53 -19.64
N ARG A 327 -8.70 -14.83 -20.94
CA ARG A 327 -9.93 -15.24 -21.63
C ARG A 327 -10.48 -16.56 -21.08
N ILE A 328 -9.63 -17.55 -20.85
CA ILE A 328 -10.05 -18.86 -20.33
C ILE A 328 -10.61 -18.73 -18.91
N LEU A 329 -9.95 -17.97 -18.04
CA LEU A 329 -10.41 -17.73 -16.67
C LEU A 329 -11.72 -16.94 -16.64
N PHE A 330 -11.87 -15.93 -17.51
CA PHE A 330 -13.14 -15.23 -17.68
C PHE A 330 -14.26 -16.19 -18.08
N LEU A 331 -14.00 -17.08 -19.03
CA LEU A 331 -14.99 -18.08 -19.45
C LEU A 331 -15.32 -19.08 -18.35
N LYS A 332 -14.36 -19.39 -17.48
CA LYS A 332 -14.62 -20.26 -16.34
C LYS A 332 -15.57 -19.62 -15.32
N LEU A 333 -15.39 -18.32 -15.06
CA LEU A 333 -16.32 -17.53 -14.24
C LEU A 333 -17.71 -17.47 -14.87
N LEU A 334 -17.79 -17.20 -16.18
CA LEU A 334 -19.06 -17.17 -16.91
C LEU A 334 -19.77 -18.53 -16.85
N GLU A 335 -19.07 -19.63 -17.12
CA GLU A 335 -19.63 -20.98 -17.00
C GLU A 335 -20.17 -21.24 -15.59
N ALA A 336 -19.41 -20.90 -14.55
CA ALA A 336 -19.82 -21.11 -13.17
C ALA A 336 -21.10 -20.31 -12.81
N GLN A 337 -21.21 -19.07 -13.26
CA GLN A 337 -22.42 -18.26 -13.07
C GLN A 337 -23.62 -18.82 -13.83
N MET A 338 -23.43 -19.20 -15.10
CA MET A 338 -24.50 -19.78 -15.90
C MET A 338 -25.04 -21.07 -15.27
N LEU A 339 -24.14 -21.93 -14.75
CA LEU A 339 -24.54 -23.11 -13.98
C LEU A 339 -25.32 -22.72 -12.72
N LYS A 340 -24.87 -21.71 -11.97
CA LYS A 340 -25.55 -21.21 -10.77
C LYS A 340 -26.98 -20.73 -11.08
N TYR A 341 -27.16 -19.89 -12.09
CA TYR A 341 -28.47 -19.37 -12.49
C TYR A 341 -29.47 -20.46 -12.93
N HIS A 342 -28.98 -21.65 -13.26
CA HIS A 342 -29.76 -22.78 -13.75
C HIS A 342 -29.71 -24.00 -12.84
N ASN A 343 -29.42 -23.81 -11.55
CA ASN A 343 -29.38 -24.89 -10.54
C ASN A 343 -28.47 -26.06 -10.95
N GLY A 344 -27.30 -25.77 -11.51
CA GLY A 344 -26.29 -26.77 -11.87
C GLY A 344 -26.55 -27.59 -13.13
N LYS A 345 -27.51 -27.21 -13.98
CA LYS A 345 -27.82 -27.93 -15.23
C LYS A 345 -26.60 -28.02 -16.16
N LEU A 346 -26.12 -29.25 -16.40
CA LEU A 346 -24.90 -29.51 -17.18
C LEU A 346 -24.93 -29.05 -18.65
N CYS A 347 -26.09 -28.76 -19.24
CA CYS A 347 -26.17 -28.22 -20.60
C CYS A 347 -25.48 -26.85 -20.74
N TYR A 348 -25.43 -26.07 -19.65
CA TYR A 348 -24.74 -24.79 -19.56
C TYR A 348 -23.22 -24.92 -19.35
N LYS A 349 -22.70 -26.13 -19.09
CA LYS A 349 -21.25 -26.38 -19.02
C LYS A 349 -20.67 -26.46 -20.44
N PHE A 350 -19.64 -25.68 -20.75
CA PHE A 350 -19.07 -25.59 -22.10
C PHE A 350 -17.54 -25.72 -22.17
N LEU A 351 -16.79 -25.39 -21.11
CA LEU A 351 -15.35 -25.59 -21.01
C LEU A 351 -15.03 -27.05 -20.62
N THR A 352 -15.22 -27.96 -21.56
CA THR A 352 -14.91 -29.39 -21.36
C THR A 352 -14.20 -29.95 -22.58
N ILE A 353 -13.33 -30.94 -22.37
CA ILE A 353 -12.60 -31.60 -23.46
C ILE A 353 -13.52 -32.31 -24.47
N LYS A 354 -14.78 -32.59 -24.08
CA LYS A 354 -15.80 -33.16 -24.96
C LYS A 354 -16.33 -32.15 -25.98
N LYS A 355 -16.41 -30.87 -25.61
CA LYS A 355 -16.90 -29.77 -26.48
C LYS A 355 -15.76 -29.02 -27.16
N ILE A 356 -14.63 -28.87 -26.47
CA ILE A 356 -13.42 -28.18 -26.95
C ILE A 356 -12.29 -29.19 -26.93
N ARG A 357 -12.00 -29.81 -28.06
CA ARG A 357 -11.02 -30.91 -28.13
C ARG A 357 -9.58 -30.40 -28.16
N ASP A 358 -9.37 -29.29 -28.85
CA ASP A 358 -8.07 -28.69 -29.12
C ASP A 358 -8.10 -27.15 -29.12
N PHE A 359 -6.96 -26.55 -29.45
CA PHE A 359 -6.82 -25.10 -29.53
C PHE A 359 -7.55 -24.48 -30.73
N ASP A 360 -7.89 -25.25 -31.78
CA ASP A 360 -8.73 -24.79 -32.89
C ASP A 360 -10.19 -24.60 -32.43
N ASP A 361 -10.73 -25.57 -31.69
CA ASP A 361 -12.06 -25.46 -31.07
C ASP A 361 -12.10 -24.28 -30.08
N LEU A 362 -11.02 -24.06 -29.31
CA LEU A 362 -10.93 -22.94 -28.36
C LEU A 362 -10.88 -21.58 -29.08
N ASN A 363 -10.13 -21.48 -30.18
CA ASN A 363 -10.10 -20.30 -31.02
C ASN A 363 -11.46 -20.01 -31.67
N THR A 364 -12.18 -21.05 -32.06
CA THR A 364 -13.57 -20.96 -32.55
C THR A 364 -14.49 -20.40 -31.47
N LEU A 365 -14.37 -20.87 -30.22
CA LEU A 365 -15.13 -20.33 -29.09
C LEU A 365 -14.85 -18.83 -28.89
N PHE A 366 -13.59 -18.40 -28.92
CA PHE A 366 -13.23 -16.99 -28.77
C PHE A 366 -13.84 -16.11 -29.87
N PHE A 367 -13.58 -16.42 -31.13
CA PHE A 367 -13.81 -15.45 -32.21
C PHE A 367 -15.06 -15.71 -33.04
N GLN A 368 -15.63 -16.92 -33.00
CA GLN A 368 -16.82 -17.28 -33.77
C GLN A 368 -18.07 -17.49 -32.92
N VAL A 369 -17.93 -17.58 -31.60
CA VAL A 369 -19.04 -17.70 -30.64
C VAL A 369 -19.17 -16.44 -29.80
N LEU A 370 -18.19 -16.14 -28.96
CA LEU A 370 -18.28 -15.04 -27.97
C LEU A 370 -18.22 -13.66 -28.61
N ALA A 371 -17.50 -13.55 -29.73
CA ALA A 371 -17.37 -12.33 -30.53
C ALA A 371 -18.35 -12.26 -31.71
N ARG A 372 -19.37 -13.14 -31.78
CA ARG A 372 -20.35 -13.17 -32.88
C ARG A 372 -21.79 -13.35 -32.36
N ASN A 373 -22.68 -12.48 -32.85
CA ASN A 373 -24.11 -12.53 -32.55
C ASN A 373 -24.72 -13.88 -32.99
N PHE A 374 -25.68 -14.38 -32.21
CA PHE A 374 -26.41 -15.64 -32.40
C PHE A 374 -26.99 -15.82 -33.81
N GLU A 375 -27.60 -14.79 -34.37
CA GLU A 375 -28.24 -14.82 -35.70
C GLU A 375 -27.23 -15.12 -36.83
N HIS A 376 -25.96 -14.79 -36.61
CA HIS A 376 -24.89 -14.98 -37.58
C HIS A 376 -24.08 -16.26 -37.36
N ARG A 377 -24.43 -17.09 -36.34
CA ARG A 377 -23.70 -18.33 -36.05
C ARG A 377 -24.11 -19.45 -37.01
N THR A 378 -23.16 -20.30 -37.39
CA THR A 378 -23.44 -21.47 -38.24
C THR A 378 -24.19 -22.55 -37.45
N PRO A 379 -24.97 -23.42 -38.12
CA PRO A 379 -25.70 -24.51 -37.44
C PRO A 379 -24.81 -25.47 -36.65
N SER A 380 -23.58 -25.72 -37.11
CA SER A 380 -22.61 -26.56 -36.40
C SER A 380 -22.14 -25.95 -35.08
N ILE A 381 -21.96 -24.63 -35.05
CA ILE A 381 -21.58 -23.89 -33.84
C ILE A 381 -22.74 -23.88 -32.84
N LEU A 382 -23.97 -23.61 -33.30
CA LEU A 382 -25.16 -23.60 -32.45
C LEU A 382 -25.39 -24.95 -31.76
N LYS A 383 -25.12 -26.06 -32.44
CA LYS A 383 -25.24 -27.41 -31.84
C LYS A 383 -24.31 -27.62 -30.63
N ASN A 384 -23.11 -27.04 -30.64
CA ASN A 384 -22.11 -27.26 -29.59
C ASN A 384 -22.14 -26.16 -28.49
N PHE A 385 -22.55 -24.94 -28.86
CA PHE A 385 -22.49 -23.74 -28.01
C PHE A 385 -23.82 -22.96 -27.97
N GLU A 386 -24.95 -23.68 -28.01
CA GLU A 386 -26.32 -23.12 -28.02
C GLU A 386 -26.53 -22.05 -26.93
N TYR A 387 -26.14 -22.37 -25.70
CA TYR A 387 -26.40 -21.52 -24.54
C TYR A 387 -25.30 -20.46 -24.29
N VAL A 388 -24.19 -20.48 -25.04
CA VAL A 388 -23.07 -19.55 -24.78
C VAL A 388 -23.42 -18.16 -25.31
N PRO A 389 -23.41 -17.11 -24.45
CA PRO A 389 -23.83 -15.77 -24.85
C PRO A 389 -22.88 -15.12 -25.87
N TYR A 390 -23.41 -14.12 -26.58
CA TYR A 390 -22.60 -13.12 -27.25
C TYR A 390 -22.25 -12.03 -26.22
N LEU A 391 -20.98 -11.68 -26.07
CA LEU A 391 -20.55 -10.73 -25.04
C LEU A 391 -20.24 -9.34 -25.56
N ASN A 392 -20.09 -9.16 -26.88
CA ASN A 392 -19.75 -7.88 -27.53
C ASN A 392 -18.55 -7.13 -26.91
N SER A 393 -17.62 -7.87 -26.29
CA SER A 393 -16.52 -7.28 -25.51
C SER A 393 -15.22 -7.27 -26.31
N SER A 394 -14.45 -6.19 -26.18
CA SER A 394 -13.06 -6.11 -26.67
C SER A 394 -12.17 -7.24 -26.13
N LEU A 395 -12.56 -7.91 -25.04
CA LEU A 395 -11.84 -9.07 -24.50
C LEU A 395 -11.72 -10.21 -25.51
N PHE A 396 -12.73 -10.43 -26.34
CA PHE A 396 -12.78 -11.53 -27.32
C PHE A 396 -12.59 -11.06 -28.77
N GLU A 397 -12.13 -9.83 -28.96
CA GLU A 397 -11.64 -9.37 -30.25
C GLU A 397 -10.19 -9.78 -30.47
N VAL A 398 -9.81 -9.98 -31.73
CA VAL A 398 -8.42 -10.30 -32.09
C VAL A 398 -7.58 -9.06 -31.79
N THR A 399 -6.59 -9.20 -30.91
CA THR A 399 -5.69 -8.10 -30.55
C THR A 399 -4.70 -7.78 -31.68
N GLU A 400 -4.12 -6.57 -31.68
CA GLU A 400 -3.08 -6.19 -32.67
C GLU A 400 -1.91 -7.20 -32.61
N LEU A 401 -1.48 -7.60 -31.41
CA LEU A 401 -0.41 -8.58 -31.24
C LEU A 401 -0.78 -9.97 -31.81
N GLU A 402 -2.00 -10.48 -31.59
CA GLU A 402 -2.46 -11.75 -32.17
C GLU A 402 -2.64 -11.67 -33.69
N SER A 403 -2.93 -10.48 -34.23
CA SER A 403 -3.03 -10.25 -35.67
C SER A 403 -1.65 -10.19 -36.32
N ASP A 404 -0.69 -9.55 -35.66
CA ASP A 404 0.67 -9.37 -36.15
C ASP A 404 1.54 -10.62 -35.95
N THR A 405 1.19 -11.49 -35.00
CA THR A 405 1.95 -12.70 -34.66
C THR A 405 1.15 -13.98 -34.91
N ILE A 406 0.81 -14.71 -33.84
CA ILE A 406 0.07 -15.97 -33.87
C ILE A 406 -1.20 -15.87 -33.04
N LYS A 407 -2.17 -16.71 -33.39
CA LYS A 407 -3.39 -16.93 -32.61
C LYS A 407 -3.25 -18.22 -31.80
N ILE A 408 -4.14 -18.40 -30.82
CA ILE A 408 -4.10 -19.56 -29.93
C ILE A 408 -4.19 -20.90 -30.67
N ASN A 409 -4.81 -20.93 -31.86
CA ASN A 409 -4.93 -22.16 -32.63
C ASN A 409 -3.63 -22.66 -33.28
N SER A 410 -2.58 -21.83 -33.34
CA SER A 410 -1.25 -22.28 -33.77
C SER A 410 -0.59 -23.24 -32.76
N LEU A 411 -1.10 -23.33 -31.53
CA LEU A 411 -0.51 -24.15 -30.47
C LEU A 411 -0.74 -25.65 -30.70
N SER A 412 0.31 -26.43 -30.46
CA SER A 412 0.25 -27.90 -30.57
C SER A 412 -0.33 -28.53 -29.31
N GLN A 413 -1.00 -29.68 -29.44
CA GLN A 413 -1.47 -30.50 -28.32
C GLN A 413 -0.91 -31.93 -28.37
N ARG A 414 0.17 -32.14 -29.14
CA ARG A 414 0.77 -33.47 -29.34
C ARG A 414 1.52 -33.98 -28.10
N GLU A 415 2.18 -33.07 -27.40
CA GLU A 415 2.96 -33.39 -26.20
C GLU A 415 2.10 -33.31 -24.95
N GLU A 416 2.46 -34.10 -23.93
CA GLU A 416 1.78 -34.09 -22.63
C GLU A 416 2.60 -33.34 -21.57
N LEU A 417 1.90 -32.61 -20.70
CA LEU A 417 2.50 -31.91 -19.58
C LEU A 417 2.39 -32.79 -18.32
N PRO A 418 3.49 -33.10 -17.61
CA PRO A 418 3.43 -33.86 -16.37
C PRO A 418 2.68 -33.10 -15.28
N LEU A 419 1.89 -33.80 -14.47
CA LEU A 419 1.18 -33.21 -13.34
C LEU A 419 2.16 -32.80 -12.23
N LEU A 420 1.98 -31.59 -11.69
CA LEU A 420 2.74 -31.11 -10.54
C LEU A 420 2.59 -32.09 -9.36
N PRO A 421 3.65 -32.43 -8.59
CA PRO A 421 3.54 -33.37 -7.47
C PRO A 421 2.50 -32.95 -6.40
N SER A 422 2.37 -31.64 -6.17
CA SER A 422 1.38 -31.04 -5.28
C SER A 422 0.07 -30.68 -5.98
N SER A 423 -0.18 -31.20 -7.19
CA SER A 423 -1.38 -30.92 -7.96
C SER A 423 -2.64 -31.30 -7.17
N VAL A 424 -3.65 -30.44 -7.25
CA VAL A 424 -4.99 -30.73 -6.74
C VAL A 424 -5.60 -31.99 -7.35
N LEU A 425 -5.17 -32.36 -8.57
CA LEU A 425 -5.65 -33.56 -9.27
C LEU A 425 -5.04 -34.86 -8.72
N LYS A 426 -3.95 -34.78 -7.94
CA LYS A 426 -3.27 -35.96 -7.35
C LYS A 426 -3.79 -36.32 -5.95
N ASN A 427 -4.51 -35.43 -5.26
CA ASN A 427 -4.89 -35.62 -3.85
C ASN A 427 -6.40 -35.50 -3.61
N LYS A 428 -6.87 -36.29 -2.62
CA LYS A 428 -8.27 -36.52 -2.17
C LYS A 428 -9.15 -37.30 -3.17
N LYS A 429 -9.14 -38.64 -3.08
CA LYS A 429 -10.17 -39.63 -3.49
C LYS A 429 -10.84 -39.58 -4.89
N GLY A 430 -10.57 -38.57 -5.73
CA GLY A 430 -11.11 -38.40 -7.08
C GLY A 430 -10.23 -39.03 -8.17
N ASN A 431 -10.86 -39.80 -9.06
CA ASN A 431 -10.22 -40.69 -10.03
C ASN A 431 -9.54 -39.99 -11.22
N LEU A 432 -8.26 -39.61 -11.10
CA LEU A 432 -7.34 -39.54 -12.25
C LEU A 432 -6.03 -40.25 -11.89
N LYS A 433 -5.91 -41.53 -12.24
CA LYS A 433 -4.63 -42.28 -12.22
C LYS A 433 -3.78 -41.91 -13.44
N VAL A 434 -3.54 -40.62 -13.65
CA VAL A 434 -2.81 -40.15 -14.84
C VAL A 434 -1.67 -39.25 -14.38
N ASP A 435 -0.44 -39.52 -14.84
CA ASP A 435 0.75 -38.78 -14.42
C ASP A 435 1.04 -37.56 -15.31
N SER A 436 0.47 -37.52 -16.52
CA SER A 436 0.62 -36.45 -17.52
C SER A 436 -0.68 -36.25 -18.31
N LEU A 437 -0.96 -35.03 -18.75
CA LEU A 437 -2.13 -34.71 -19.58
C LEU A 437 -1.74 -33.70 -20.66
N PRO A 438 -2.40 -33.72 -21.84
CA PRO A 438 -2.27 -32.64 -22.80
C PRO A 438 -2.64 -31.30 -22.16
N THR A 439 -1.94 -30.22 -22.50
CA THR A 439 -1.97 -28.93 -21.79
C THR A 439 -3.36 -28.35 -21.59
N LEU A 440 -4.20 -28.37 -22.63
CA LEU A 440 -5.58 -27.89 -22.52
C LEU A 440 -6.44 -28.78 -21.62
N GLY A 441 -6.24 -30.10 -21.68
CA GLY A 441 -6.91 -31.06 -20.81
C GLY A 441 -6.51 -30.91 -19.34
N TYR A 442 -5.21 -30.70 -19.08
CA TYR A 442 -4.72 -30.37 -17.74
C TYR A 442 -5.36 -29.06 -17.25
N LEU A 443 -5.31 -27.98 -18.04
CA LEU A 443 -5.87 -26.69 -17.65
C LEU A 443 -7.37 -26.79 -17.28
N PHE A 444 -8.19 -27.46 -18.09
CA PHE A 444 -9.62 -27.60 -17.78
C PHE A 444 -9.88 -28.46 -16.54
N ALA A 445 -9.19 -29.59 -16.37
CA ALA A 445 -9.33 -30.42 -15.18
C ALA A 445 -8.90 -29.68 -13.91
N PHE A 446 -7.77 -28.96 -13.99
CA PHE A 446 -7.28 -28.08 -12.94
C PHE A 446 -8.33 -27.03 -12.57
N LEU A 447 -8.87 -26.27 -13.54
CA LEU A 447 -9.89 -25.25 -13.28
C LEU A 447 -11.21 -25.84 -12.74
N ASP A 448 -11.57 -27.05 -13.15
CA ASP A 448 -12.76 -27.75 -12.66
C ASP A 448 -12.65 -28.17 -11.18
N SER A 449 -11.45 -28.27 -10.62
CA SER A 449 -11.24 -28.61 -9.21
C SER A 449 -11.48 -27.44 -8.24
N TYR A 450 -11.64 -26.22 -8.75
CA TYR A 450 -11.92 -25.01 -7.97
C TYR A 450 -13.34 -24.49 -8.22
N ASN A 451 -13.88 -23.72 -7.27
CA ASN A 451 -15.18 -23.06 -7.41
C ASN A 451 -14.98 -21.62 -7.90
N PHE A 452 -15.59 -21.29 -9.04
CA PHE A 452 -15.52 -19.97 -9.69
C PHE A 452 -16.86 -19.20 -9.62
N ALA A 453 -17.82 -19.65 -8.82
CA ALA A 453 -19.07 -18.90 -8.64
C ALA A 453 -18.78 -17.51 -8.04
N SER A 454 -19.49 -16.48 -8.51
CA SER A 454 -19.27 -15.08 -8.10
C SER A 454 -19.61 -14.78 -6.65
N GLU A 455 -20.45 -15.61 -6.04
CA GLU A 455 -20.81 -15.57 -4.62
C GLU A 455 -20.90 -17.03 -4.19
N GLY A 456 -20.25 -17.39 -3.09
CA GLY A 456 -20.29 -18.75 -2.60
C GLY A 456 -21.70 -19.17 -2.15
N SER A 457 -21.94 -20.47 -2.00
CA SER A 457 -23.24 -21.01 -1.61
C SER A 457 -23.26 -21.42 -0.13
N GLU A 458 -24.34 -21.07 0.57
CA GLU A 458 -24.67 -21.61 1.91
C GLU A 458 -25.17 -23.06 1.77
N GLU A 459 -24.32 -23.93 1.25
CA GLU A 459 -24.67 -25.32 0.93
C GLU A 459 -23.60 -26.29 1.46
N VAL A 460 -24.03 -27.54 1.63
CA VAL A 460 -23.17 -28.66 1.97
C VAL A 460 -22.80 -29.38 0.67
N GLN A 461 -21.51 -29.60 0.44
CA GLN A 461 -21.00 -30.18 -0.81
C GLN A 461 -20.09 -31.37 -0.52
N GLU A 462 -20.17 -32.43 -1.35
CA GLU A 462 -19.34 -33.63 -1.21
C GLU A 462 -17.84 -33.30 -1.17
N GLU A 463 -17.43 -32.35 -2.02
CA GLU A 463 -16.11 -31.75 -2.01
C GLU A 463 -16.27 -30.23 -2.01
N ALA A 464 -15.99 -29.58 -0.88
CA ALA A 464 -15.98 -28.13 -0.81
C ALA A 464 -14.77 -27.59 -1.57
N LYS A 465 -14.98 -27.31 -2.86
CA LYS A 465 -13.95 -26.73 -3.72
C LYS A 465 -13.57 -25.35 -3.21
N THR A 466 -12.28 -25.03 -3.21
CA THR A 466 -11.83 -23.70 -2.82
C THR A 466 -12.38 -22.64 -3.77
N LEU A 467 -13.00 -21.60 -3.21
CA LEU A 467 -13.54 -20.48 -3.97
C LEU A 467 -12.40 -19.60 -4.51
N ILE A 468 -12.44 -19.31 -5.81
CA ILE A 468 -11.54 -18.39 -6.49
C ILE A 468 -12.37 -17.19 -6.96
N ASN A 469 -12.36 -16.12 -6.18
CA ASN A 469 -13.09 -14.89 -6.49
C ASN A 469 -12.28 -13.97 -7.43
N ALA A 470 -12.91 -12.88 -7.87
CA ALA A 470 -12.33 -11.89 -8.77
C ALA A 470 -11.08 -11.21 -8.20
N SER A 471 -11.09 -10.94 -6.89
CA SER A 471 -10.00 -10.27 -6.18
C SER A 471 -8.73 -11.14 -6.17
N VAL A 472 -8.88 -12.44 -5.86
CA VAL A 472 -7.79 -13.44 -5.88
C VAL A 472 -7.19 -13.59 -7.28
N LEU A 473 -8.02 -13.61 -8.34
CA LEU A 473 -7.52 -13.65 -9.71
C LEU A 473 -6.69 -12.41 -10.06
N GLY A 474 -7.15 -11.22 -9.68
CA GLY A 474 -6.38 -9.99 -9.88
C GLY A 474 -5.02 -10.04 -9.17
N LEU A 475 -4.98 -10.54 -7.92
CA LEU A 475 -3.74 -10.71 -7.16
C LEU A 475 -2.77 -11.70 -7.83
N ILE A 476 -3.29 -12.81 -8.36
CA ILE A 476 -2.51 -13.81 -9.09
C ILE A 476 -1.85 -13.17 -10.31
N PHE A 477 -2.61 -12.42 -11.11
CA PHE A 477 -2.09 -11.79 -12.32
C PHE A 477 -1.10 -10.67 -12.04
N GLU A 478 -1.30 -9.90 -10.97
CA GLU A 478 -0.30 -8.93 -10.52
C GLU A 478 1.02 -9.60 -10.16
N LYS A 479 0.96 -10.72 -9.44
CA LYS A 479 2.16 -11.49 -9.10
C LYS A 479 2.82 -12.11 -10.33
N ILE A 480 2.05 -12.57 -11.30
CA ILE A 480 2.57 -13.10 -12.58
C ILE A 480 3.28 -11.98 -13.37
N ASN A 481 2.73 -10.77 -13.39
CA ASN A 481 3.39 -9.61 -13.99
C ASN A 481 4.63 -9.18 -13.18
N GLY A 482 4.66 -9.46 -11.87
CA GLY A 482 5.83 -9.59 -11.03
C GLY A 482 6.82 -8.42 -11.05
N HIS A 483 6.68 -7.48 -10.09
CA HIS A 483 7.68 -6.61 -9.44
C HIS A 483 8.89 -6.01 -10.20
N LYS A 484 8.97 -6.10 -11.54
CA LYS A 484 10.00 -5.41 -12.33
C LYS A 484 9.84 -3.88 -12.22
N ASP A 485 8.60 -3.41 -12.08
CA ASP A 485 8.23 -1.98 -12.18
C ASP A 485 7.90 -1.32 -10.82
N GLY A 486 8.34 -1.89 -9.69
CA GLY A 486 8.07 -1.31 -8.37
C GLY A 486 6.59 -1.28 -7.94
N SER A 487 5.73 -2.05 -8.62
CA SER A 487 4.31 -2.22 -8.28
C SER A 487 4.13 -3.08 -7.02
N VAL A 488 3.30 -2.60 -6.10
CA VAL A 488 2.98 -3.26 -4.83
C VAL A 488 1.47 -3.31 -4.66
N PHE A 489 0.95 -4.50 -4.37
CA PHE A 489 -0.47 -4.70 -4.12
C PHE A 489 -0.89 -4.00 -2.83
N THR A 490 -1.94 -3.19 -2.92
CA THR A 490 -2.54 -2.53 -1.76
C THR A 490 -3.58 -3.46 -1.12
N PRO A 491 -3.49 -3.78 0.18
CA PRO A 491 -4.46 -4.62 0.86
C PRO A 491 -5.89 -4.06 0.74
N GLY A 492 -6.89 -4.93 0.58
CA GLY A 492 -8.30 -4.53 0.38
C GLY A 492 -8.88 -3.64 1.47
N ILE A 493 -8.42 -3.82 2.72
CA ILE A 493 -8.85 -2.96 3.85
C ILE A 493 -8.40 -1.51 3.63
N ILE A 494 -7.19 -1.31 3.11
CA ILE A 494 -6.62 0.02 2.83
C ILE A 494 -7.30 0.65 1.62
N THR A 495 -7.52 -0.11 0.54
CA THR A 495 -8.22 0.41 -0.65
C THR A 495 -9.65 0.80 -0.32
N MET A 496 -10.38 -0.03 0.43
CA MET A 496 -11.74 0.26 0.89
C MET A 496 -11.79 1.53 1.73
N TYR A 497 -10.89 1.67 2.72
CA TYR A 497 -10.79 2.88 3.53
C TYR A 497 -10.52 4.14 2.69
N MET A 498 -9.51 4.09 1.82
CA MET A 498 -9.14 5.24 0.99
C MET A 498 -10.28 5.63 0.03
N CYS A 499 -10.96 4.65 -0.58
CA CYS A 499 -12.10 4.89 -1.45
C CYS A 499 -13.27 5.49 -0.68
N HIS A 500 -13.60 4.96 0.50
CA HIS A 500 -14.66 5.50 1.35
C HIS A 500 -14.44 6.98 1.67
N GLU A 501 -13.27 7.34 2.19
CA GLU A 501 -12.93 8.72 2.56
C GLU A 501 -12.91 9.67 1.35
N ALA A 502 -12.22 9.28 0.27
CA ALA A 502 -12.05 10.14 -0.89
C ALA A 502 -13.35 10.33 -1.70
N ILE A 503 -14.12 9.25 -1.91
CA ILE A 503 -15.32 9.28 -2.75
C ILE A 503 -16.48 9.92 -1.98
N THR A 504 -16.65 9.63 -0.70
CA THR A 504 -17.68 10.29 0.13
C THR A 504 -17.46 11.81 0.12
N LYS A 505 -16.22 12.26 0.30
CA LYS A 505 -15.86 13.68 0.22
C LYS A 505 -16.12 14.27 -1.16
N THR A 506 -15.78 13.55 -2.22
CA THR A 506 -16.03 13.97 -3.61
C THR A 506 -17.52 14.13 -3.89
N VAL A 507 -18.35 13.19 -3.43
CA VAL A 507 -19.82 13.27 -3.55
C VAL A 507 -20.36 14.48 -2.79
N LEU A 508 -19.93 14.70 -1.55
CA LEU A 508 -20.32 15.88 -0.76
C LEU A 508 -19.98 17.19 -1.48
N GLN A 509 -18.74 17.32 -1.96
CA GLN A 509 -18.29 18.50 -2.70
C GLN A 509 -19.09 18.72 -3.99
N LYS A 510 -19.37 17.64 -4.73
CA LYS A 510 -20.14 17.70 -5.98
C LYS A 510 -21.57 18.21 -5.76
N PHE A 511 -22.25 17.69 -4.75
CA PHE A 511 -23.62 18.13 -4.39
C PHE A 511 -23.63 19.55 -3.83
N ASN A 512 -22.70 19.88 -2.93
CA ASN A 512 -22.58 21.21 -2.36
C ASN A 512 -22.31 22.26 -3.44
N GLY A 513 -21.41 21.96 -4.39
CA GLY A 513 -21.10 22.85 -5.51
C GLY A 513 -22.25 23.02 -6.50
N PHE A 514 -22.99 21.94 -6.80
CA PHE A 514 -24.11 22.00 -7.76
C PHE A 514 -25.35 22.70 -7.19
N TYR A 515 -25.72 22.41 -5.94
CA TYR A 515 -26.93 22.96 -5.31
C TYR A 515 -26.68 24.21 -4.44
N GLY A 516 -25.42 24.58 -4.18
CA GLY A 516 -25.07 25.64 -3.23
C GLY A 516 -25.36 25.26 -1.78
N TRP A 517 -25.23 23.98 -1.43
CA TRP A 517 -25.46 23.48 -0.08
C TRP A 517 -24.18 23.46 0.76
N ASN A 518 -24.34 23.31 2.08
CA ASN A 518 -23.26 23.11 3.05
C ASN A 518 -23.50 21.82 3.85
N CYS A 519 -23.66 20.70 3.15
CA CYS A 519 -23.81 19.39 3.79
C CYS A 519 -22.44 18.86 4.23
N THR A 520 -22.37 18.35 5.46
CA THR A 520 -21.13 17.80 6.06
C THR A 520 -21.13 16.28 6.14
N SER A 521 -22.30 15.65 6.02
CA SER A 521 -22.46 14.19 6.07
C SER A 521 -23.37 13.67 4.96
N VAL A 522 -23.28 12.37 4.69
CA VAL A 522 -24.18 11.66 3.75
C VAL A 522 -25.64 11.74 4.20
N ILE A 523 -25.88 11.75 5.52
CA ILE A 523 -27.22 11.89 6.11
C ILE A 523 -27.81 13.28 5.79
N ASP A 524 -26.99 14.33 5.88
CA ASP A 524 -27.42 15.70 5.52
C ASP A 524 -27.82 15.78 4.04
N LEU A 525 -27.07 15.11 3.16
CA LEU A 525 -27.41 15.02 1.74
C LEU A 525 -28.72 14.26 1.53
N TYR A 526 -28.86 13.07 2.13
CA TYR A 526 -30.07 12.25 2.02
C TYR A 526 -31.33 13.06 2.36
N ASN A 527 -31.29 13.83 3.46
CA ASN A 527 -32.42 14.63 3.93
C ASN A 527 -32.77 15.82 3.02
N LYS A 528 -31.86 16.25 2.13
CA LYS A 528 -32.07 17.37 1.19
C LYS A 528 -32.37 16.96 -0.25
N ILE A 529 -32.16 15.69 -0.61
CA ILE A 529 -32.39 15.22 -1.97
C ILE A 529 -33.90 15.05 -2.22
N ASP A 530 -34.47 16.01 -2.93
CA ASP A 530 -35.86 15.95 -3.39
C ASP A 530 -35.98 15.32 -4.79
N ASP A 531 -35.05 15.65 -5.70
CA ASP A 531 -35.04 15.19 -7.09
C ASP A 531 -34.06 14.03 -7.30
N ILE A 532 -34.61 12.81 -7.29
CA ILE A 532 -33.84 11.55 -7.41
C ILE A 532 -33.10 11.47 -8.74
N SER A 533 -33.76 11.84 -9.84
CA SER A 533 -33.20 11.69 -11.18
C SER A 533 -31.98 12.58 -11.32
N LYS A 534 -32.10 13.86 -10.94
CA LYS A 534 -30.97 14.79 -10.99
C LYS A 534 -29.84 14.38 -10.04
N ALA A 535 -30.16 13.89 -8.85
CA ALA A 535 -29.15 13.39 -7.93
C ALA A 535 -28.40 12.17 -8.50
N ASN A 536 -29.09 11.25 -9.17
CA ASN A 536 -28.47 10.11 -9.83
C ASN A 536 -27.57 10.56 -11.01
N ASP A 537 -28.06 11.46 -11.84
CA ASP A 537 -27.29 12.07 -12.94
C ASP A 537 -26.03 12.79 -12.43
N LEU A 538 -26.14 13.46 -11.28
CA LEU A 538 -25.01 14.14 -10.65
C LEU A 538 -23.93 13.15 -10.20
N ILE A 539 -24.29 12.01 -9.60
CA ILE A 539 -23.31 10.94 -9.28
C ILE A 539 -22.72 10.35 -10.55
N ASN A 540 -23.53 10.12 -11.59
CA ASN A 540 -23.04 9.62 -12.89
C ASN A 540 -22.11 10.61 -13.62
N SER A 541 -22.06 11.86 -13.18
CA SER A 541 -21.17 12.90 -13.71
C SER A 541 -19.81 13.00 -12.99
N ILE A 542 -19.63 12.29 -11.88
CA ILE A 542 -18.35 12.26 -11.14
C ILE A 542 -17.31 11.54 -12.00
N ARG A 543 -16.07 12.06 -12.00
CA ARG A 543 -14.94 11.47 -12.74
C ARG A 543 -13.82 11.15 -11.75
N ILE A 544 -13.52 9.86 -11.58
CA ILE A 544 -12.49 9.32 -10.69
C ILE A 544 -11.39 8.70 -11.55
N CYS A 545 -10.13 9.07 -11.32
CA CYS A 545 -9.02 8.53 -12.08
C CYS A 545 -7.90 7.97 -11.19
N ASP A 546 -7.39 6.79 -11.58
CA ASP A 546 -6.12 6.27 -11.10
C ASP A 546 -5.04 6.37 -12.22
N PRO A 547 -4.04 7.26 -12.09
CA PRO A 547 -3.01 7.48 -13.11
C PRO A 547 -1.90 6.42 -13.10
N ALA A 548 -1.93 5.46 -12.18
CA ALA A 548 -1.04 4.30 -12.11
C ALA A 548 -1.87 3.06 -11.70
N VAL A 549 -2.87 2.75 -12.52
CA VAL A 549 -4.01 1.90 -12.13
C VAL A 549 -3.64 0.46 -11.74
N GLY A 550 -2.51 -0.06 -12.22
CA GLY A 550 -2.10 -1.44 -11.93
C GLY A 550 -3.19 -2.43 -12.32
N SER A 551 -3.58 -3.32 -11.40
CA SER A 551 -4.69 -4.26 -11.64
C SER A 551 -6.10 -3.66 -11.54
N GLY A 552 -6.23 -2.38 -11.24
CA GLY A 552 -7.52 -1.71 -11.07
C GLY A 552 -8.23 -2.00 -9.74
N HIS A 553 -7.48 -2.36 -8.68
CA HIS A 553 -8.05 -2.57 -7.34
C HIS A 553 -8.86 -1.34 -6.87
N PHE A 554 -8.26 -0.15 -6.90
CA PHE A 554 -8.93 1.09 -6.49
C PHE A 554 -10.18 1.39 -7.31
N LEU A 555 -10.18 1.09 -8.62
CA LEU A 555 -11.37 1.33 -9.46
C LEU A 555 -12.54 0.39 -9.11
N VAL A 556 -12.25 -0.87 -8.74
CA VAL A 556 -13.29 -1.80 -8.28
C VAL A 556 -13.81 -1.39 -6.90
N SER A 557 -12.94 -1.03 -5.96
CA SER A 557 -13.35 -0.48 -4.67
C SER A 557 -14.19 0.79 -4.84
N ALA A 558 -13.81 1.67 -5.77
CA ALA A 558 -14.55 2.89 -6.09
C ALA A 558 -15.92 2.61 -6.72
N LEU A 559 -16.04 1.59 -7.57
CA LEU A 559 -17.31 1.13 -8.13
C LEU A 559 -18.27 0.71 -7.00
N ASN A 560 -17.79 -0.12 -6.08
CA ASN A 560 -18.57 -0.63 -4.96
C ASN A 560 -19.02 0.52 -4.04
N GLU A 561 -18.12 1.46 -3.72
CA GLU A 561 -18.43 2.63 -2.89
C GLU A 561 -19.48 3.55 -3.54
N LEU A 562 -19.39 3.83 -4.84
CA LEU A 562 -20.38 4.66 -5.53
C LEU A 562 -21.77 4.00 -5.55
N ILE A 563 -21.86 2.68 -5.74
CA ILE A 563 -23.13 1.96 -5.64
C ILE A 563 -23.69 2.02 -4.21
N TYR A 564 -22.83 1.82 -3.22
CA TYR A 564 -23.21 1.92 -1.80
C TYR A 564 -23.73 3.32 -1.45
N LEU A 565 -23.05 4.38 -1.90
CA LEU A 565 -23.51 5.77 -1.70
C LEU A 565 -24.83 6.07 -2.42
N LYS A 566 -25.06 5.52 -3.63
CA LYS A 566 -26.37 5.64 -4.30
C LYS A 566 -27.49 4.99 -3.48
N TYR A 567 -27.23 3.83 -2.88
CA TYR A 567 -28.16 3.16 -1.98
C TYR A 567 -28.40 3.99 -0.71
N GLU A 568 -27.32 4.49 -0.08
CA GLU A 568 -27.41 5.26 1.16
C GLU A 568 -28.17 6.57 0.99
N LEU A 569 -27.97 7.25 -0.14
CA LEU A 569 -28.69 8.46 -0.53
C LEU A 569 -30.12 8.18 -1.04
N GLY A 570 -30.54 6.92 -1.16
CA GLY A 570 -31.88 6.55 -1.62
C GLY A 570 -32.14 6.89 -3.09
N ILE A 571 -31.09 6.98 -3.90
CA ILE A 571 -31.15 7.32 -5.33
C ILE A 571 -30.81 6.13 -6.25
N LEU A 572 -30.54 4.96 -5.68
CA LEU A 572 -30.48 3.69 -6.41
C LEU A 572 -31.90 3.30 -6.85
N VAL A 573 -32.14 3.40 -8.16
CA VAL A 573 -33.46 3.21 -8.78
C VAL A 573 -33.40 2.20 -9.92
N ASP A 574 -34.50 1.49 -10.15
CA ASP A 574 -34.65 0.58 -11.28
C ASP A 574 -34.86 1.31 -12.62
N VAL A 575 -35.13 0.54 -13.67
CA VAL A 575 -35.40 1.03 -15.04
C VAL A 575 -36.62 1.98 -15.10
N ASN A 576 -37.59 1.80 -14.22
CA ASN A 576 -38.81 2.62 -14.14
C ASN A 576 -38.67 3.81 -13.16
N GLY A 577 -37.49 4.01 -12.56
CA GLY A 577 -37.24 5.07 -11.58
C GLY A 577 -37.74 4.76 -10.17
N LYS A 578 -38.17 3.52 -9.88
CA LYS A 578 -38.62 3.13 -8.54
C LYS A 578 -37.42 2.75 -7.68
N ARG A 579 -37.35 3.35 -6.48
CA ARG A 579 -36.25 3.16 -5.52
C ARG A 579 -36.15 1.71 -5.03
N ILE A 580 -34.91 1.28 -4.77
CA ILE A 580 -34.64 0.10 -3.95
C ILE A 580 -34.84 0.51 -2.48
N ARG A 581 -35.81 -0.08 -1.79
CA ARG A 581 -36.17 0.34 -0.42
C ARG A 581 -35.20 -0.30 0.58
N LYS A 582 -34.73 0.50 1.55
CA LYS A 582 -33.88 0.00 2.65
C LYS A 582 -34.55 -1.07 3.53
N GLN A 583 -35.88 -1.19 3.47
CA GLN A 583 -36.65 -2.23 4.16
C GLN A 583 -36.58 -3.60 3.46
N ASP A 584 -36.40 -3.61 2.14
CA ASP A 584 -36.40 -4.84 1.34
C ASP A 584 -34.99 -5.43 1.21
N TYR A 585 -33.98 -4.56 1.12
CA TYR A 585 -32.58 -4.94 0.91
C TYR A 585 -31.62 -4.10 1.73
N THR A 586 -30.52 -4.70 2.17
CA THR A 586 -29.38 -4.02 2.79
C THR A 586 -28.10 -4.24 1.99
N PHE A 587 -27.31 -3.18 1.87
CA PHE A 587 -26.03 -3.18 1.16
C PHE A 587 -24.92 -2.99 2.18
N ALA A 588 -23.83 -3.74 2.02
CA ALA A 588 -22.61 -3.56 2.79
C ALA A 588 -21.40 -3.85 1.91
N ILE A 589 -20.28 -3.21 2.19
CA ILE A 589 -18.99 -3.54 1.57
C ILE A 589 -18.19 -4.27 2.62
N GLU A 590 -17.88 -5.54 2.38
CA GLU A 590 -17.06 -6.38 3.27
C GLU A 590 -15.99 -7.08 2.42
N ASN A 591 -14.73 -7.05 2.87
CA ASN A 591 -13.59 -7.64 2.15
C ASN A 591 -13.48 -7.16 0.68
N ASP A 592 -13.71 -5.87 0.44
CA ASP A 592 -13.71 -5.23 -0.90
C ASP A 592 -14.81 -5.74 -1.86
N GLU A 593 -15.82 -6.47 -1.36
CA GLU A 593 -16.95 -6.93 -2.15
C GLU A 593 -18.27 -6.29 -1.70
N LEU A 594 -19.10 -5.90 -2.68
CA LEU A 594 -20.45 -5.42 -2.43
C LEU A 594 -21.38 -6.59 -2.13
N ILE A 595 -21.82 -6.70 -0.89
CA ILE A 595 -22.75 -7.74 -0.43
C ILE A 595 -24.15 -7.14 -0.32
N VAL A 596 -25.12 -7.82 -0.93
CA VAL A 596 -26.54 -7.49 -0.80
C VAL A 596 -27.27 -8.59 -0.04
N THR A 597 -28.03 -8.21 0.98
CA THR A 597 -28.93 -9.12 1.70
C THR A 597 -30.37 -8.64 1.62
N ASP A 598 -31.33 -9.57 1.73
CA ASP A 598 -32.75 -9.26 1.81
C ASP A 598 -33.19 -8.82 3.23
N SER A 599 -34.48 -8.53 3.40
CA SER A 599 -35.10 -8.13 4.67
C SER A 599 -34.96 -9.16 5.80
N GLU A 600 -34.71 -10.43 5.48
CA GLU A 600 -34.46 -11.51 6.45
C GLU A 600 -32.96 -11.73 6.71
N ASN A 601 -32.12 -10.87 6.12
CA ASN A 601 -30.66 -10.96 6.12
C ASN A 601 -30.12 -12.20 5.40
N ASN A 602 -30.86 -12.78 4.46
CA ASN A 602 -30.33 -13.80 3.54
C ASN A 602 -29.53 -13.13 2.42
N LEU A 603 -28.46 -13.79 1.97
CA LEU A 603 -27.70 -13.32 0.81
C LEU A 603 -28.59 -13.30 -0.43
N PHE A 604 -28.55 -12.19 -1.16
CA PHE A 604 -29.24 -12.08 -2.44
C PHE A 604 -28.71 -13.14 -3.39
N THR A 605 -29.62 -13.86 -4.05
CA THR A 605 -29.28 -14.83 -5.10
C THR A 605 -30.16 -14.54 -6.30
N TYR A 606 -29.54 -14.40 -7.46
CA TYR A 606 -30.27 -14.16 -8.69
C TYR A 606 -31.07 -15.39 -9.13
N ASN A 607 -32.38 -15.23 -9.25
CA ASN A 607 -33.32 -16.23 -9.76
C ASN A 607 -34.02 -15.69 -11.01
N PRO A 608 -33.68 -16.17 -12.22
CA PRO A 608 -34.29 -15.72 -13.47
C PRO A 608 -35.81 -15.87 -13.52
N CYS A 609 -36.39 -16.79 -12.74
CA CYS A 609 -37.83 -17.02 -12.70
C CYS A 609 -38.58 -16.01 -11.80
N ASN A 610 -37.90 -15.30 -10.90
CA ASN A 610 -38.51 -14.36 -9.95
C ASN A 610 -38.41 -12.90 -10.44
N GLU A 611 -39.52 -12.18 -10.48
CA GLU A 611 -39.59 -10.83 -11.03
C GLU A 611 -38.81 -9.78 -10.21
N GLU A 612 -38.95 -9.78 -8.88
CA GLU A 612 -38.20 -8.83 -8.03
C GLU A 612 -36.69 -9.15 -8.04
N SER A 613 -36.31 -10.44 -8.12
CA SER A 613 -34.92 -10.85 -8.29
C SER A 613 -34.34 -10.34 -9.62
N ARG A 614 -35.09 -10.45 -10.73
CA ARG A 614 -34.70 -9.86 -12.03
C ARG A 614 -34.55 -8.36 -11.95
N ARG A 615 -35.51 -7.66 -11.36
CA ARG A 615 -35.51 -6.21 -11.20
C ARG A 615 -34.27 -5.72 -10.43
N MET A 616 -33.94 -6.38 -9.32
CA MET A 616 -32.76 -6.05 -8.53
C MET A 616 -31.48 -6.29 -9.35
N GLN A 617 -31.33 -7.49 -9.94
CA GLN A 617 -30.15 -7.87 -10.70
C GLN A 617 -29.89 -6.91 -11.89
N GLU A 618 -30.95 -6.59 -12.65
CA GLU A 618 -30.91 -5.61 -13.74
C GLU A 618 -30.50 -4.22 -13.23
N THR A 619 -31.03 -3.78 -12.09
CA THR A 619 -30.67 -2.49 -11.48
C THR A 619 -29.18 -2.45 -11.15
N LEU A 620 -28.63 -3.48 -10.50
CA LEU A 620 -27.21 -3.53 -10.18
C LEU A 620 -26.33 -3.52 -11.43
N PHE A 621 -26.68 -4.33 -12.44
CA PHE A 621 -25.92 -4.37 -13.69
C PHE A 621 -25.90 -3.01 -14.38
N ARG A 622 -27.07 -2.39 -14.55
CA ARG A 622 -27.20 -1.11 -15.23
C ARG A 622 -26.41 -0.01 -14.52
N GLU A 623 -26.54 0.08 -13.20
CA GLU A 623 -25.86 1.10 -12.41
C GLU A 623 -24.35 0.89 -12.39
N LYS A 624 -23.89 -0.37 -12.26
CA LYS A 624 -22.46 -0.70 -12.38
C LYS A 624 -21.91 -0.34 -13.76
N LYS A 625 -22.63 -0.71 -14.83
CA LYS A 625 -22.28 -0.35 -16.21
C LYS A 625 -22.14 1.16 -16.37
N LEU A 626 -23.13 1.94 -15.93
CA LEU A 626 -23.10 3.40 -16.02
C LEU A 626 -21.94 4.03 -15.27
N ILE A 627 -21.61 3.53 -14.08
CA ILE A 627 -20.47 4.02 -13.29
C ILE A 627 -19.14 3.66 -13.97
N ILE A 628 -18.97 2.43 -14.46
CA ILE A 628 -17.77 2.01 -15.18
C ILE A 628 -17.56 2.86 -16.45
N GLU A 629 -18.63 3.11 -17.21
CA GLU A 629 -18.58 3.85 -18.47
C GLU A 629 -18.36 5.35 -18.30
N ASN A 630 -18.93 5.95 -17.25
CA ASN A 630 -18.91 7.40 -17.09
C ASN A 630 -17.94 7.87 -16.02
N CYS A 631 -17.76 7.12 -14.93
CA CYS A 631 -17.10 7.64 -13.74
C CYS A 631 -15.67 7.14 -13.54
N LEU A 632 -15.32 5.95 -14.00
CA LEU A 632 -14.04 5.31 -13.68
C LEU A 632 -13.04 5.40 -14.83
N PHE A 633 -11.86 5.95 -14.58
CA PHE A 633 -10.78 6.13 -15.55
C PHE A 633 -9.46 5.61 -14.99
N GLY A 634 -8.61 5.04 -15.85
CA GLY A 634 -7.35 4.47 -15.43
C GLY A 634 -6.27 4.61 -16.49
N VAL A 635 -5.03 4.85 -16.05
CA VAL A 635 -3.85 4.89 -16.93
C VAL A 635 -2.75 4.04 -16.31
N ASP A 636 -2.08 3.21 -17.12
CA ASP A 636 -0.88 2.50 -16.70
C ASP A 636 0.13 2.45 -17.86
N ILE A 637 1.42 2.49 -17.54
CA ILE A 637 2.48 2.37 -18.54
C ILE A 637 2.61 0.93 -19.07
N ASN A 638 2.22 -0.05 -18.27
CA ASN A 638 2.31 -1.47 -18.60
C ASN A 638 1.01 -1.95 -19.27
N PRO A 639 1.05 -2.40 -20.54
CA PRO A 639 -0.15 -2.87 -21.24
C PRO A 639 -0.79 -4.10 -20.58
N ASN A 640 -0.02 -4.93 -19.86
CA ASN A 640 -0.57 -6.08 -19.14
C ASN A 640 -1.40 -5.66 -17.93
N SER A 641 -0.97 -4.62 -17.20
CA SER A 641 -1.74 -4.03 -16.09
C SER A 641 -3.10 -3.51 -16.58
N VAL A 642 -3.09 -2.76 -17.69
CA VAL A 642 -4.32 -2.27 -18.36
C VAL A 642 -5.28 -3.42 -18.69
N LYS A 643 -4.78 -4.53 -19.27
CA LYS A 643 -5.59 -5.71 -19.60
C LYS A 643 -6.20 -6.36 -18.36
N ILE A 644 -5.45 -6.46 -17.26
CA ILE A 644 -5.93 -7.02 -16.00
C ILE A 644 -6.99 -6.10 -15.37
N CYS A 645 -6.78 -4.79 -15.38
CA CYS A 645 -7.77 -3.83 -14.89
C CYS A 645 -9.10 -3.95 -15.64
N ARG A 646 -9.06 -4.00 -16.98
CA ARG A 646 -10.25 -4.22 -17.80
C ARG A 646 -10.93 -5.55 -17.47
N LEU A 647 -10.17 -6.62 -17.32
CA LEU A 647 -10.67 -7.93 -16.90
C LEU A 647 -11.37 -7.87 -15.54
N ARG A 648 -10.77 -7.21 -14.55
CA ARG A 648 -11.33 -7.10 -13.20
C ARG A 648 -12.67 -6.36 -13.20
N LEU A 649 -12.77 -5.27 -13.96
CA LEU A 649 -14.03 -4.53 -14.13
C LEU A 649 -15.09 -5.35 -14.87
N TRP A 650 -14.73 -6.11 -15.92
CA TRP A 650 -15.67 -7.02 -16.58
C TRP A 650 -16.14 -8.14 -15.66
N ILE A 651 -15.26 -8.72 -14.84
CA ILE A 651 -15.66 -9.76 -13.88
C ILE A 651 -16.64 -9.18 -12.86
N GLU A 652 -16.38 -7.98 -12.34
CA GLU A 652 -17.26 -7.34 -11.36
C GLU A 652 -18.64 -6.98 -11.92
N LEU A 653 -18.70 -6.63 -13.21
CA LEU A 653 -19.96 -6.43 -13.92
C LEU A 653 -20.66 -7.76 -14.23
N LEU A 654 -19.90 -8.78 -14.63
CA LEU A 654 -20.40 -10.11 -14.95
C LEU A 654 -21.12 -10.73 -13.74
N LYS A 655 -20.67 -10.48 -12.50
CA LYS A 655 -21.37 -10.90 -11.25
C LYS A 655 -22.87 -10.56 -11.25
N ASN A 656 -23.25 -9.45 -11.89
CA ASN A 656 -24.63 -9.01 -11.97
C ASN A 656 -25.27 -9.17 -13.35
N ALA A 657 -24.66 -9.94 -14.27
CA ALA A 657 -25.27 -10.22 -15.56
C ALA A 657 -26.67 -10.85 -15.40
N TYR A 658 -27.60 -10.46 -16.27
CA TYR A 658 -28.99 -10.85 -16.20
C TYR A 658 -29.53 -11.29 -17.56
N TYR A 659 -30.63 -12.05 -17.54
CA TYR A 659 -31.30 -12.51 -18.75
C TYR A 659 -32.27 -11.43 -19.22
N THR A 660 -32.18 -11.07 -20.50
CA THR A 660 -32.89 -9.91 -21.03
C THR A 660 -34.34 -10.24 -21.39
N GLN A 661 -35.25 -9.30 -21.15
CA GLN A 661 -36.64 -9.45 -21.57
C GLN A 661 -36.78 -9.48 -23.10
N SER A 662 -35.95 -8.72 -23.83
CA SER A 662 -35.94 -8.68 -25.30
C SER A 662 -35.63 -10.05 -25.94
N SER A 663 -34.85 -10.89 -25.26
CA SER A 663 -34.56 -12.26 -25.68
C SER A 663 -35.54 -13.30 -25.13
N ASN A 664 -36.67 -12.86 -24.56
CA ASN A 664 -37.58 -13.74 -23.81
C ASN A 664 -36.84 -14.54 -22.71
N TYR A 665 -35.88 -13.90 -22.05
CA TYR A 665 -35.03 -14.45 -20.99
C TYR A 665 -34.18 -15.65 -21.41
N GLN A 666 -33.78 -15.72 -22.68
CA GLN A 666 -32.91 -16.79 -23.20
C GLN A 666 -31.44 -16.40 -23.23
N TYR A 667 -31.13 -15.11 -23.38
CA TYR A 667 -29.77 -14.62 -23.53
C TYR A 667 -29.39 -13.63 -22.43
N LEU A 668 -28.12 -13.71 -22.01
CA LEU A 668 -27.52 -12.76 -21.07
C LEU A 668 -27.26 -11.42 -21.76
N GLU A 669 -27.38 -10.33 -21.00
CA GLU A 669 -27.03 -8.98 -21.43
C GLU A 669 -25.55 -8.88 -21.85
N THR A 670 -25.28 -8.10 -22.89
CA THR A 670 -23.92 -7.89 -23.42
C THR A 670 -23.07 -6.99 -22.51
N LEU A 671 -21.75 -7.16 -22.54
CA LEU A 671 -20.82 -6.36 -21.76
C LEU A 671 -20.42 -5.08 -22.52
N PRO A 672 -20.14 -3.97 -21.81
CA PRO A 672 -19.72 -2.72 -22.42
C PRO A 672 -18.26 -2.74 -22.88
N ASN A 673 -17.92 -1.78 -23.75
CA ASN A 673 -16.57 -1.50 -24.20
C ASN A 673 -15.80 -0.63 -23.18
N ILE A 674 -15.14 -1.28 -22.22
CA ILE A 674 -14.41 -0.62 -21.10
C ILE A 674 -13.02 -0.09 -21.54
N ASP A 675 -12.51 -0.54 -22.69
CA ASP A 675 -11.18 -0.23 -23.21
C ASP A 675 -10.96 1.27 -23.51
N ILE A 676 -12.05 2.04 -23.63
CA ILE A 676 -11.96 3.48 -23.85
C ILE A 676 -11.65 4.28 -22.59
N ASN A 677 -11.95 3.76 -21.39
CA ASN A 677 -11.69 4.45 -20.12
C ASN A 677 -10.37 4.04 -19.44
N ILE A 678 -9.89 2.84 -19.74
CA ILE A 678 -8.62 2.32 -19.20
C ILE A 678 -7.57 2.31 -20.31
N LYS A 679 -6.54 3.15 -20.21
CA LYS A 679 -5.57 3.42 -21.28
C LYS A 679 -4.15 3.02 -20.92
N CYS A 680 -3.38 2.68 -21.94
CA CYS A 680 -1.94 2.44 -21.82
C CYS A 680 -1.17 3.73 -22.16
N GLY A 681 -0.24 4.13 -21.29
CA GLY A 681 0.62 5.29 -21.50
C GLY A 681 1.34 5.74 -20.23
N ASN A 682 2.40 6.53 -20.39
CA ASN A 682 3.12 7.17 -19.30
C ASN A 682 2.37 8.42 -18.86
N SER A 683 1.67 8.35 -17.73
CA SER A 683 0.86 9.43 -17.17
C SER A 683 1.65 10.69 -16.77
N LEU A 684 2.96 10.57 -16.56
CA LEU A 684 3.86 11.67 -16.20
C LEU A 684 4.48 12.39 -17.40
N VAL A 685 4.33 11.85 -18.63
CA VAL A 685 4.94 12.42 -19.83
C VAL A 685 3.85 12.80 -20.81
N TYR A 686 3.81 14.08 -21.19
CA TYR A 686 2.89 14.62 -22.18
C TYR A 686 3.65 15.57 -23.11
N ARG A 687 3.22 15.66 -24.37
CA ARG A 687 3.82 16.55 -25.34
C ARG A 687 3.23 17.95 -25.29
N PHE A 688 1.95 18.06 -24.94
CA PHE A 688 1.20 19.31 -24.98
C PHE A 688 0.73 19.69 -23.57
N ASN A 689 0.93 20.95 -23.18
CA ASN A 689 0.54 21.40 -21.85
C ASN A 689 -0.98 21.34 -21.69
N LEU A 690 -1.44 21.13 -20.45
CA LEU A 690 -2.86 21.06 -20.15
C LEU A 690 -3.59 22.39 -20.43
N GLU A 691 -2.87 23.52 -20.32
CA GLU A 691 -3.39 24.89 -20.50
C GLU A 691 -3.52 25.33 -21.97
N ASP A 692 -2.86 24.66 -22.91
CA ASP A 692 -2.80 25.10 -24.32
C ASP A 692 -4.18 25.03 -24.99
N SER A 693 -4.87 26.13 -25.30
CA SER A 693 -6.26 26.03 -25.80
C SER A 693 -6.40 25.26 -27.14
N ILE A 694 -7.16 24.15 -27.15
CA ILE A 694 -7.51 23.39 -28.38
C ILE A 694 -8.62 24.13 -29.17
N LYS A 695 -9.21 25.21 -28.64
CA LYS A 695 -10.29 25.98 -29.28
C LYS A 695 -9.95 26.45 -30.69
N SER A 696 -8.71 26.92 -30.90
CA SER A 696 -8.25 27.36 -32.22
C SER A 696 -8.11 26.18 -33.21
N VAL A 697 -7.70 25.02 -32.70
CA VAL A 697 -7.55 23.77 -33.46
C VAL A 697 -8.92 23.19 -33.85
N LEU A 698 -9.91 23.22 -32.95
CA LEU A 698 -11.28 22.77 -33.22
C LEU A 698 -11.94 23.61 -34.31
N ARG A 699 -11.70 24.93 -34.32
CA ARG A 699 -12.22 25.84 -35.35
C ARG A 699 -11.66 25.54 -36.73
N GLU A 700 -10.36 25.26 -36.83
CA GLU A 700 -9.69 24.98 -38.12
C GLU A 700 -10.01 23.57 -38.66
N THR A 701 -10.15 22.58 -37.78
CA THR A 701 -10.50 21.21 -38.16
C THR A 701 -11.99 21.01 -38.45
N GLY A 702 -12.86 21.93 -38.01
CA GLY A 702 -14.32 21.82 -38.09
C GLY A 702 -14.92 20.75 -37.16
N ILE A 703 -14.10 20.16 -36.29
CA ILE A 703 -14.52 19.13 -35.33
C ILE A 703 -14.99 19.82 -34.05
N THR A 704 -16.18 19.46 -33.56
CA THR A 704 -16.68 19.94 -32.26
C THR A 704 -16.37 18.93 -31.15
N ILE A 705 -16.10 19.41 -29.93
CA ILE A 705 -15.94 18.52 -28.76
C ILE A 705 -17.20 17.70 -28.52
N LYS A 706 -18.38 18.27 -28.79
CA LYS A 706 -19.66 17.54 -28.73
C LYS A 706 -19.70 16.35 -29.68
N GLN A 707 -19.22 16.49 -30.92
CA GLN A 707 -19.10 15.36 -31.85
C GLN A 707 -18.13 14.31 -31.31
N TYR A 708 -17.00 14.72 -30.73
CA TYR A 708 -16.03 13.77 -30.17
C TYR A 708 -16.60 13.00 -28.96
N LYS A 709 -17.16 13.71 -27.97
CA LYS A 709 -17.85 13.13 -26.81
C LYS A 709 -18.99 12.19 -27.23
N ASN A 710 -19.79 12.58 -28.22
CA ASN A 710 -20.86 11.73 -28.76
C ASN A 710 -20.31 10.48 -29.46
N GLY A 711 -19.20 10.59 -30.21
CA GLY A 711 -18.54 9.44 -30.82
C GLY A 711 -18.05 8.44 -29.78
N VAL A 712 -17.41 8.94 -28.71
CA VAL A 712 -16.98 8.12 -27.56
C VAL A 712 -18.18 7.48 -26.83
N ALA A 713 -19.25 8.24 -26.57
CA ALA A 713 -20.45 7.72 -25.92
C ALA A 713 -21.17 6.65 -26.77
N LYS A 714 -21.20 6.81 -28.10
CA LYS A 714 -21.72 5.80 -29.02
C LYS A 714 -20.84 4.56 -29.02
N TYR A 715 -19.51 4.71 -29.03
CA TYR A 715 -18.58 3.59 -29.00
C TYR A 715 -18.76 2.70 -27.76
N LYS A 716 -18.95 3.33 -26.59
CA LYS A 716 -19.21 2.63 -25.32
C LYS A 716 -20.44 1.71 -25.40
N ASN A 717 -21.46 2.13 -26.15
CA ASN A 717 -22.75 1.44 -26.29
C ASN A 717 -22.93 0.67 -27.60
N ALA A 718 -21.95 0.70 -28.51
CA ALA A 718 -22.05 0.04 -29.82
C ALA A 718 -22.24 -1.47 -29.63
N GLN A 719 -23.29 -2.02 -30.24
CA GLN A 719 -23.67 -3.44 -30.09
C GLN A 719 -23.12 -4.34 -31.21
N ASP A 720 -22.72 -3.72 -32.33
CA ASP A 720 -22.18 -4.40 -33.50
C ASP A 720 -20.72 -4.03 -33.77
N LYS A 721 -19.97 -5.00 -34.29
CA LYS A 721 -18.54 -4.89 -34.56
C LYS A 721 -18.22 -3.91 -35.70
N GLU A 722 -19.07 -3.81 -36.71
CA GLU A 722 -18.87 -2.88 -37.83
C GLU A 722 -19.04 -1.44 -37.36
N GLU A 723 -20.13 -1.14 -36.64
CA GLU A 723 -20.36 0.16 -36.02
C GLU A 723 -19.19 0.55 -35.09
N LYS A 724 -18.73 -0.39 -34.28
CA LYS A 724 -17.60 -0.21 -33.38
C LYS A 724 -16.33 0.19 -34.14
N LYS A 725 -16.00 -0.53 -35.22
CA LYS A 725 -14.82 -0.25 -36.05
C LYS A 725 -14.91 1.10 -36.76
N GLU A 726 -16.09 1.47 -37.25
CA GLU A 726 -16.33 2.79 -37.85
C GLU A 726 -16.11 3.92 -36.83
N LEU A 727 -16.62 3.75 -35.60
CA LEU A 727 -16.44 4.71 -34.52
C LEU A 727 -14.98 4.78 -34.06
N GLU A 728 -14.24 3.66 -34.02
CA GLU A 728 -12.80 3.65 -33.73
C GLU A 728 -12.00 4.42 -34.77
N ILE A 729 -12.28 4.18 -36.05
CA ILE A 729 -11.63 4.90 -37.15
C ILE A 729 -11.94 6.40 -37.00
N LEU A 730 -13.20 6.78 -36.78
CA LEU A 730 -13.61 8.17 -36.57
C LEU A 730 -12.87 8.81 -35.39
N ILE A 731 -12.82 8.14 -34.24
CA ILE A 731 -12.13 8.63 -33.03
C ILE A 731 -10.63 8.77 -33.29
N SER A 732 -10.01 7.79 -33.95
CA SER A 732 -8.59 7.80 -34.30
C SER A 732 -8.24 8.93 -35.27
N GLU A 733 -9.10 9.17 -36.28
CA GLU A 733 -8.95 10.29 -37.21
C GLU A 733 -9.08 11.64 -36.50
N ILE A 734 -10.05 11.80 -35.60
CA ILE A 734 -10.19 12.99 -34.76
C ILE A 734 -8.91 13.22 -33.95
N LYS A 735 -8.43 12.20 -33.23
CA LYS A 735 -7.19 12.29 -32.44
C LYS A 735 -5.98 12.64 -33.28
N SER A 736 -5.83 12.03 -34.45
CA SER A 736 -4.71 12.28 -35.37
C SER A 736 -4.73 13.72 -35.90
N LYS A 737 -5.90 14.24 -36.30
CA LYS A 737 -6.09 15.64 -36.72
C LYS A 737 -5.74 16.60 -35.58
N LEU A 738 -6.29 16.37 -34.37
CA LEU A 738 -6.00 17.18 -33.20
C LEU A 738 -4.49 17.17 -32.87
N LYS A 739 -3.85 15.99 -32.84
CA LYS A 739 -2.41 15.86 -32.57
C LYS A 739 -1.55 16.60 -33.60
N THR A 740 -1.94 16.54 -34.87
CA THR A 740 -1.23 17.22 -35.96
C THR A 740 -1.31 18.74 -35.81
N GLU A 741 -2.51 19.27 -35.56
CA GLU A 741 -2.74 20.71 -35.43
C GLU A 741 -2.16 21.31 -34.15
N ILE A 742 -2.29 20.62 -33.01
CA ILE A 742 -1.63 21.06 -31.75
C ILE A 742 -0.11 21.07 -31.96
N GLY A 743 0.44 20.05 -32.64
CA GLY A 743 1.86 20.00 -33.00
C GLY A 743 2.31 21.13 -33.93
N GLN A 744 1.45 21.67 -34.79
CA GLN A 744 1.77 22.82 -35.63
C GLN A 744 1.84 24.13 -34.83
N LYS A 745 1.04 24.26 -33.78
CA LYS A 745 0.92 25.46 -32.94
C LYS A 745 1.85 25.48 -31.73
N GLU A 746 2.64 24.42 -31.53
CA GLU A 746 3.65 24.33 -30.46
C GLU A 746 4.63 25.54 -30.51
N PRO A 747 4.84 26.31 -29.42
CA PRO A 747 5.61 27.55 -29.43
C PRO A 747 7.03 27.42 -30.01
N LYS A 748 7.71 26.31 -29.72
CA LYS A 748 9.05 26.00 -30.25
C LYS A 748 9.03 25.79 -31.77
N ARG A 749 7.95 25.23 -32.31
CA ARG A 749 7.75 24.97 -33.75
C ARG A 749 7.33 26.23 -34.50
N VAL A 750 6.50 27.08 -33.89
CA VAL A 750 6.20 28.43 -34.40
C VAL A 750 7.47 29.27 -34.47
N LYS A 751 8.33 29.20 -33.45
CA LYS A 751 9.63 29.88 -33.43
C LYS A 751 10.56 29.37 -34.54
N LEU A 752 10.61 28.06 -34.76
CA LEU A 752 11.37 27.45 -35.86
C LEU A 752 10.86 27.95 -37.23
N ASN A 753 9.54 27.94 -37.44
CA ASN A 753 8.93 28.43 -38.68
C ASN A 753 9.18 29.93 -38.90
N ARG A 754 9.12 30.74 -37.84
CA ARG A 754 9.47 32.17 -37.90
C ARG A 754 10.93 32.36 -38.28
N TYR A 755 11.87 31.61 -37.68
CA TYR A 755 13.28 31.70 -38.06
C TYR A 755 13.53 31.27 -39.51
N ARG A 756 12.83 30.23 -39.99
CA ARG A 756 12.90 29.79 -41.40
C ARG A 756 12.33 30.84 -42.35
N ALA A 757 11.18 31.44 -42.02
CA ALA A 757 10.59 32.51 -42.82
C ALA A 757 11.51 33.73 -42.88
N GLU A 758 12.02 34.18 -41.74
CA GLU A 758 12.98 35.29 -41.67
C GLU A 758 14.28 34.98 -42.44
N LEU A 759 14.78 33.75 -42.36
CA LEU A 759 15.94 33.33 -43.14
C LEU A 759 15.65 33.36 -44.65
N ASN A 760 14.49 32.87 -45.09
CA ASN A 760 14.08 32.91 -46.49
C ASN A 760 13.93 34.35 -47.01
N ASP A 761 13.32 35.25 -46.22
CA ASP A 761 13.23 36.67 -46.56
C ASP A 761 14.62 37.30 -46.70
N LEU A 762 15.53 36.96 -45.79
CA LEU A 762 16.93 37.39 -45.82
C LEU A 762 17.78 36.69 -46.89
N LEU A 763 17.29 35.65 -47.57
CA LEU A 763 17.96 35.01 -48.71
C LEU A 763 17.32 35.38 -50.05
N THR A 764 16.15 36.00 -50.04
CA THR A 764 15.43 36.42 -51.24
C THR A 764 16.23 37.50 -51.99
N PRO A 765 16.38 37.40 -53.33
CA PRO A 765 17.08 38.40 -54.13
C PRO A 765 16.35 39.74 -54.07
N GLN A 766 17.06 40.83 -53.77
CA GLN A 766 16.49 42.17 -53.78
C GLN A 766 17.00 42.99 -54.98
N LEU A 767 16.17 43.93 -55.43
CA LEU A 767 16.39 44.78 -56.61
C LEU A 767 17.48 45.85 -56.43
N PHE A 768 18.01 46.08 -55.23
CA PHE A 768 19.00 47.13 -54.91
C PHE A 768 20.25 46.57 -54.22
N GLU A 769 21.42 47.18 -54.48
CA GLU A 769 22.70 46.80 -53.86
C GLU A 769 22.83 47.36 -52.42
N PHE A 770 23.15 46.47 -51.48
CA PHE A 770 23.37 46.81 -50.06
C PHE A 770 24.74 47.43 -49.82
N THR A 771 24.83 48.31 -48.83
CA THR A 771 26.11 48.84 -48.33
C THR A 771 26.91 47.75 -47.60
N LYS A 772 28.25 47.91 -47.52
CA LYS A 772 29.14 46.96 -46.81
C LYS A 772 28.76 46.74 -45.33
N LYS A 773 28.16 47.73 -44.68
CA LYS A 773 27.70 47.64 -43.29
C LYS A 773 26.44 46.77 -43.20
N GLU A 774 25.46 46.99 -44.08
CA GLU A 774 24.22 46.21 -44.14
C GLU A 774 24.48 44.75 -44.53
N GLN A 775 25.42 44.48 -45.44
CA GLN A 775 25.85 43.12 -45.78
C GLN A 775 26.42 42.38 -44.56
N LYS A 776 27.22 43.04 -43.73
CA LYS A 776 27.82 42.46 -42.53
C LYS A 776 26.79 42.19 -41.43
N GLU A 777 25.81 43.08 -41.25
CA GLU A 777 24.70 42.89 -40.31
C GLU A 777 23.76 41.76 -40.75
N ARG A 778 23.43 41.70 -42.04
CA ARG A 778 22.65 40.61 -42.65
C ARG A 778 23.33 39.26 -42.48
N GLN A 779 24.65 39.19 -42.74
CA GLN A 779 25.43 37.95 -42.56
C GLN A 779 25.41 37.47 -41.11
N LYS A 780 25.61 38.37 -40.13
CA LYS A 780 25.50 38.03 -38.70
C LYS A 780 24.11 37.51 -38.31
N ARG A 781 23.05 38.10 -38.88
CA ARG A 781 21.68 37.67 -38.62
C ARG A 781 21.39 36.30 -39.21
N ILE A 782 21.88 36.02 -40.43
CA ILE A 782 21.81 34.71 -41.08
C ILE A 782 22.53 33.65 -40.22
N GLU A 783 23.74 33.92 -39.72
CA GLU A 783 24.47 33.00 -38.84
C GLU A 783 23.76 32.75 -37.49
N PHE A 784 23.11 33.77 -36.93
CA PHE A 784 22.28 33.63 -35.73
C PHE A 784 21.05 32.74 -36.00
N LEU A 785 20.33 33.00 -37.10
CA LEU A 785 19.15 32.22 -37.49
C LEU A 785 19.51 30.77 -37.82
N HIS A 786 20.61 30.51 -38.55
CA HIS A 786 21.07 29.15 -38.81
C HIS A 786 21.39 28.38 -37.52
N ARG A 787 22.07 29.00 -36.55
CA ARG A 787 22.32 28.37 -35.24
C ARG A 787 21.02 28.10 -34.49
N GLY A 788 20.10 29.07 -34.46
CA GLY A 788 18.79 28.91 -33.80
C GLY A 788 17.91 27.84 -34.44
N ILE A 789 17.89 27.78 -35.78
CA ILE A 789 17.21 26.75 -36.56
C ILE A 789 17.82 25.39 -36.25
N LYS A 790 19.15 25.25 -36.29
CA LYS A 790 19.83 23.99 -36.00
C LYS A 790 19.52 23.47 -34.59
N VAL A 791 19.57 24.32 -33.56
CA VAL A 791 19.22 23.90 -32.18
C VAL A 791 17.78 23.40 -32.09
N LEU A 792 16.84 24.09 -32.74
CA LEU A 792 15.43 23.69 -32.76
C LEU A 792 15.19 22.45 -33.63
N GLU A 793 15.91 22.29 -34.74
CA GLU A 793 15.88 21.10 -35.60
C GLU A 793 16.47 19.89 -34.88
N ASP A 794 17.61 20.04 -34.22
CA ASP A 794 18.22 19.00 -33.38
C ASP A 794 17.24 18.59 -32.26
N TYR A 795 16.57 19.55 -31.60
CA TYR A 795 15.50 19.29 -30.63
C TYR A 795 14.33 18.49 -31.22
N PHE A 796 13.80 18.89 -32.39
CA PHE A 796 12.70 18.16 -33.04
C PHE A 796 13.15 16.83 -33.65
N GLN A 797 14.40 16.72 -34.07
CA GLN A 797 14.99 15.50 -34.62
C GLN A 797 15.22 14.48 -33.50
N GLU A 798 15.71 14.89 -32.32
CA GLU A 798 15.85 14.04 -31.12
C GLU A 798 14.48 13.53 -30.63
N ILE A 799 13.45 14.37 -30.72
CA ILE A 799 12.05 13.99 -30.47
C ILE A 799 11.54 12.96 -31.49
N CYS A 800 11.78 13.20 -32.79
CA CYS A 800 11.31 12.35 -33.89
C CYS A 800 12.12 11.05 -34.05
N SER A 801 13.39 11.03 -33.65
CA SER A 801 14.29 9.86 -33.73
C SER A 801 14.12 8.88 -32.57
N ASN A 802 13.04 9.02 -31.79
CA ASN A 802 12.49 8.02 -30.89
C ASN A 802 13.26 7.80 -29.56
N LYS A 803 13.09 8.71 -28.59
CA LYS A 803 13.42 8.44 -27.16
C LYS A 803 12.63 9.20 -26.10
N ILE A 804 12.17 10.44 -26.34
CA ILE A 804 11.61 11.30 -25.27
C ILE A 804 10.09 11.13 -25.05
N TYR A 805 9.29 10.92 -26.10
CA TYR A 805 7.81 10.86 -26.03
C TYR A 805 7.23 9.51 -26.44
N LEU A 806 8.05 8.46 -26.54
CA LEU A 806 7.56 7.11 -26.82
C LEU A 806 6.70 6.67 -25.62
N GLY A 807 5.38 6.53 -25.84
CA GLY A 807 4.43 6.19 -24.79
C GLY A 807 3.89 7.37 -23.97
N ALA A 808 4.15 8.62 -24.36
CA ALA A 808 3.55 9.80 -23.72
C ALA A 808 2.02 9.76 -23.73
N PHE A 809 1.39 10.18 -22.62
CA PHE A 809 -0.06 10.14 -22.44
C PHE A 809 -0.68 11.54 -22.56
N GLU A 810 -1.40 11.78 -23.66
CA GLU A 810 -2.07 13.05 -23.91
C GLU A 810 -3.46 13.07 -23.26
N TRP A 811 -3.51 13.41 -21.96
CA TRP A 811 -4.72 13.45 -21.13
C TRP A 811 -5.96 14.05 -21.83
N ARG A 812 -5.77 15.16 -22.54
CA ARG A 812 -6.83 15.92 -23.22
C ARG A 812 -7.37 15.24 -24.47
N LEU A 813 -6.54 14.45 -25.14
CA LEU A 813 -6.92 13.73 -26.36
C LEU A 813 -7.48 12.35 -26.02
N GLU A 814 -6.93 11.71 -25.00
CA GLU A 814 -7.33 10.37 -24.58
C GLU A 814 -8.66 10.35 -23.82
N PHE A 815 -8.96 11.39 -23.03
CA PHE A 815 -10.20 11.52 -22.27
C PHE A 815 -10.96 12.82 -22.62
N PRO A 816 -11.89 12.81 -23.59
CA PRO A 816 -12.70 13.99 -23.90
C PRO A 816 -13.70 14.36 -22.79
N GLU A 817 -14.01 13.46 -21.86
CA GLU A 817 -14.92 13.70 -20.73
C GLU A 817 -14.40 14.76 -19.76
N VAL A 818 -13.08 14.98 -19.74
CA VAL A 818 -12.43 16.02 -18.92
C VAL A 818 -12.16 17.31 -19.70
N LEU A 819 -12.89 17.52 -20.80
CA LEU A 819 -12.94 18.79 -21.53
C LEU A 819 -14.31 19.47 -21.35
N ASP A 820 -14.34 20.80 -21.32
CA ASP A 820 -15.58 21.57 -21.50
C ASP A 820 -16.02 21.60 -22.98
N ASP A 821 -17.14 22.26 -23.28
CA ASP A 821 -17.65 22.36 -24.65
C ASP A 821 -16.78 23.25 -25.57
N GLU A 822 -15.87 24.04 -24.99
CA GLU A 822 -14.93 24.90 -25.70
C GLU A 822 -13.56 24.22 -25.94
N GLY A 823 -13.33 23.04 -25.35
CA GLY A 823 -12.09 22.27 -25.45
C GLY A 823 -11.03 22.63 -24.40
N ASN A 824 -11.41 23.35 -23.33
CA ASN A 824 -10.55 23.59 -22.19
C ASN A 824 -10.56 22.39 -21.25
N PHE A 825 -9.41 22.11 -20.63
CA PHE A 825 -9.28 20.99 -19.71
C PHE A 825 -9.89 21.35 -18.35
N ILE A 826 -10.92 20.62 -17.94
CA ILE A 826 -11.57 20.78 -16.64
C ILE A 826 -10.94 19.90 -15.57
N GLY A 827 -10.43 18.72 -15.93
CA GLY A 827 -9.85 17.74 -15.00
C GLY A 827 -10.84 16.75 -14.40
N PHE A 828 -10.38 15.98 -13.42
CA PHE A 828 -11.14 14.94 -12.69
C PHE A 828 -11.69 15.47 -11.35
N ASP A 829 -12.76 14.87 -10.84
CA ASP A 829 -13.32 15.22 -9.52
C ASP A 829 -12.52 14.55 -8.38
N CYS A 830 -11.97 13.35 -8.61
CA CYS A 830 -11.14 12.61 -7.66
C CYS A 830 -9.97 11.90 -8.35
N ILE A 831 -8.80 11.94 -7.71
CA ILE A 831 -7.62 11.15 -8.06
C ILE A 831 -7.30 10.22 -6.90
N ILE A 832 -7.19 8.92 -7.17
CA ILE A 832 -6.93 7.90 -6.14
C ILE A 832 -6.02 6.81 -6.68
N GLY A 833 -5.13 6.25 -5.85
CA GLY A 833 -4.25 5.17 -6.31
C GLY A 833 -3.06 4.88 -5.40
N ASN A 834 -2.20 3.98 -5.86
CA ASN A 834 -0.91 3.65 -5.28
C ASN A 834 0.20 3.86 -6.32
N PRO A 835 0.80 5.07 -6.40
CA PRO A 835 1.89 5.35 -7.34
C PRO A 835 3.13 4.46 -7.11
N PRO A 836 3.99 4.24 -8.11
CA PRO A 836 5.16 3.35 -7.99
C PRO A 836 6.27 3.88 -7.05
N TYR A 837 6.93 2.99 -6.30
CA TYR A 837 7.96 3.34 -5.31
C TYR A 837 9.37 3.11 -5.88
N ILE A 838 9.76 3.96 -6.84
CA ILE A 838 11.02 3.86 -7.57
C ILE A 838 11.84 5.14 -7.40
N GLN A 839 13.13 5.00 -7.07
CA GLN A 839 14.05 6.12 -7.03
C GLN A 839 14.41 6.58 -8.45
N LEU A 840 14.29 7.88 -8.72
CA LEU A 840 14.54 8.44 -10.05
C LEU A 840 15.98 8.15 -10.55
N GLN A 841 16.97 8.16 -9.67
CA GLN A 841 18.35 7.79 -10.03
C GLN A 841 18.52 6.36 -10.58
N SER A 842 17.56 5.45 -10.33
CA SER A 842 17.64 4.06 -10.78
C SER A 842 17.10 3.83 -12.20
N ILE A 843 16.42 4.83 -12.78
CA ILE A 843 15.77 4.73 -14.11
C ILE A 843 16.50 5.53 -15.20
N GLU A 844 17.83 5.72 -15.06
CA GLU A 844 18.77 6.35 -16.00
C GLU A 844 18.14 7.34 -17.01
N HIS A 845 17.83 6.86 -18.22
CA HIS A 845 17.36 7.67 -19.35
C HIS A 845 15.98 8.31 -19.12
N ASP A 846 15.08 7.63 -18.40
CA ASP A 846 13.73 8.13 -18.13
C ASP A 846 13.77 9.29 -17.13
N ALA A 847 14.74 9.30 -16.21
CA ALA A 847 14.91 10.40 -15.26
C ALA A 847 15.29 11.71 -15.94
N ASP A 848 16.01 11.66 -17.08
CA ASP A 848 16.36 12.83 -17.88
C ASP A 848 15.14 13.35 -18.66
N ILE A 849 14.23 12.46 -19.08
CA ILE A 849 12.97 12.83 -19.72
C ILE A 849 12.05 13.53 -18.71
N LEU A 850 11.92 12.96 -17.51
CA LEU A 850 11.10 13.54 -16.44
C LEU A 850 11.62 14.90 -15.95
N GLU A 851 12.94 15.11 -15.98
CA GLU A 851 13.53 16.43 -15.68
C GLU A 851 13.08 17.50 -16.68
N ARG A 852 12.98 17.14 -17.97
CA ARG A 852 12.52 18.03 -19.05
C ARG A 852 11.02 18.36 -18.96
N MET A 853 10.26 17.67 -18.11
CA MET A 853 8.85 17.98 -17.84
C MET A 853 8.67 19.16 -16.86
N GLU A 854 9.76 19.64 -16.24
CA GLU A 854 9.78 20.85 -15.40
C GLU A 854 8.83 20.82 -14.18
N TYR A 855 8.58 19.64 -13.61
CA TYR A 855 7.82 19.48 -12.36
C TYR A 855 8.48 20.22 -11.18
N GLU A 856 7.70 21.01 -10.42
CA GLU A 856 8.16 21.73 -9.22
C GLU A 856 8.69 20.76 -8.14
N THR A 857 8.13 19.55 -8.08
CA THR A 857 8.45 18.50 -7.11
C THR A 857 9.62 17.61 -7.53
N TYR A 858 10.24 17.83 -8.70
CA TYR A 858 11.35 17.02 -9.18
C TYR A 858 12.58 17.15 -8.28
N ALA A 859 13.13 16.01 -7.88
CA ALA A 859 14.43 15.89 -7.24
C ALA A 859 15.12 14.62 -7.73
N ARG A 860 16.32 14.72 -8.33
CA ARG A 860 17.03 13.57 -8.94
C ARG A 860 17.22 12.39 -7.97
N THR A 861 17.43 12.67 -6.68
CA THR A 861 17.59 11.68 -5.61
C THR A 861 16.28 11.21 -4.99
N GLY A 862 15.15 11.75 -5.43
CA GLY A 862 13.82 11.47 -4.92
C GLY A 862 13.15 10.27 -5.57
N ASP A 863 11.96 9.95 -5.06
CA ASP A 863 11.11 8.89 -5.59
C ASP A 863 10.11 9.44 -6.62
N ILE A 864 9.78 8.61 -7.62
CA ILE A 864 8.90 8.97 -8.73
C ILE A 864 7.47 9.35 -8.28
N TYR A 865 6.98 8.81 -7.15
CA TYR A 865 5.64 9.15 -6.64
C TYR A 865 5.51 10.65 -6.29
N CYS A 866 6.62 11.38 -6.09
CA CYS A 866 6.56 12.84 -5.89
C CYS A 866 5.98 13.54 -7.12
N LEU A 867 6.37 13.09 -8.32
CA LEU A 867 5.86 13.60 -9.59
C LEU A 867 4.39 13.22 -9.81
N PHE A 868 3.98 12.04 -9.32
CA PHE A 868 2.57 11.63 -9.37
C PHE A 868 1.67 12.51 -8.50
N TYR A 869 2.13 12.98 -7.34
CA TYR A 869 1.36 13.95 -6.55
C TYR A 869 1.11 15.25 -7.31
N GLU A 870 2.14 15.81 -7.94
CA GLU A 870 2.01 17.04 -8.73
C GLU A 870 1.16 16.81 -9.99
N GLN A 871 1.43 15.74 -10.74
CA GLN A 871 0.63 15.42 -11.92
C GLN A 871 -0.84 15.12 -11.57
N GLY A 872 -1.08 14.44 -10.46
CA GLY A 872 -2.42 14.21 -9.92
C GLY A 872 -3.16 15.52 -9.63
N MET A 873 -2.48 16.50 -9.02
CA MET A 873 -3.03 17.85 -8.81
C MET A 873 -3.24 18.63 -10.11
N ASN A 874 -2.35 18.47 -11.09
CA ASN A 874 -2.47 19.11 -12.41
C ASN A 874 -3.71 18.62 -13.16
N VAL A 875 -4.04 17.32 -13.07
CA VAL A 875 -5.22 16.75 -13.74
C VAL A 875 -6.51 16.87 -12.92
N LEU A 876 -6.46 17.37 -11.69
CA LEU A 876 -7.61 17.50 -10.79
C LEU A 876 -8.34 18.84 -11.00
N LYS A 877 -9.66 18.83 -10.86
CA LYS A 877 -10.50 20.04 -10.80
C LYS A 877 -10.17 20.88 -9.57
N GLU A 878 -10.48 22.17 -9.64
CA GLU A 878 -10.51 23.02 -8.44
C GLU A 878 -11.43 22.42 -7.37
N ASN A 879 -10.96 22.42 -6.12
CA ASN A 879 -11.54 21.76 -4.96
C ASN A 879 -11.63 20.22 -5.03
N GLY A 880 -11.20 19.59 -6.12
CA GLY A 880 -11.18 18.13 -6.26
C GLY A 880 -10.31 17.46 -5.21
N CYS A 881 -10.46 16.15 -5.06
CA CYS A 881 -9.79 15.37 -4.02
C CYS A 881 -8.69 14.47 -4.60
N LEU A 882 -7.53 14.40 -3.96
CA LEU A 882 -6.46 13.46 -4.26
C LEU A 882 -6.15 12.61 -3.03
N CYS A 883 -6.13 11.28 -3.19
CA CYS A 883 -5.83 10.32 -2.13
C CYS A 883 -4.80 9.28 -2.58
N TYR A 884 -3.58 9.34 -2.06
CA TYR A 884 -2.54 8.34 -2.37
C TYR A 884 -1.99 7.67 -1.13
N ILE A 885 -1.61 6.40 -1.31
CA ILE A 885 -0.72 5.68 -0.41
C ILE A 885 0.70 5.69 -0.99
N THR A 886 1.67 6.21 -0.25
CA THR A 886 3.08 6.31 -0.69
C THR A 886 4.05 5.94 0.44
N SER A 887 5.36 5.95 0.20
CA SER A 887 6.32 5.82 1.29
C SER A 887 6.32 7.08 2.16
N ASN A 888 6.35 6.94 3.49
CA ASN A 888 6.40 8.09 4.41
C ASN A 888 7.73 8.88 4.37
N LYS A 889 8.75 8.41 3.64
CA LYS A 889 10.10 8.99 3.61
C LYS A 889 10.14 10.46 3.17
N TRP A 890 9.31 10.86 2.20
CA TRP A 890 9.26 12.24 1.71
C TRP A 890 8.90 13.25 2.82
N MET A 891 8.22 12.81 3.89
CA MET A 891 7.88 13.68 5.02
C MET A 891 9.12 14.20 5.74
N ARG A 892 10.24 13.46 5.74
CA ARG A 892 11.45 13.79 6.52
C ARG A 892 12.70 13.94 5.66
N ALA A 893 12.79 13.23 4.54
CA ALA A 893 13.99 13.23 3.69
C ALA A 893 14.19 14.56 2.95
N GLY A 894 15.46 14.91 2.68
CA GLY A 894 15.82 16.14 1.97
C GLY A 894 15.23 16.23 0.55
N TYR A 895 15.15 15.12 -0.18
CA TYR A 895 14.53 15.11 -1.53
C TYR A 895 13.04 15.48 -1.51
N GLY A 896 12.36 15.32 -0.37
CA GLY A 896 10.93 15.64 -0.22
C GLY A 896 10.66 17.11 0.06
N GLU A 897 11.67 17.96 0.18
CA GLU A 897 11.50 19.39 0.49
C GLU A 897 10.61 20.12 -0.52
N ASN A 898 10.84 19.91 -1.82
CA ASN A 898 10.04 20.50 -2.88
C ASN A 898 8.57 20.01 -2.81
N LEU A 899 8.36 18.72 -2.52
CA LEU A 899 7.02 18.16 -2.38
C LEU A 899 6.28 18.73 -1.16
N ARG A 900 6.96 18.86 -0.01
CA ARG A 900 6.39 19.49 1.19
C ARG A 900 6.04 20.96 0.94
N ASN A 901 6.92 21.70 0.27
CA ASN A 901 6.65 23.07 -0.14
C ASN A 901 5.43 23.17 -1.07
N TYR A 902 5.34 22.27 -2.05
CA TYR A 902 4.21 22.20 -2.96
C TYR A 902 2.89 21.97 -2.21
N PHE A 903 2.84 21.00 -1.29
CA PHE A 903 1.65 20.81 -0.44
C PHE A 903 1.35 21.98 0.49
N ALA A 904 2.37 22.63 1.04
CA ALA A 904 2.20 23.78 1.92
C ALA A 904 1.62 25.01 1.20
N THR A 905 1.93 25.18 -0.09
CA THR A 905 1.67 26.42 -0.84
C THR A 905 0.62 26.31 -1.94
N LYS A 906 0.41 25.11 -2.52
CA LYS A 906 -0.46 24.88 -3.69
C LYS A 906 -1.67 24.00 -3.42
N THR A 907 -1.70 23.29 -2.29
CA THR A 907 -2.74 22.31 -1.97
C THR A 907 -3.24 22.45 -0.54
N ASN A 908 -4.31 21.73 -0.18
CA ASN A 908 -4.79 21.65 1.19
C ASN A 908 -4.80 20.20 1.68
N PRO A 909 -3.75 19.79 2.41
CA PRO A 909 -3.70 18.50 3.10
C PRO A 909 -4.78 18.43 4.19
N THR A 910 -5.68 17.45 4.10
CA THR A 910 -6.82 17.31 5.03
C THR A 910 -6.69 16.13 5.97
N LEU A 911 -6.08 15.03 5.51
CA LEU A 911 -5.82 13.85 6.32
C LEU A 911 -4.44 13.27 5.97
N LEU A 912 -3.67 12.92 7.00
CA LEU A 912 -2.37 12.24 6.89
C LEU A 912 -2.29 11.08 7.90
N VAL A 913 -2.15 9.85 7.40
CA VAL A 913 -2.02 8.65 8.25
C VAL A 913 -0.63 8.05 8.02
N ASP A 914 0.21 7.98 9.05
CA ASP A 914 1.54 7.38 9.01
C ASP A 914 1.51 6.00 9.68
N PHE A 915 1.81 4.92 8.94
CA PHE A 915 1.78 3.55 9.44
C PHE A 915 3.09 3.15 10.15
N ALA A 916 3.67 4.05 10.94
CA ALA A 916 5.03 3.96 11.47
C ALA A 916 5.37 2.57 12.07
N GLY A 917 6.16 1.78 11.33
CA GLY A 917 6.62 0.44 11.72
C GLY A 917 5.63 -0.71 11.48
N VAL A 918 4.40 -0.43 11.02
CA VAL A 918 3.41 -1.46 10.64
C VAL A 918 3.69 -1.92 9.21
N LYS A 919 3.84 -3.23 9.04
CA LYS A 919 4.09 -3.84 7.73
C LYS A 919 2.77 -3.96 6.96
N ILE A 920 2.42 -2.92 6.20
CA ILE A 920 1.23 -2.91 5.32
C ILE A 920 1.40 -3.82 4.11
N PHE A 921 2.63 -3.92 3.59
CA PHE A 921 2.94 -4.69 2.38
C PHE A 921 3.76 -5.94 2.71
N ASP A 922 3.26 -7.12 2.37
CA ASP A 922 3.92 -8.40 2.65
C ASP A 922 5.33 -8.52 2.04
N ALA A 923 5.51 -7.95 0.84
CA ALA A 923 6.73 -8.08 0.04
C ALA A 923 7.77 -6.98 0.29
N ALA A 924 7.41 -5.87 0.96
CA ALA A 924 8.27 -4.69 1.08
C ALA A 924 8.44 -4.25 2.54
N THR A 925 9.68 -3.98 2.96
CA THR A 925 9.99 -3.32 4.25
C THR A 925 9.78 -1.80 4.20
N VAL A 926 8.86 -1.34 3.34
CA VAL A 926 8.62 0.10 3.12
C VAL A 926 7.58 0.58 4.11
N GLU A 927 7.94 1.58 4.90
CA GLU A 927 7.00 2.34 5.72
C GLU A 927 6.16 3.23 4.81
N ALA A 928 4.84 3.19 5.00
CA ALA A 928 3.86 3.83 4.14
C ALA A 928 3.05 4.89 4.89
N ASN A 929 2.51 5.85 4.14
CA ASN A 929 1.52 6.80 4.61
C ASN A 929 0.36 6.92 3.62
N ILE A 930 -0.82 7.33 4.11
CA ILE A 930 -1.93 7.80 3.29
C ILE A 930 -2.01 9.32 3.42
N LEU A 931 -2.08 10.02 2.29
CA LEU A 931 -2.31 11.46 2.25
C LEU A 931 -3.58 11.75 1.42
N LEU A 932 -4.54 12.42 2.05
CA LEU A 932 -5.73 12.99 1.41
C LEU A 932 -5.60 14.52 1.36
N THR A 933 -5.57 15.07 0.16
CA THR A 933 -5.37 16.51 -0.07
C THR A 933 -6.31 17.03 -1.16
N ASN A 934 -6.70 18.29 -1.07
CA ASN A 934 -7.53 18.96 -2.07
C ASN A 934 -6.74 19.96 -2.88
N LYS A 935 -7.18 20.22 -4.12
CA LYS A 935 -6.71 21.35 -4.93
C LYS A 935 -7.42 22.62 -4.49
N GLU A 936 -6.96 23.17 -3.38
CA GLU A 936 -7.40 24.44 -2.80
C GLU A 936 -6.25 25.02 -1.96
N ALA A 937 -6.34 26.29 -1.55
CA ALA A 937 -5.34 26.89 -0.67
C ALA A 937 -5.28 26.19 0.70
N ASN A 938 -4.08 26.01 1.22
CA ASN A 938 -3.85 25.34 2.51
C ASN A 938 -4.54 26.08 3.65
N LYS A 939 -5.34 25.35 4.44
CA LYS A 939 -6.04 25.87 5.63
C LYS A 939 -5.23 25.69 6.91
N TYR A 940 -4.07 25.05 6.82
CA TYR A 940 -3.15 24.72 7.91
C TYR A 940 -3.78 23.87 9.03
N SER A 941 -4.80 23.09 8.66
CA SER A 941 -5.55 22.23 9.57
C SER A 941 -5.61 20.82 8.96
N THR A 942 -4.56 20.04 9.16
CA THR A 942 -4.50 18.65 8.69
C THR A 942 -4.74 17.69 9.85
N LEU A 943 -5.74 16.82 9.73
CA LEU A 943 -5.92 15.72 10.69
C LEU A 943 -4.83 14.68 10.45
N ALA A 944 -3.93 14.48 11.41
CA ALA A 944 -2.80 13.57 11.25
C ALA A 944 -2.82 12.47 12.33
N CYS A 945 -2.42 11.26 11.98
CA CYS A 945 -2.41 10.14 12.93
C CYS A 945 -1.23 9.19 12.67
N ILE A 946 -0.62 8.67 13.75
CA ILE A 946 0.35 7.59 13.68
C ILE A 946 -0.37 6.28 14.04
N PHE A 947 -0.41 5.34 13.10
CA PHE A 947 -1.04 4.05 13.29
C PHE A 947 0.01 3.00 13.68
N SER A 948 -0.13 2.42 14.88
CA SER A 948 0.81 1.43 15.43
C SER A 948 0.19 0.09 15.82
N ASP A 949 -1.12 -0.10 15.63
CA ASP A 949 -1.83 -1.32 16.05
C ASP A 949 -2.05 -2.28 14.87
N THR A 950 -1.28 -3.36 14.80
CA THR A 950 -1.41 -4.37 13.72
C THR A 950 -2.76 -5.09 13.71
N ASN A 951 -3.47 -5.14 14.84
CA ASN A 951 -4.73 -5.89 14.98
C ASN A 951 -5.98 -5.02 14.70
N GLY A 952 -5.80 -3.69 14.53
CA GLY A 952 -6.89 -2.71 14.39
C GLY A 952 -7.16 -2.21 12.96
N LEU A 953 -6.48 -2.73 11.93
CA LEU A 953 -6.59 -2.24 10.54
C LEU A 953 -8.04 -2.19 10.02
N SER A 954 -8.91 -3.08 10.51
CA SER A 954 -10.33 -3.13 10.13
C SER A 954 -11.18 -1.94 10.61
N LYS A 955 -10.68 -1.12 11.54
CA LYS A 955 -11.38 0.07 12.08
C LYS A 955 -10.52 1.33 11.99
N LEU A 956 -9.87 1.53 10.85
CA LEU A 956 -8.95 2.65 10.64
C LEU A 956 -9.63 4.02 10.83
N SER A 957 -10.87 4.19 10.35
CA SER A 957 -11.64 5.43 10.54
C SER A 957 -11.87 5.75 12.02
N ASP A 958 -12.34 4.78 12.82
CA ASP A 958 -12.57 4.96 14.26
C ASP A 958 -11.27 5.32 14.99
N PHE A 959 -10.18 4.64 14.64
CA PHE A 959 -8.87 4.91 15.24
C PHE A 959 -8.41 6.34 14.96
N ILE A 960 -8.55 6.82 13.72
CA ILE A 960 -8.16 8.16 13.32
C ILE A 960 -9.03 9.22 14.01
N GLN A 961 -10.33 8.97 14.17
CA GLN A 961 -11.20 9.87 14.92
C GLN A 961 -10.81 9.97 16.41
N GLN A 962 -10.32 8.87 16.99
CA GLN A 962 -9.95 8.82 18.41
C GLN A 962 -8.52 9.28 18.71
N GLN A 963 -7.58 9.01 17.81
CA GLN A 963 -6.13 9.25 18.02
C GLN A 963 -5.56 10.33 17.09
N GLY A 964 -6.38 10.88 16.19
CA GLY A 964 -5.98 11.95 15.29
C GLY A 964 -5.63 13.23 16.04
N VAL A 965 -4.61 13.92 15.55
CA VAL A 965 -4.13 15.20 16.05
C VAL A 965 -4.12 16.20 14.91
N GLU A 966 -4.59 17.41 15.18
CA GLU A 966 -4.53 18.50 14.21
C GLU A 966 -3.09 19.01 14.09
N CYS A 967 -2.58 19.08 12.86
CA CYS A 967 -1.22 19.49 12.56
C CYS A 967 -1.22 20.67 11.57
N GLU A 968 -0.37 21.66 11.85
CA GLU A 968 -0.13 22.82 11.00
C GLU A 968 1.08 22.56 10.08
N PHE A 969 0.83 22.17 8.83
CA PHE A 969 1.89 21.99 7.83
C PHE A 969 1.99 23.22 6.92
N SER A 970 2.79 24.21 7.34
CA SER A 970 2.85 25.54 6.71
C SER A 970 4.12 25.82 5.90
N SER A 971 5.13 24.95 5.96
CA SER A 971 6.44 25.16 5.31
C SER A 971 6.98 23.87 4.65
N SER A 972 8.15 24.00 4.02
CA SER A 972 8.93 22.88 3.46
C SER A 972 9.70 22.07 4.52
N ASP A 973 9.58 22.43 5.80
CA ASP A 973 10.22 21.71 6.91
C ASP A 973 9.73 20.27 7.00
N SER A 974 10.45 19.41 7.72
CA SER A 974 10.04 18.02 7.89
C SER A 974 8.66 17.93 8.54
N TRP A 975 7.75 17.18 7.92
CA TRP A 975 6.43 16.91 8.47
C TRP A 975 6.53 15.82 9.53
N VAL A 976 6.12 16.15 10.74
CA VAL A 976 6.15 15.25 11.89
C VAL A 976 4.80 15.30 12.58
N ILE A 977 4.23 14.13 12.88
CA ILE A 977 2.98 14.01 13.61
C ILE A 977 3.31 13.98 15.09
N LEU A 978 2.88 15.02 15.82
CA LEU A 978 3.20 15.24 17.22
C LEU A 978 1.92 15.38 18.04
N SER A 979 1.92 14.85 19.26
CA SER A 979 0.81 15.07 20.21
C SER A 979 0.70 16.55 20.62
N PRO A 980 -0.44 17.01 21.18
CA PRO A 980 -0.62 18.41 21.55
C PRO A 980 0.48 18.94 22.50
N ILE A 981 0.93 18.11 23.44
CA ILE A 981 2.02 18.48 24.36
C ILE A 981 3.36 18.62 23.63
N GLU A 982 3.64 17.73 22.68
CA GLU A 982 4.85 17.77 21.86
C GLU A 982 4.85 18.97 20.91
N GLN A 983 3.71 19.29 20.29
CA GLN A 983 3.56 20.49 19.47
C GLN A 983 3.83 21.77 20.28
N SER A 984 3.30 21.85 21.50
CA SER A 984 3.55 22.96 22.42
C SER A 984 5.05 23.10 22.73
N ILE A 985 5.73 21.99 23.05
CA ILE A 985 7.17 21.98 23.32
C ILE A 985 7.96 22.44 22.09
N LYS A 986 7.67 21.89 20.90
CA LYS A 986 8.34 22.28 19.63
C LYS A 986 8.20 23.78 19.38
N ARG A 987 6.97 24.30 19.48
CA ARG A 987 6.67 25.72 19.26
C ARG A 987 7.45 26.64 20.21
N LYS A 988 7.54 26.28 21.49
CA LYS A 988 8.32 27.04 22.49
C LYS A 988 9.82 27.01 22.21
N ILE A 989 10.35 25.86 21.81
CA ILE A 989 11.75 25.72 21.44
C ILE A 989 12.09 26.59 20.22
N GLU A 990 11.27 26.52 19.17
CA GLU A 990 11.48 27.26 17.91
C GLU A 990 11.22 28.77 18.03
N ALA A 991 10.25 29.18 18.85
CA ALA A 991 9.94 30.60 19.04
C ALA A 991 11.07 31.37 19.76
N ILE A 992 11.88 30.68 20.56
CA ILE A 992 12.93 31.28 21.40
C ILE A 992 14.32 31.02 20.80
N GLY A 993 14.52 29.88 20.15
CA GLY A 993 15.83 29.47 19.66
C GLY A 993 16.18 30.07 18.30
N THR A 994 17.42 30.53 18.17
CA THR A 994 18.05 30.90 16.90
C THR A 994 18.79 29.67 16.35
N PRO A 995 18.59 29.30 15.06
CA PRO A 995 19.29 28.19 14.44
C PRO A 995 20.81 28.30 14.59
N LEU A 996 21.46 27.19 14.92
CA LEU A 996 22.88 27.19 15.25
C LEU A 996 23.80 27.62 14.08
N LYS A 997 23.34 27.51 12.82
CA LYS A 997 24.03 28.08 11.64
C LYS A 997 24.23 29.60 11.70
N ASP A 998 23.37 30.30 12.43
CA ASP A 998 23.38 31.77 12.53
C ASP A 998 24.19 32.24 13.76
N TRP A 999 24.79 31.31 14.51
CA TRP A 999 25.76 31.61 15.57
C TRP A 999 27.17 31.73 15.03
N ASP A 1000 28.03 32.51 15.70
CA ASP A 1000 29.45 32.66 15.35
C ASP A 1000 30.27 31.42 15.74
N ILE A 1001 30.04 30.34 14.99
CA ILE A 1001 30.66 29.04 15.16
C ILE A 1001 31.06 28.43 13.81
N ASN A 1002 32.04 27.51 13.87
CA ASN A 1002 32.46 26.70 12.74
C ASN A 1002 32.40 25.22 13.12
N ILE A 1003 31.77 24.41 12.26
CA ILE A 1003 31.63 22.96 12.45
C ILE A 1003 32.43 22.21 11.39
N TYR A 1004 33.29 21.30 11.84
CA TYR A 1004 34.11 20.46 10.96
C TYR A 1004 33.99 18.99 11.32
N ARG A 1005 34.05 18.11 10.31
CA ARG A 1005 34.11 16.67 10.53
C ARG A 1005 35.49 16.27 11.07
N GLY A 1006 35.58 15.18 11.84
CA GLY A 1006 36.87 14.61 12.22
C GLY A 1006 37.61 13.94 11.05
N VAL A 1007 38.84 13.52 11.30
CA VAL A 1007 39.79 13.04 10.29
C VAL A 1007 39.42 11.67 9.72
N LEU A 1008 39.30 11.57 8.40
CA LEU A 1008 39.23 10.30 7.68
C LEU A 1008 40.63 9.84 7.26
N THR A 1009 41.10 8.76 7.89
CA THR A 1009 42.42 8.18 7.60
C THR A 1009 42.41 7.31 6.34
N GLY A 1010 41.28 6.70 5.99
CA GLY A 1010 41.15 5.71 4.92
C GLY A 1010 41.67 4.31 5.28
N TYR A 1011 42.53 4.18 6.29
CA TYR A 1011 42.97 2.90 6.85
C TYR A 1011 43.42 3.06 8.32
N ASN A 1012 42.47 2.95 9.25
CA ASN A 1012 42.70 3.30 10.66
C ASN A 1012 43.86 2.53 11.32
N GLU A 1013 44.11 1.28 10.94
CA GLU A 1013 45.16 0.43 11.54
C GLU A 1013 46.58 1.00 11.35
N ALA A 1014 46.81 1.74 10.26
CA ALA A 1014 48.11 2.35 9.98
C ALA A 1014 48.27 3.72 10.65
N PHE A 1015 47.19 4.49 10.75
CA PHE A 1015 47.28 5.90 11.18
C PHE A 1015 46.95 6.08 12.66
N ILE A 1016 46.15 5.19 13.25
CA ILE A 1016 45.76 5.25 14.66
C ILE A 1016 46.52 4.17 15.44
N ILE A 1017 47.46 4.61 16.26
CA ILE A 1017 48.42 3.76 16.96
C ILE A 1017 48.23 3.83 18.49
N SER A 1018 48.72 2.81 19.20
CA SER A 1018 48.72 2.79 20.66
C SER A 1018 49.87 3.63 21.24
N THR A 1019 49.81 3.90 22.54
CA THR A 1019 50.89 4.62 23.24
C THR A 1019 52.22 3.85 23.17
N GLU A 1020 52.17 2.52 23.23
CA GLU A 1020 53.35 1.64 23.10
C GLU A 1020 53.99 1.80 21.72
N LYS A 1021 53.18 1.73 20.65
CA LYS A 1021 53.68 1.88 19.28
C LYS A 1021 54.21 3.29 19.00
N ARG A 1022 53.59 4.33 19.57
CA ARG A 1022 54.13 5.70 19.53
C ARG A 1022 55.52 5.77 20.13
N ASN A 1023 55.70 5.20 21.32
CA ASN A 1023 57.00 5.21 22.01
C ASN A 1023 58.05 4.41 21.23
N GLU A 1024 57.67 3.30 20.60
CA GLU A 1024 58.54 2.54 19.69
C GLU A 1024 59.01 3.38 18.49
N ILE A 1025 58.10 4.10 17.82
CA ILE A 1025 58.46 4.98 16.69
C ILE A 1025 59.42 6.09 17.14
N LEU A 1026 59.17 6.72 18.30
CA LEU A 1026 60.03 7.77 18.85
C LEU A 1026 61.41 7.26 19.30
N ALA A 1027 61.48 6.01 19.77
CA ALA A 1027 62.75 5.36 20.12
C ALA A 1027 63.59 5.05 18.87
N ASN A 1028 62.94 4.74 17.74
CA ASN A 1028 63.59 4.44 16.47
C ASN A 1028 64.01 5.69 15.66
N CYS A 1029 63.75 6.90 16.16
CA CYS A 1029 64.25 8.15 15.55
C CYS A 1029 65.79 8.22 15.66
N GLN A 1030 66.45 8.64 14.59
CA GLN A 1030 67.91 8.64 14.42
C GLN A 1030 68.58 9.84 15.10
N SER A 1031 67.84 10.92 15.34
CA SER A 1031 68.31 12.14 16.00
C SER A 1031 67.27 12.72 16.95
N GLU A 1032 67.71 13.56 17.90
CA GLU A 1032 66.79 14.26 18.81
C GLU A 1032 65.92 15.28 18.04
N GLU A 1033 66.46 15.90 16.99
CA GLU A 1033 65.71 16.79 16.10
C GLU A 1033 64.57 16.06 15.37
N GLU A 1034 64.83 14.87 14.82
CA GLU A 1034 63.79 14.02 14.23
C GLU A 1034 62.76 13.61 15.28
N ARG A 1035 63.20 13.23 16.49
CA ARG A 1035 62.33 12.81 17.58
C ARG A 1035 61.36 13.92 17.97
N GLN A 1036 61.84 15.17 18.05
CA GLN A 1036 60.99 16.33 18.34
C GLN A 1036 59.94 16.56 17.25
N ARG A 1037 60.35 16.61 15.97
CA ARG A 1037 59.40 16.78 14.84
C ARG A 1037 58.40 15.63 14.75
N THR A 1038 58.84 14.39 14.98
CA THR A 1038 57.98 13.19 14.96
C THR A 1038 57.00 13.20 16.13
N ALA A 1039 57.43 13.63 17.32
CA ALA A 1039 56.54 13.79 18.47
C ALA A 1039 55.46 14.86 18.22
N GLU A 1040 55.78 15.91 17.45
CA GLU A 1040 54.83 16.92 17.02
C GLU A 1040 53.88 16.43 15.91
N LEU A 1041 54.27 15.43 15.13
CA LEU A 1041 53.44 14.81 14.10
C LEU A 1041 52.42 13.82 14.70
N ILE A 1042 52.78 13.13 15.79
CA ILE A 1042 51.93 12.12 16.44
C ILE A 1042 51.11 12.74 17.58
N ARG A 1043 49.80 12.87 17.37
CA ARG A 1043 48.89 13.60 18.28
C ARG A 1043 47.85 12.69 18.92
N PRO A 1044 47.34 13.00 20.13
CA PRO A 1044 46.36 12.14 20.77
C PRO A 1044 45.01 12.25 20.05
N ILE A 1045 44.29 11.13 19.93
CA ILE A 1045 43.02 11.05 19.20
C ILE A 1045 41.87 10.51 20.05
N LEU A 1046 40.67 11.07 19.85
CA LEU A 1046 39.40 10.56 20.35
C LEU A 1046 38.53 10.03 19.21
N ARG A 1047 37.78 8.96 19.49
CA ARG A 1047 36.80 8.34 18.58
C ARG A 1047 35.39 8.53 19.11
N GLY A 1048 34.39 8.27 18.28
CA GLY A 1048 32.96 8.42 18.67
C GLY A 1048 32.57 7.71 19.97
N ARG A 1049 33.12 6.52 20.24
CA ARG A 1049 32.86 5.76 21.47
C ARG A 1049 33.50 6.35 22.73
N ASP A 1050 34.54 7.16 22.56
CA ASP A 1050 35.31 7.78 23.63
C ASP A 1050 34.60 9.04 24.17
N ILE A 1051 33.62 9.60 23.42
CA ILE A 1051 32.85 10.80 23.80
C ILE A 1051 31.63 10.43 24.67
N LYS A 1052 31.42 11.20 25.75
CA LYS A 1052 30.31 11.09 26.72
C LYS A 1052 29.65 12.46 26.94
N ARG A 1053 28.50 12.50 27.63
CA ARG A 1053 27.87 13.77 28.02
C ARG A 1053 28.83 14.54 28.92
N TYR A 1054 29.09 15.79 28.57
CA TYR A 1054 29.97 16.72 29.27
C TYR A 1054 31.45 16.29 29.41
N GLY A 1055 31.90 15.23 28.75
CA GLY A 1055 33.28 14.75 28.91
C GLY A 1055 33.66 13.60 27.99
N TYR A 1056 34.88 13.10 28.12
CA TYR A 1056 35.41 12.02 27.29
C TYR A 1056 36.37 11.13 28.08
N ASN A 1057 36.53 9.88 27.61
CA ASN A 1057 37.48 8.91 28.17
C ASN A 1057 38.54 8.58 27.11
N TRP A 1058 39.73 9.16 27.22
CA TRP A 1058 40.80 8.88 26.27
C TRP A 1058 41.34 7.45 26.43
N ALA A 1059 41.43 6.73 25.32
CA ALA A 1059 41.79 5.31 25.28
C ALA A 1059 43.31 5.05 25.13
N GLY A 1060 44.17 6.05 25.35
CA GLY A 1060 45.62 5.90 25.15
C GLY A 1060 46.04 5.78 23.68
N LEU A 1061 45.23 6.32 22.75
CA LEU A 1061 45.44 6.22 21.31
C LEU A 1061 45.92 7.54 20.70
N TRP A 1062 46.71 7.40 19.64
CA TRP A 1062 47.37 8.49 18.93
C TRP A 1062 47.13 8.37 17.43
N ILE A 1063 47.16 9.50 16.72
CA ILE A 1063 47.10 9.58 15.27
C ILE A 1063 48.41 10.14 14.71
N ILE A 1064 48.91 9.53 13.64
CA ILE A 1064 49.98 10.09 12.83
C ILE A 1064 49.35 11.13 11.88
N ALA A 1065 49.50 12.41 12.18
CA ALA A 1065 48.75 13.51 11.55
C ALA A 1065 49.38 14.02 10.24
N THR A 1066 49.63 13.13 9.29
CA THR A 1066 50.16 13.45 7.94
C THR A 1066 49.08 14.01 7.02
N PHE A 1067 48.58 15.20 7.33
CA PHE A 1067 47.53 15.85 6.55
C PHE A 1067 48.07 16.39 5.20
N PRO A 1068 47.40 16.09 4.07
CA PRO A 1068 47.79 16.61 2.74
C PRO A 1068 47.93 18.14 2.68
N SER A 1069 47.10 18.89 3.41
CA SER A 1069 47.13 20.37 3.45
C SER A 1069 48.45 20.95 3.99
N ARG A 1070 49.23 20.15 4.71
CA ARG A 1070 50.51 20.56 5.31
C ARG A 1070 51.72 20.26 4.44
N HIS A 1071 51.53 19.54 3.33
CA HIS A 1071 52.56 19.23 2.34
C HIS A 1071 53.84 18.64 2.96
N TYR A 1072 53.70 17.70 3.90
CA TYR A 1072 54.84 17.06 4.54
C TYR A 1072 55.73 16.35 3.52
N ASN A 1073 57.05 16.40 3.77
CA ASN A 1073 58.02 15.54 3.10
C ASN A 1073 58.34 14.35 4.01
N ILE A 1074 57.96 13.15 3.59
CA ILE A 1074 58.12 11.93 4.41
C ILE A 1074 59.59 11.55 4.65
N GLU A 1075 60.51 12.04 3.81
CA GLU A 1075 61.95 11.83 4.00
C GLU A 1075 62.48 12.53 5.26
N ASP A 1076 61.79 13.55 5.77
CA ASP A 1076 62.17 14.27 7.00
C ASP A 1076 61.79 13.50 8.28
N PHE A 1077 61.06 12.37 8.14
CA PHE A 1077 60.55 11.51 9.20
C PHE A 1077 60.89 10.01 8.94
N PRO A 1078 62.17 9.62 8.89
CA PRO A 1078 62.57 8.26 8.54
C PRO A 1078 61.96 7.18 9.44
N ALA A 1079 61.81 7.40 10.75
CA ALA A 1079 61.16 6.43 11.64
C ALA A 1079 59.68 6.18 11.29
N VAL A 1080 58.94 7.25 10.93
CA VAL A 1080 57.53 7.16 10.51
C VAL A 1080 57.42 6.51 9.13
N LYS A 1081 58.32 6.85 8.20
CA LYS A 1081 58.42 6.23 6.88
C LYS A 1081 58.62 4.72 6.99
N SER A 1082 59.59 4.28 7.81
CA SER A 1082 59.85 2.86 8.05
C SER A 1082 58.65 2.15 8.66
N TYR A 1083 57.95 2.79 9.60
CA TYR A 1083 56.71 2.25 10.15
C TYR A 1083 55.64 2.07 9.08
N PHE A 1084 55.33 3.09 8.28
CA PHE A 1084 54.31 2.94 7.23
C PHE A 1084 54.68 1.89 6.18
N LEU A 1085 55.96 1.80 5.78
CA LEU A 1085 56.42 0.74 4.89
C LEU A 1085 56.24 -0.66 5.49
N SER A 1086 56.40 -0.82 6.81
CA SER A 1086 56.16 -2.10 7.49
C SER A 1086 54.68 -2.53 7.48
N VAL A 1087 53.74 -1.58 7.30
CA VAL A 1087 52.30 -1.86 7.17
C VAL A 1087 51.95 -2.36 5.76
N GLY A 1088 52.78 -2.06 4.76
CA GLY A 1088 52.59 -2.45 3.35
C GLY A 1088 52.07 -1.29 2.49
N ILE A 1089 52.77 -0.97 1.41
CA ILE A 1089 52.45 0.17 0.56
C ILE A 1089 51.14 -0.03 -0.23
N GLU A 1090 50.83 -1.28 -0.57
CA GLU A 1090 49.63 -1.70 -1.30
C GLU A 1090 48.34 -1.44 -0.50
N ARG A 1091 48.45 -1.37 0.84
CA ARG A 1091 47.33 -1.01 1.73
C ARG A 1091 47.20 0.50 1.91
N LEU A 1092 48.28 1.25 1.69
CA LEU A 1092 48.38 2.67 2.00
C LEU A 1092 48.20 3.55 0.77
N GLU A 1093 48.49 3.05 -0.42
CA GLU A 1093 48.24 3.80 -1.65
C GLU A 1093 46.75 4.13 -1.83
N GLN A 1094 46.50 5.26 -2.48
CA GLN A 1094 45.16 5.81 -2.68
C GLN A 1094 44.79 5.68 -4.17
N THR A 1095 44.82 4.45 -4.70
CA THR A 1095 44.53 4.11 -6.11
C THR A 1095 43.13 3.53 -6.30
N GLY A 1096 42.54 2.95 -5.25
CA GLY A 1096 41.28 2.21 -5.29
C GLY A 1096 41.37 0.80 -5.86
N GLU A 1097 42.58 0.34 -6.21
CA GLU A 1097 42.83 -0.96 -6.83
C GLU A 1097 42.82 -2.12 -5.82
N VAL A 1098 42.75 -3.35 -6.33
CA VAL A 1098 42.84 -4.57 -5.54
C VAL A 1098 44.11 -5.32 -5.95
N HIS A 1099 45.05 -5.45 -5.01
CA HIS A 1099 46.32 -6.12 -5.20
C HIS A 1099 46.22 -7.56 -4.69
N THR A 1100 46.98 -8.47 -5.30
CA THR A 1100 47.14 -9.84 -4.79
C THR A 1100 48.54 -9.96 -4.22
N VAL A 1101 48.64 -10.07 -2.88
CA VAL A 1101 49.92 -10.20 -2.17
C VAL A 1101 49.87 -11.51 -1.41
N ASN A 1102 50.83 -12.41 -1.67
CA ASN A 1102 50.91 -13.74 -1.05
C ASN A 1102 49.61 -14.58 -1.15
N GLY A 1103 48.84 -14.43 -2.23
CA GLY A 1103 47.59 -15.16 -2.46
C GLY A 1103 46.35 -14.55 -1.81
N GLU A 1104 46.48 -13.49 -1.01
CA GLU A 1104 45.37 -12.75 -0.41
C GLU A 1104 45.03 -11.49 -1.24
N LYS A 1105 43.74 -11.20 -1.38
CA LYS A 1105 43.25 -9.98 -2.03
C LYS A 1105 43.26 -8.82 -1.03
N ILE A 1106 44.12 -7.84 -1.27
CA ILE A 1106 44.25 -6.62 -0.48
C ILE A 1106 43.68 -5.45 -1.29
N LYS A 1107 42.82 -4.63 -0.66
CA LYS A 1107 42.22 -3.47 -1.31
C LYS A 1107 42.95 -2.19 -0.88
N ALA A 1108 43.42 -1.41 -1.84
CA ALA A 1108 44.00 -0.09 -1.61
C ALA A 1108 42.95 0.91 -1.11
N ARG A 1109 43.40 2.03 -0.53
CA ARG A 1109 42.49 3.10 -0.08
C ARG A 1109 41.81 3.75 -1.30
N LYS A 1110 40.71 4.47 -1.04
CA LYS A 1110 39.91 5.14 -2.09
C LYS A 1110 40.81 6.01 -2.96
N LYS A 1111 40.57 6.01 -4.29
CA LYS A 1111 41.35 6.79 -5.25
C LYS A 1111 41.34 8.28 -4.91
N THR A 1112 42.52 8.87 -4.66
CA THR A 1112 42.72 10.32 -4.49
C THR A 1112 44.02 10.76 -5.16
N CYS A 1113 44.32 12.07 -5.15
CA CYS A 1113 45.62 12.61 -5.60
C CYS A 1113 46.64 12.77 -4.44
N ASN A 1114 46.28 12.31 -3.23
CA ASN A 1114 47.13 12.42 -2.04
C ASN A 1114 48.23 11.36 -2.06
N LYS A 1115 49.30 11.61 -1.31
CA LYS A 1115 50.42 10.65 -1.20
C LYS A 1115 50.01 9.45 -0.34
N TRP A 1116 50.68 8.32 -0.56
CA TRP A 1116 50.39 7.05 0.12
C TRP A 1116 50.54 7.12 1.65
N PHE A 1117 51.37 8.00 2.19
CA PHE A 1117 51.57 8.18 3.63
C PHE A 1117 50.64 9.25 4.24
N GLU A 1118 49.82 9.93 3.44
CA GLU A 1118 48.92 10.98 3.92
C GLU A 1118 47.55 10.42 4.31
N THR A 1119 46.80 11.15 5.13
CA THR A 1119 45.39 10.85 5.41
C THR A 1119 44.54 10.95 4.13
N GLN A 1120 43.32 10.39 4.16
CA GLN A 1120 42.48 10.36 2.96
C GLN A 1120 41.87 11.74 2.64
N ASP A 1121 41.50 12.51 3.66
CA ASP A 1121 41.02 13.89 3.50
C ASP A 1121 42.17 14.90 3.70
N SER A 1122 42.11 16.07 3.05
CA SER A 1122 43.20 17.06 3.10
C SER A 1122 43.31 17.83 4.41
N ILE A 1123 42.18 18.01 5.12
CA ILE A 1123 42.05 18.70 6.42
C ILE A 1123 42.74 20.09 6.42
N SER A 1124 42.12 21.09 5.79
CA SER A 1124 42.61 22.47 5.80
C SER A 1124 42.42 23.19 7.15
N TYR A 1125 41.44 22.78 7.95
CA TYR A 1125 41.09 23.32 9.29
C TYR A 1125 41.90 22.68 10.43
N TRP A 1126 43.10 22.16 10.14
CA TRP A 1126 43.87 21.39 11.14
C TRP A 1126 44.23 22.21 12.40
N GLU A 1127 44.35 23.54 12.27
CA GLU A 1127 44.60 24.45 13.40
C GLU A 1127 43.43 24.48 14.40
N ASP A 1128 42.20 24.24 13.94
CA ASP A 1128 41.01 24.27 14.78
C ASP A 1128 40.95 23.10 15.76
N PHE A 1129 41.68 22.00 15.51
CA PHE A 1129 41.85 20.94 16.51
C PHE A 1129 42.62 21.41 17.76
N TYR A 1130 43.36 22.52 17.67
CA TYR A 1130 44.14 23.05 18.80
C TYR A 1130 43.43 24.19 19.54
N LYS A 1131 42.28 24.64 19.02
CA LYS A 1131 41.40 25.59 19.72
C LYS A 1131 40.52 24.85 20.74
N PRO A 1132 40.07 25.53 21.80
CA PRO A 1132 38.97 25.03 22.62
C PRO A 1132 37.75 24.75 21.75
N LYS A 1133 37.15 23.57 21.91
CA LYS A 1133 36.11 23.09 21.00
C LYS A 1133 35.11 22.16 21.67
N ILE A 1134 33.88 22.14 21.18
CA ILE A 1134 32.89 21.12 21.50
C ILE A 1134 33.06 19.96 20.52
N VAL A 1135 32.94 18.72 21.01
CA VAL A 1135 33.04 17.51 20.21
C VAL A 1135 31.87 16.58 20.50
N TRP A 1136 31.39 15.88 19.47
CA TRP A 1136 30.31 14.89 19.60
C TRP A 1136 30.48 13.74 18.61
N LYS A 1137 29.83 12.61 18.92
CA LYS A 1137 29.79 11.41 18.07
C LYS A 1137 28.66 11.49 17.04
N ILE A 1138 28.89 10.95 15.85
CA ILE A 1138 27.90 10.94 14.75
C ILE A 1138 26.80 9.90 14.98
N ILE A 1139 27.08 8.75 15.59
CA ILE A 1139 26.10 7.68 15.77
C ILE A 1139 26.02 7.30 17.25
N GLY A 1140 24.80 7.16 17.76
CA GLY A 1140 24.55 6.39 18.98
C GLY A 1140 23.14 6.54 19.56
N ASN A 1141 22.90 5.78 20.61
CA ASN A 1141 21.64 5.71 21.35
C ASN A 1141 21.24 6.98 22.13
N GLN A 1142 22.16 7.93 22.28
CA GLN A 1142 21.94 9.24 22.89
C GLN A 1142 22.97 10.23 22.35
N MET A 1143 22.54 11.50 22.22
CA MET A 1143 23.45 12.60 21.92
C MET A 1143 24.38 12.86 23.11
N ALA A 1144 25.65 13.12 22.80
CA ALA A 1144 26.69 13.35 23.80
C ALA A 1144 27.67 14.39 23.28
N PHE A 1145 27.64 15.56 23.90
CA PHE A 1145 28.55 16.67 23.60
C PHE A 1145 29.55 16.83 24.76
N ALA A 1146 30.83 16.95 24.42
CA ALA A 1146 31.91 17.15 25.36
C ALA A 1146 32.71 18.39 25.00
N TYR A 1147 33.33 19.02 26.00
CA TYR A 1147 34.21 20.17 25.80
C TYR A 1147 35.67 19.72 25.87
N ASP A 1148 36.45 20.04 24.84
CA ASP A 1148 37.85 19.69 24.76
C ASP A 1148 38.77 20.92 24.86
N LYS A 1149 39.44 21.04 26.02
CA LYS A 1149 40.53 22.00 26.29
C LYS A 1149 41.92 21.42 25.97
N ASN A 1150 42.04 20.10 25.80
CA ASN A 1150 43.31 19.37 25.76
C ASN A 1150 43.80 19.06 24.33
N GLN A 1151 43.26 19.76 23.32
CA GLN A 1151 43.75 19.74 21.94
C GLN A 1151 43.78 18.34 21.28
N PHE A 1152 42.81 17.48 21.59
CA PHE A 1152 42.71 16.17 20.94
C PHE A 1152 42.25 16.31 19.48
N ILE A 1153 42.77 15.43 18.63
CA ILE A 1153 42.26 15.23 17.26
C ILE A 1153 41.06 14.28 17.31
N MET A 1154 40.10 14.45 16.40
CA MET A 1154 38.92 13.59 16.32
C MET A 1154 38.98 12.71 15.07
N ASN A 1155 38.49 11.47 15.15
CA ASN A 1155 38.28 10.65 13.96
C ASN A 1155 36.97 11.02 13.21
N ASN A 1156 36.82 10.52 11.99
CA ASN A 1156 35.66 10.76 11.11
C ASN A 1156 34.29 10.31 11.66
N ALA A 1157 34.25 9.64 12.83
CA ALA A 1157 33.04 9.29 13.55
C ALA A 1157 32.57 10.39 14.51
N CYS A 1158 33.28 11.51 14.55
CA CYS A 1158 32.97 12.70 15.34
C CYS A 1158 32.95 13.96 14.47
N TYR A 1159 32.41 15.03 15.04
CA TYR A 1159 32.56 16.41 14.57
C TYR A 1159 33.16 17.28 15.68
N ILE A 1160 33.72 18.41 15.28
CA ILE A 1160 34.21 19.47 16.16
C ILE A 1160 33.44 20.77 15.88
N MET A 1161 33.27 21.59 16.91
CA MET A 1161 32.71 22.93 16.84
C MET A 1161 33.62 23.92 17.58
N THR A 1162 34.04 24.96 16.88
CA THR A 1162 34.83 26.08 17.43
C THR A 1162 34.03 27.36 17.28
N GLY A 1163 34.32 28.39 18.09
CA GLY A 1163 33.60 29.67 18.05
C GLY A 1163 33.47 30.29 19.43
N GLU A 1164 32.55 31.24 19.55
CA GLU A 1164 32.27 31.91 20.82
C GLU A 1164 31.24 31.15 21.68
N HIS A 1165 31.23 31.44 23.00
CA HIS A 1165 30.22 30.96 23.96
C HIS A 1165 30.04 29.43 24.07
N LEU A 1166 31.08 28.65 23.77
CA LEU A 1166 31.02 27.19 23.76
C LEU A 1166 30.54 26.56 25.09
N ASP A 1167 30.89 27.11 26.25
CA ASP A 1167 30.44 26.57 27.55
C ASP A 1167 28.92 26.67 27.74
N TYR A 1168 28.31 27.74 27.20
CA TYR A 1168 26.85 27.92 27.19
C TYR A 1168 26.20 26.94 26.22
N LEU A 1169 26.74 26.84 25.00
CA LEU A 1169 26.26 25.90 23.97
C LEU A 1169 26.32 24.45 24.47
N LEU A 1170 27.39 24.08 25.18
CA LEU A 1170 27.54 22.74 25.76
C LEU A 1170 26.39 22.36 26.72
N SER A 1171 25.93 23.32 27.54
CA SER A 1171 24.83 23.11 28.48
C SER A 1171 23.51 22.85 27.77
N ILE A 1172 23.23 23.63 26.72
CA ILE A 1172 21.97 23.53 25.98
C ILE A 1172 21.95 22.29 25.09
N LEU A 1173 23.04 22.00 24.39
CA LEU A 1173 23.14 20.84 23.48
C LEU A 1173 23.01 19.50 24.24
N ASN A 1174 23.35 19.45 25.53
CA ASN A 1174 23.19 18.27 26.38
C ASN A 1174 21.85 18.23 27.16
N SER A 1175 20.96 19.19 26.93
CA SER A 1175 19.67 19.31 27.63
C SER A 1175 18.61 18.32 27.17
N GLN A 1176 17.62 18.05 28.01
CA GLN A 1176 16.47 17.20 27.65
C GLN A 1176 15.63 17.79 26.52
N ALA A 1177 15.51 19.12 26.46
CA ALA A 1177 14.76 19.81 25.42
C ALA A 1177 15.36 19.59 24.03
N ILE A 1178 16.67 19.84 23.87
CA ILE A 1178 17.37 19.61 22.59
C ILE A 1178 17.50 18.11 22.29
N LEU A 1179 17.67 17.27 23.32
CA LEU A 1179 17.61 15.81 23.14
C LEU A 1179 16.28 15.39 22.54
N TRP A 1180 15.16 15.79 23.12
CA TRP A 1180 13.84 15.49 22.56
C TRP A 1180 13.68 16.07 21.15
N TYR A 1181 13.99 17.36 20.95
CA TYR A 1181 13.89 18.05 19.67
C TYR A 1181 14.66 17.31 18.57
N SER A 1182 15.86 16.80 18.86
CA SER A 1182 16.65 16.02 17.91
C SER A 1182 16.02 14.68 17.48
N TYR A 1183 15.19 14.07 18.33
CA TYR A 1183 14.53 12.80 18.00
C TYR A 1183 13.25 12.99 17.18
N VAL A 1184 12.59 14.13 17.34
CA VAL A 1184 11.38 14.47 16.57
C VAL A 1184 11.70 15.19 15.27
N THR A 1185 12.80 15.96 15.19
CA THR A 1185 13.17 16.73 14.00
C THR A 1185 14.35 16.12 13.22
N ASN A 1186 14.19 16.00 11.90
CA ASN A 1186 15.23 15.96 10.87
C ASN A 1186 16.48 15.06 11.12
N MET A 1187 16.32 13.87 11.72
CA MET A 1187 17.41 12.92 11.92
C MET A 1187 17.16 11.54 11.32
N ASN A 1188 18.18 11.00 10.65
CA ASN A 1188 18.19 9.64 10.16
C ASN A 1188 18.40 8.68 11.34
N LYS A 1189 17.54 7.66 11.43
CA LYS A 1189 17.73 6.54 12.35
C LYS A 1189 18.39 5.39 11.61
N THR A 1190 19.30 4.70 12.28
CA THR A 1190 19.86 3.44 11.78
C THR A 1190 18.80 2.34 11.88
N GLY A 1191 18.99 1.21 11.18
CA GLY A 1191 18.06 0.08 11.21
C GLY A 1191 17.84 -0.55 12.59
N VAL A 1192 18.67 -0.21 13.59
CA VAL A 1192 18.53 -0.63 15.00
C VAL A 1192 17.99 0.48 15.91
N GLY A 1193 17.61 1.64 15.35
CA GLY A 1193 17.00 2.75 16.07
C GLY A 1193 17.96 3.80 16.65
N ASP A 1194 19.28 3.64 16.49
CA ASP A 1194 20.25 4.67 16.88
C ASP A 1194 20.12 5.91 15.99
N VAL A 1195 20.34 7.09 16.57
CA VAL A 1195 20.25 8.37 15.87
C VAL A 1195 21.58 8.72 15.23
N GLN A 1196 21.53 9.22 13.99
CA GLN A 1196 22.69 9.76 13.28
C GLN A 1196 22.67 11.29 13.30
N VAL A 1197 23.67 11.88 13.97
CA VAL A 1197 23.84 13.31 14.22
C VAL A 1197 25.06 13.85 13.46
N GLY A 1198 24.84 14.25 12.21
CA GLY A 1198 25.85 14.95 11.41
C GLY A 1198 25.89 16.46 11.70
N GLY A 1199 26.92 17.14 11.16
CA GLY A 1199 27.03 18.60 11.23
C GLY A 1199 25.82 19.29 10.58
N GLN A 1200 25.35 18.76 9.45
CA GLN A 1200 24.17 19.25 8.73
C GLN A 1200 22.87 19.20 9.55
N ASN A 1201 22.77 18.30 10.54
CA ASN A 1201 21.60 18.23 11.42
C ASN A 1201 21.71 19.28 12.53
N ILE A 1202 22.87 19.35 13.18
CA ILE A 1202 23.10 20.24 14.34
C ILE A 1202 23.00 21.72 13.98
N ILE A 1203 23.42 22.13 12.77
CA ILE A 1203 23.30 23.54 12.35
C ILE A 1203 21.85 24.05 12.34
N THR A 1204 20.86 23.16 12.32
CA THR A 1204 19.44 23.52 12.35
C THR A 1204 18.86 23.63 13.75
N PHE A 1205 19.62 23.25 14.79
CA PHE A 1205 19.10 23.23 16.15
C PHE A 1205 18.82 24.66 16.65
N PRO A 1206 17.59 24.94 17.12
CA PRO A 1206 17.21 26.23 17.66
C PRO A 1206 17.79 26.37 19.07
N ILE A 1207 18.77 27.27 19.23
CA ILE A 1207 19.44 27.53 20.51
C ILE A 1207 19.01 28.91 21.02
N PRO A 1208 18.51 29.02 22.27
CA PRO A 1208 18.06 30.29 22.83
C PRO A 1208 19.18 31.33 22.79
N ALA A 1209 18.80 32.56 22.47
CA ALA A 1209 19.74 33.67 22.42
C ALA A 1209 20.46 33.83 23.77
N TYR A 1210 21.70 34.30 23.68
CA TYR A 1210 22.57 34.44 24.81
C TYR A 1210 22.06 35.52 25.80
N SER A 1211 21.54 35.09 26.96
CA SER A 1211 20.81 35.92 27.93
C SER A 1211 21.49 36.06 29.31
N ASP A 1212 20.96 36.88 30.21
CA ASP A 1212 21.56 37.22 31.53
C ASP A 1212 21.81 36.00 32.47
N ASN A 1213 21.14 34.86 32.26
CA ASN A 1213 21.39 33.59 32.97
C ASN A 1213 22.73 32.91 32.57
N LYS A 1214 23.47 33.53 31.64
CA LYS A 1214 24.78 33.20 31.08
C LYS A 1214 25.82 32.71 32.09
N ASN A 1215 25.98 33.43 33.21
CA ASN A 1215 27.06 33.14 34.16
C ASN A 1215 26.80 31.85 34.94
N ILE A 1216 25.55 31.42 35.09
CA ILE A 1216 25.20 30.26 35.89
C ILE A 1216 25.37 28.99 35.05
N LEU A 1217 24.82 28.96 33.82
CA LEU A 1217 24.95 27.80 32.92
C LEU A 1217 26.40 27.54 32.50
N ALA A 1218 27.16 28.60 32.14
CA ALA A 1218 28.57 28.45 31.78
C ALA A 1218 29.42 27.97 32.97
N LYS A 1219 29.19 28.51 34.19
CA LYS A 1219 29.87 28.02 35.40
C LYS A 1219 29.49 26.59 35.74
N MET A 1220 28.24 26.18 35.52
CA MET A 1220 27.78 24.82 35.79
C MET A 1220 28.40 23.81 34.82
N ALA A 1221 28.50 24.14 33.52
CA ALA A 1221 29.23 23.31 32.54
C ALA A 1221 30.72 23.17 32.90
N ASP A 1222 31.37 24.25 33.35
CA ASP A 1222 32.76 24.21 33.79
C ASP A 1222 32.95 23.39 35.09
N CYS A 1223 31.97 23.41 36.00
CA CYS A 1223 31.98 22.57 37.21
C CYS A 1223 31.85 21.07 36.91
N VAL A 1224 31.06 20.70 35.89
CA VAL A 1224 30.86 19.30 35.47
C VAL A 1224 32.09 18.77 34.73
N THR A 1225 32.65 19.57 33.81
CA THR A 1225 33.85 19.20 33.04
C THR A 1225 35.10 19.05 33.94
N ASN A 1226 35.21 19.84 35.01
CA ASN A 1226 36.31 19.76 35.98
C ASN A 1226 36.06 18.77 37.16
N GLN A 1227 35.04 17.90 37.07
CA GLN A 1227 34.71 16.84 38.05
C GLN A 1227 34.52 17.30 39.53
N LYS A 1228 34.16 18.57 39.79
CA LYS A 1228 34.04 19.09 41.17
C LYS A 1228 32.70 18.76 41.86
N ILE A 1229 31.68 18.29 41.12
CA ILE A 1229 30.31 18.05 41.62
C ILE A 1229 29.68 16.82 40.92
N SER A 1230 28.73 16.14 41.59
CA SER A 1230 27.94 15.03 41.01
C SER A 1230 27.08 15.48 39.82
N LEU A 1231 27.28 14.81 38.67
CA LEU A 1231 26.55 15.01 37.41
C LEU A 1231 25.03 15.12 37.60
N LYS A 1232 24.41 14.28 38.43
CA LYS A 1232 22.94 14.29 38.63
C LYS A 1232 22.40 15.59 39.22
N SER A 1233 23.16 16.20 40.15
CA SER A 1233 22.73 17.43 40.83
C SER A 1233 22.82 18.65 39.93
N VAL A 1234 23.86 18.71 39.09
CA VAL A 1234 24.06 19.80 38.13
C VAL A 1234 23.10 19.67 36.95
N ASP A 1235 22.84 18.44 36.47
CA ASP A 1235 21.85 18.19 35.42
C ASP A 1235 20.48 18.76 35.81
N TYR A 1236 20.02 18.49 37.03
CA TYR A 1236 18.73 19.00 37.51
C TYR A 1236 18.64 20.54 37.52
N GLN A 1237 19.72 21.22 37.93
CA GLN A 1237 19.76 22.68 37.94
C GLN A 1237 19.80 23.27 36.53
N ILE A 1238 20.59 22.67 35.63
CA ILE A 1238 20.63 23.06 34.21
C ILE A 1238 19.25 22.89 33.58
N GLU A 1239 18.58 21.75 33.79
CA GLU A 1239 17.25 21.50 33.21
C GLU A 1239 16.17 22.45 33.76
N ASN A 1240 16.25 22.85 35.04
CA ASN A 1240 15.32 23.84 35.60
C ASN A 1240 15.48 25.21 34.92
N ILE A 1241 16.72 25.68 34.76
CA ILE A 1241 17.01 26.96 34.09
C ILE A 1241 16.58 26.90 32.63
N ILE A 1242 16.88 25.80 31.93
CA ILE A 1242 16.47 25.62 30.52
C ILE A 1242 14.95 25.58 30.38
N SER A 1243 14.25 24.93 31.33
CA SER A 1243 12.80 24.90 31.35
C SER A 1243 12.18 26.28 31.59
N GLU A 1244 12.83 27.13 32.39
CA GLU A 1244 12.43 28.53 32.56
C GLU A 1244 12.69 29.37 31.31
N ILE A 1245 13.85 29.19 30.66
CA ILE A 1245 14.20 29.87 29.41
C ILE A 1245 13.15 29.59 28.34
N PHE A 1246 12.76 28.31 28.15
CA PHE A 1246 11.75 27.93 27.16
C PHE A 1246 10.30 28.09 27.64
N GLY A 1247 10.07 28.43 28.91
CA GLY A 1247 8.71 28.58 29.45
C GLY A 1247 7.91 27.27 29.50
N PHE A 1248 8.55 26.14 29.82
CA PHE A 1248 7.86 24.86 29.95
C PHE A 1248 7.04 24.76 31.24
N THR A 1249 5.81 24.27 31.09
CA THR A 1249 4.88 23.88 32.15
C THR A 1249 5.36 22.62 32.86
N THR A 1250 4.76 22.31 34.02
CA THR A 1250 5.10 21.09 34.78
C THR A 1250 4.88 19.81 33.99
N ASP A 1251 3.81 19.74 33.19
CA ASP A 1251 3.49 18.56 32.38
C ASP A 1251 4.49 18.36 31.24
N GLU A 1252 4.88 19.45 30.55
CA GLU A 1252 5.91 19.41 29.51
C GLU A 1252 7.27 18.97 30.07
N ARG A 1253 7.66 19.46 31.26
CA ARG A 1253 8.88 19.02 31.96
C ARG A 1253 8.83 17.54 32.31
N ASN A 1254 7.70 17.06 32.82
CA ASN A 1254 7.51 15.65 33.14
C ASN A 1254 7.58 14.77 31.90
N PHE A 1255 7.01 15.23 30.78
CA PHE A 1255 7.08 14.55 29.49
C PHE A 1255 8.53 14.42 29.01
N LEU A 1256 9.28 15.53 28.95
CA LEU A 1256 10.69 15.55 28.53
C LEU A 1256 11.57 14.65 29.41
N ASN A 1257 11.36 14.67 30.72
CA ASN A 1257 12.08 13.82 31.67
C ASN A 1257 11.76 12.33 31.46
N THR A 1258 10.48 12.00 31.24
CA THR A 1258 10.05 10.63 30.97
C THR A 1258 10.66 10.12 29.66
N PHE A 1259 10.64 10.96 28.61
CA PHE A 1259 11.26 10.66 27.32
C PHE A 1259 12.77 10.41 27.46
N ALA A 1260 13.51 11.32 28.09
CA ALA A 1260 14.95 11.18 28.28
C ALA A 1260 15.32 9.94 29.10
N ASN A 1261 14.54 9.60 30.13
CA ASN A 1261 14.78 8.41 30.95
C ASN A 1261 14.48 7.10 30.20
N SER A 1262 13.55 7.11 29.24
CA SER A 1262 13.25 5.93 28.41
C SER A 1262 14.46 5.52 27.55
N LEU A 1263 15.22 6.50 27.04
CA LEU A 1263 16.43 6.28 26.26
C LEU A 1263 17.59 5.78 27.15
N ARG A 1264 17.69 6.31 28.37
CA ARG A 1264 18.74 5.93 29.35
C ARG A 1264 18.62 4.49 29.86
N LYS A 1265 17.44 3.87 29.81
CA LYS A 1265 17.22 2.46 30.23
C LYS A 1265 17.63 1.41 29.20
N LYS A 1266 17.84 1.80 27.93
CA LYS A 1266 18.21 0.90 26.82
C LYS A 1266 19.72 0.85 26.52
N GLY A 1267 20.54 1.61 27.26
CA GLY A 1267 21.96 1.87 26.94
C GLY A 1267 22.96 1.28 27.91
#